data_AF-A0A2W4TTG0-F1
#
_entry.id   AF-A0A2W4TTG0-F1
#
_cell.length_a   1.000
_cell.length_b   1.000
_cell.length_c   1.000
_cell.angle_alpha   90.00
_cell.angle_beta   90.00
_cell.angle_gamma   90.00
#
_symmetry.space_group_name_H-M   'P 1'
#
loop_
_entity.id
_entity.type
_entity.pdbx_description
1 polymer ?
#
loop_
_entity_poly.entity_id
_entity_poly.type
_entity_poly.pdbx_seq_one_letter_code
_entity_poly.pdbx_strand_id
1 'polypeptide(L)'
;MKLSGVGLSAIKQSLSVIRGDRLWLKFGHGRFVLLRRDGDTWRAHHTRLEISKVDCKKQGYGEKVRSQSRSIAFDGRADGLAELLRISKIQNGGIFWVPAGNGADLPLKDEIAQSDHIGCEIDNATRSEQLERYRWFEHISGLEYGLQLSSGSKSIHSHLFLDQPATIGEVVRLRRLFVLCLLGDPAVTRPHQPMRFPGFYRREKGSYQALLKTSSSRYSLAEVERGLRAAFTALGWTYPENISGEFWADLQRALKTDLPAAAQRAKIGELLQRGEQFYIQQRDARAQRQRQYAQKQLSGEFNLFEAVQQLEGRLSVAEAFNPAHDWNFSGNNHARGHCQWHSSQSNSAWLSQKNGNWVYHCPTCTDDKPLGAFQYWLADRRGPSTSMPTGAMWAAAAKEWLSLHGVAVPVRTAPTRPGQTTGEKSSQQTKKEWLQQQEIERNHSAYAKVGALLEINLNLDTDHKDYKKQARAALYQPLKQKLKYEVRGPLVSGFASEIKPAKEGRSLIAYNCSQGTGKSNNALIPPALRVAKDGGRVLIIVPTRGLAKEFKGRINERAGAEIAATHLDSNAYSAAIVVSCPESAYKFKGQTFNLIQVDEANEVLHRIESAELGNAGPQSLAAFRKLLATTPVVEIATAAMSGWTLAAMQTIGGFTPDETQVQSRSRPATDMKIVKYSDFHHWLYKIIEALRSGQRIAIPTGSRGKGRMIDRVLGALFPDQNGLVIDGASTLQNQRSQFLADPDAFLAAARPDWFIFTPVINSGVSIEGQHFDIQFEYASPNEGAQSISQRGERIRAAIGRDGTIVERHIYFSDCGTPTLEAYPDAFDWQYWANELADESSAPVGAAAALAKALGAEKALNPLKQETEKFTAMRPHLPHLMAIKAFEIIFRKELLAEDWARYGWEVAPAPELDLAQSKQRQQLQVFCEKVQIGLIEQQGRTLKKTRTRASESERDEISNPFQATRASKLNLERLLGKDYLFQQDSQFFTAWSADKSANNPGIHSVVRSQLLSIALSDPECWQQIERMKALKFLAGKPEANAGDEELFWHLPALPAAARDIELTSIIARCPGIAEVVSRKLEHWTNADPQIVAGGLYLTAHAEQIAANTQRTGLKKGAKFSEQMAPTALFNKALELMGYRPKKEKREGSGARLNIYRLKVTADAVAVLQRLQQRGKDGMKLFRAELEVVRAQSRHSIDAAARHSIIKQALDWVTDKSELNVKKAIAAIRQRHANSIDQELTKLGDASILDAEKLLKSPNQMALLSTKLASLPPPLRNG
;
A
#
# COMPACT_ATOMS: atom_id res chain seq x y z
N MET A 1 -8.86 -0.88 -49.02
CA MET A 1 -10.28 -0.50 -48.83
C MET A 1 -11.29 -1.67 -48.81
N LYS A 2 -10.95 -2.93 -49.20
CA LYS A 2 -11.89 -4.08 -49.21
C LYS A 2 -12.40 -4.61 -47.85
N LEU A 3 -11.77 -4.27 -46.72
CA LEU A 3 -12.20 -4.70 -45.37
C LEU A 3 -13.37 -3.87 -44.79
N SER A 4 -13.87 -2.84 -45.48
CA SER A 4 -15.03 -2.07 -45.02
C SER A 4 -16.34 -2.89 -45.02
N GLY A 5 -16.44 -3.91 -45.87
CA GLY A 5 -17.66 -4.73 -46.01
C GLY A 5 -17.93 -5.68 -44.84
N VAL A 6 -16.89 -6.27 -44.24
CA VAL A 6 -17.05 -7.29 -43.17
C VAL A 6 -17.69 -6.69 -41.92
N GLY A 7 -17.25 -5.49 -41.51
CA GLY A 7 -17.82 -4.80 -40.36
C GLY A 7 -19.27 -4.39 -40.57
N LEU A 8 -19.59 -3.83 -41.74
CA LEU A 8 -20.93 -3.36 -42.06
C LEU A 8 -21.93 -4.52 -42.22
N SER A 9 -21.49 -5.64 -42.82
CA SER A 9 -22.31 -6.85 -42.95
C SER A 9 -22.68 -7.44 -41.58
N ALA A 10 -21.70 -7.57 -40.68
CA ALA A 10 -21.96 -8.04 -39.31
C ALA A 10 -22.90 -7.12 -38.53
N ILE A 11 -22.77 -5.80 -38.68
CA ILE A 11 -23.68 -4.83 -38.07
C ILE A 11 -25.10 -5.01 -38.63
N LYS A 12 -25.26 -5.08 -39.95
CA LYS A 12 -26.58 -5.26 -40.59
C LYS A 12 -27.27 -6.54 -40.13
N GLN A 13 -26.56 -7.66 -40.11
CA GLN A 13 -27.09 -8.95 -39.63
C GLN A 13 -27.47 -8.92 -38.14
N SER A 14 -26.72 -8.18 -37.33
CA SER A 14 -27.04 -8.06 -35.90
C SER A 14 -28.24 -7.14 -35.66
N LEU A 15 -28.35 -6.07 -36.43
CA LEU A 15 -29.48 -5.14 -36.36
C LEU A 15 -30.79 -5.77 -36.88
N SER A 16 -30.74 -6.75 -37.78
CA SER A 16 -31.96 -7.40 -38.30
C SER A 16 -32.64 -8.31 -37.28
N VAL A 17 -31.94 -8.78 -36.26
CA VAL A 17 -32.49 -9.65 -35.19
C VAL A 17 -32.92 -8.88 -33.94
N ILE A 18 -32.53 -7.61 -33.82
CA ILE A 18 -32.92 -6.72 -32.72
C ILE A 18 -34.30 -6.12 -33.00
N ARG A 19 -35.25 -6.29 -32.07
CA ARG A 19 -36.56 -5.65 -32.11
C ARG A 19 -36.49 -4.26 -31.49
N GLY A 20 -37.46 -3.41 -31.81
CA GLY A 20 -37.57 -2.06 -31.31
C GLY A 20 -37.16 -0.98 -32.30
N ASP A 21 -37.48 0.26 -31.94
CA ASP A 21 -37.11 1.47 -32.68
C ASP A 21 -35.89 2.16 -32.07
N ARG A 22 -35.31 1.64 -30.98
CA ARG A 22 -34.24 2.29 -30.20
C ARG A 22 -33.15 1.30 -29.79
N LEU A 23 -31.90 1.69 -29.97
CA LEU A 23 -30.73 0.90 -29.60
C LEU A 23 -29.63 1.79 -29.01
N TRP A 24 -29.29 1.55 -27.74
CA TRP A 24 -28.22 2.27 -27.06
C TRP A 24 -26.87 1.59 -27.24
N LEU A 25 -25.95 2.28 -27.92
CA LEU A 25 -24.56 1.89 -28.04
C LEU A 25 -23.67 2.72 -27.10
N LYS A 26 -22.57 2.13 -26.67
CA LYS A 26 -21.52 2.79 -25.88
C LYS A 26 -20.16 2.58 -26.54
N PHE A 27 -19.43 3.66 -26.78
CA PHE A 27 -18.04 3.62 -27.21
C PHE A 27 -17.09 3.72 -26.01
N GLY A 28 -16.16 2.76 -25.90
CA GLY A 28 -15.13 2.74 -24.85
C GLY A 28 -15.69 2.89 -23.42
N HIS A 29 -15.03 3.70 -22.59
CA HIS A 29 -15.39 3.82 -21.17
C HIS A 29 -16.45 4.88 -20.84
N GLY A 30 -17.00 5.64 -21.79
CA GLY A 30 -17.93 6.71 -21.39
C GLY A 30 -18.60 7.54 -22.46
N ARG A 31 -18.88 7.03 -23.66
CA ARG A 31 -19.65 7.76 -24.68
C ARG A 31 -20.86 6.95 -25.13
N PHE A 32 -22.08 7.44 -24.97
CA PHE A 32 -23.30 6.76 -25.42
C PHE A 32 -23.86 7.36 -26.72
N VAL A 33 -24.47 6.52 -27.55
CA VAL A 33 -25.12 6.86 -28.82
C VAL A 33 -26.44 6.11 -28.91
N LEU A 34 -27.53 6.81 -29.20
CA LEU A 34 -28.82 6.21 -29.51
C LEU A 34 -28.95 6.04 -31.03
N LEU A 35 -29.17 4.82 -31.48
CA LEU A 35 -29.68 4.56 -32.83
C LEU A 35 -31.20 4.47 -32.77
N ARG A 36 -31.88 5.14 -33.69
CA ARG A 36 -33.31 5.01 -33.91
C ARG A 36 -33.59 4.34 -35.24
N ARG A 37 -34.62 3.49 -35.27
CA ARG A 37 -35.08 2.85 -36.50
C ARG A 37 -35.93 3.84 -37.30
N ASP A 38 -35.62 3.99 -38.58
CA ASP A 38 -36.33 4.80 -39.57
C ASP A 38 -36.59 3.90 -40.78
N GLY A 39 -37.78 3.28 -40.80
CA GLY A 39 -38.11 2.17 -41.71
C GLY A 39 -37.21 0.94 -41.51
N ASP A 40 -36.56 0.51 -42.58
CA ASP A 40 -35.57 -0.59 -42.58
C ASP A 40 -34.14 -0.13 -42.24
N THR A 41 -33.95 1.16 -41.98
CA THR A 41 -32.64 1.74 -41.68
C THR A 41 -32.51 2.11 -40.21
N TRP A 42 -31.30 2.02 -39.67
CA TRP A 42 -30.98 2.52 -38.34
C TRP A 42 -30.19 3.81 -38.48
N ARG A 43 -30.76 4.91 -38.02
CA ARG A 43 -30.13 6.24 -38.04
C ARG A 43 -29.66 6.58 -36.65
N ALA A 44 -28.43 7.07 -36.52
CA ALA A 44 -27.99 7.62 -35.25
C ALA A 44 -28.80 8.88 -34.95
N HIS A 45 -29.56 8.85 -33.87
CA HIS A 45 -30.33 9.99 -33.46
C HIS A 45 -29.46 10.86 -32.56
N HIS A 46 -29.40 12.15 -32.88
CA HIS A 46 -28.77 13.13 -32.03
C HIS A 46 -29.49 13.08 -30.67
N THR A 47 -28.82 12.51 -29.67
CA THR A 47 -29.24 12.65 -28.29
C THR A 47 -28.37 13.75 -27.74
N ARG A 48 -28.94 14.95 -27.64
CA ARG A 48 -28.37 16.06 -26.88
C ARG A 48 -28.44 15.67 -25.40
N LEU A 49 -27.61 14.70 -25.03
CA LEU A 49 -27.41 14.24 -23.66
C LEU A 49 -26.36 15.09 -22.94
N GLU A 50 -25.99 16.23 -23.53
CA GLU A 50 -25.66 17.41 -22.73
C GLU A 50 -26.97 18.04 -22.27
N ILE A 51 -27.70 17.31 -21.42
CA ILE A 51 -28.58 18.01 -20.51
C ILE A 51 -27.60 18.76 -19.60
N SER A 52 -27.56 20.09 -19.75
CA SER A 52 -26.69 20.89 -18.90
C SER A 52 -27.02 20.55 -17.44
N LYS A 53 -26.06 20.70 -16.52
CA LYS A 53 -26.34 20.48 -15.09
C LYS A 53 -27.58 21.29 -14.63
N VAL A 54 -27.86 22.41 -15.29
CA VAL A 54 -29.01 23.29 -15.05
C VAL A 54 -30.31 22.65 -15.54
N ASP A 55 -30.33 22.08 -16.74
CA ASP A 55 -31.54 21.44 -17.29
C ASP A 55 -31.86 20.11 -16.60
N CYS A 56 -30.84 19.34 -16.18
CA CYS A 56 -31.03 18.12 -15.38
C CYS A 56 -31.70 18.44 -14.03
N LYS A 57 -31.36 19.61 -13.47
CA LYS A 57 -31.95 20.10 -12.21
C LYS A 57 -33.38 20.58 -12.44
N LYS A 58 -33.68 21.25 -13.55
CA LYS A 58 -35.05 21.64 -13.94
C LYS A 58 -35.97 20.45 -14.17
N GLN A 59 -35.46 19.35 -14.73
CA GLN A 59 -36.24 18.15 -15.04
C GLN A 59 -36.27 17.10 -13.90
N GLY A 60 -35.67 17.40 -12.74
CA GLY A 60 -35.77 16.53 -11.55
C GLY A 60 -34.84 15.31 -11.52
N TYR A 61 -33.88 15.19 -12.45
CA TYR A 61 -32.99 14.02 -12.48
C TYR A 61 -31.97 13.99 -11.32
N GLY A 62 -31.80 12.81 -10.71
CA GLY A 62 -30.92 12.56 -9.57
C GLY A 62 -29.42 12.77 -9.87
N GLU A 63 -28.62 13.08 -8.85
CA GLU A 63 -27.20 13.45 -8.98
C GLU A 63 -26.30 12.34 -9.58
N LYS A 64 -26.71 11.08 -9.44
CA LYS A 64 -26.05 9.90 -10.03
C LYS A 64 -26.17 9.88 -11.56
N VAL A 65 -27.35 10.22 -12.09
CA VAL A 65 -27.65 10.35 -13.52
C VAL A 65 -26.71 11.41 -14.15
N ARG A 66 -26.44 12.50 -13.43
CA ARG A 66 -25.58 13.63 -13.85
C ARG A 66 -24.10 13.28 -14.04
N SER A 67 -23.62 12.15 -13.51
CA SER A 67 -22.21 11.74 -13.55
C SER A 67 -21.88 10.70 -14.63
N GLN A 68 -22.91 10.02 -15.16
CA GLN A 68 -22.77 8.88 -16.05
C GLN A 68 -23.16 9.17 -17.51
N SER A 69 -23.87 10.27 -17.77
CA SER A 69 -24.22 10.75 -19.12
C SER A 69 -23.10 11.63 -19.70
N ARG A 70 -22.21 11.04 -20.49
CA ARG A 70 -21.42 11.78 -21.48
C ARG A 70 -21.80 11.22 -22.85
N SER A 71 -22.44 12.02 -23.69
CA SER A 71 -22.78 11.62 -25.07
C SER A 71 -21.78 12.18 -26.07
N ILE A 72 -21.79 11.62 -27.28
CA ILE A 72 -21.21 12.28 -28.46
C ILE A 72 -22.33 13.13 -29.04
N ALA A 73 -22.12 14.44 -29.13
CA ALA A 73 -22.91 15.28 -30.02
C ALA A 73 -22.37 15.04 -31.45
N PHE A 74 -23.17 14.39 -32.31
CA PHE A 74 -22.94 14.46 -33.75
C PHE A 74 -23.50 15.81 -34.19
N ASP A 75 -22.84 16.57 -35.05
CA ASP A 75 -23.26 17.90 -35.53
C ASP A 75 -24.59 17.94 -36.32
N GLY A 76 -25.37 16.85 -36.27
CA GLY A 76 -26.62 16.68 -37.01
C GLY A 76 -26.44 16.41 -38.50
N ARG A 77 -25.20 16.37 -39.03
CA ARG A 77 -24.91 16.21 -40.47
C ARG A 77 -24.29 14.85 -40.84
N ALA A 78 -23.81 14.06 -39.87
CA ALA A 78 -23.12 12.80 -40.12
C ALA A 78 -23.96 11.53 -39.81
N ASP A 79 -23.84 10.50 -40.65
CA ASP A 79 -24.31 9.13 -40.37
C ASP A 79 -23.56 8.60 -39.13
N GLY A 80 -24.23 8.55 -37.99
CA GLY A 80 -23.56 8.15 -36.75
C GLY A 80 -23.14 6.68 -36.72
N LEU A 81 -23.65 5.80 -37.58
CA LEU A 81 -23.10 4.44 -37.71
C LEU A 81 -21.76 4.47 -38.46
N ALA A 82 -21.68 5.23 -39.55
CA ALA A 82 -20.43 5.49 -40.25
C ALA A 82 -19.40 6.15 -39.32
N GLU A 83 -19.85 7.05 -38.45
CA GLU A 83 -19.00 7.70 -37.48
C GLU A 83 -18.55 6.76 -36.35
N LEU A 84 -19.42 5.89 -35.81
CA LEU A 84 -19.00 4.85 -34.86
C LEU A 84 -17.99 3.87 -35.51
N LEU A 85 -18.18 3.52 -36.78
CA LEU A 85 -17.24 2.70 -37.54
C LEU A 85 -15.89 3.41 -37.70
N ARG A 86 -15.91 4.71 -38.05
CA ARG A 86 -14.71 5.54 -38.13
C ARG A 86 -14.01 5.62 -36.78
N ILE A 87 -14.73 5.96 -35.71
CA ILE A 87 -14.23 6.08 -34.34
C ILE A 87 -13.61 4.77 -33.87
N SER A 88 -14.26 3.62 -34.12
CA SER A 88 -13.73 2.31 -33.70
C SER A 88 -12.36 1.98 -34.33
N LYS A 89 -12.08 2.50 -35.53
CA LYS A 89 -10.78 2.31 -36.21
C LYS A 89 -9.68 3.20 -35.63
N ILE A 90 -10.04 4.39 -35.15
CA ILE A 90 -9.06 5.39 -34.68
C ILE A 90 -8.89 5.40 -33.16
N GLN A 91 -9.86 4.94 -32.38
CA GLN A 91 -9.85 5.00 -30.91
C GLN A 91 -9.97 3.61 -30.29
N ASN A 92 -9.34 3.43 -29.13
CA ASN A 92 -9.36 2.17 -28.39
C ASN A 92 -10.70 1.93 -27.69
N GLY A 93 -11.04 0.66 -27.48
CA GLY A 93 -12.09 0.25 -26.55
C GLY A 93 -13.31 -0.41 -27.18
N GLY A 94 -13.44 -0.39 -28.51
CA GLY A 94 -14.55 -1.00 -29.25
C GLY A 94 -15.93 -0.41 -28.94
N ILE A 95 -16.97 -1.06 -29.48
CA ILE A 95 -18.37 -0.69 -29.25
C ILE A 95 -19.05 -1.72 -28.37
N PHE A 96 -19.88 -1.21 -27.48
CA PHE A 96 -20.75 -1.97 -26.64
C PHE A 96 -22.20 -1.61 -26.93
N TRP A 97 -23.10 -2.52 -26.62
CA TRP A 97 -24.53 -2.35 -26.60
C TRP A 97 -25.01 -2.41 -25.16
N VAL A 98 -25.88 -1.47 -24.78
CA VAL A 98 -26.58 -1.49 -23.50
C VAL A 98 -27.94 -2.16 -23.72
N PRO A 99 -28.21 -3.29 -23.08
CA PRO A 99 -29.47 -4.02 -23.22
C PRO A 99 -30.59 -3.35 -22.39
N ALA A 100 -30.84 -2.07 -22.66
CA ALA A 100 -31.74 -1.17 -21.94
C ALA A 100 -33.23 -1.39 -22.28
N GLY A 101 -33.56 -2.35 -23.14
CA GLY A 101 -34.91 -2.53 -23.68
C GLY A 101 -35.30 -1.40 -24.65
N ASN A 102 -36.36 -1.63 -25.41
CA ASN A 102 -36.77 -0.73 -26.50
C ASN A 102 -37.43 0.57 -26.01
N GLY A 103 -37.90 0.60 -24.76
CA GLY A 103 -38.60 1.76 -24.19
C GLY A 103 -37.73 2.73 -23.39
N ALA A 104 -36.48 2.40 -23.08
CA ALA A 104 -35.68 3.24 -22.18
C ALA A 104 -35.19 4.52 -22.87
N ASP A 105 -35.61 5.66 -22.33
CA ASP A 105 -35.15 6.99 -22.77
C ASP A 105 -33.67 7.22 -22.45
N LEU A 106 -33.11 6.51 -21.47
CA LEU A 106 -31.71 6.63 -21.05
C LEU A 106 -31.10 5.25 -20.75
N PRO A 107 -29.81 5.02 -21.07
CA PRO A 107 -29.12 3.75 -20.82
C PRO A 107 -28.63 3.64 -19.37
N LEU A 108 -29.46 4.02 -18.40
CA LEU A 108 -29.09 4.11 -16.98
C LEU A 108 -29.82 3.06 -16.16
N LYS A 109 -29.17 2.59 -15.09
CA LYS A 109 -29.68 1.48 -14.26
C LYS A 109 -31.13 1.69 -13.82
N ASP A 110 -31.45 2.89 -13.36
CA ASP A 110 -32.73 3.20 -12.72
C ASP A 110 -33.83 3.54 -13.75
N GLU A 111 -33.47 3.69 -15.03
CA GLU A 111 -34.37 4.02 -16.15
C GLU A 111 -34.76 2.77 -16.96
N ILE A 112 -34.09 1.63 -16.72
CA ILE A 112 -34.38 0.37 -17.40
C ILE A 112 -35.42 -0.40 -16.57
N ALA A 113 -36.70 -0.14 -16.84
CA ALA A 113 -37.82 -0.83 -16.18
C ALA A 113 -38.01 -2.27 -16.69
N GLN A 114 -37.78 -2.49 -17.99
CA GLN A 114 -37.99 -3.77 -18.67
C GLN A 114 -36.88 -4.02 -19.72
N SER A 115 -36.64 -5.28 -20.06
CA SER A 115 -35.69 -5.67 -21.11
C SER A 115 -36.10 -7.03 -21.69
N ASP A 116 -35.91 -7.22 -23.00
CA ASP A 116 -36.10 -8.51 -23.69
C ASP A 116 -34.76 -9.25 -23.88
N HIS A 117 -33.70 -8.85 -23.17
CA HIS A 117 -32.34 -9.32 -23.40
C HIS A 117 -31.74 -10.05 -22.19
N ILE A 118 -31.39 -11.33 -22.38
CA ILE A 118 -30.68 -12.15 -21.39
C ILE A 118 -29.28 -12.44 -21.92
N GLY A 119 -28.29 -11.72 -21.40
CA GLY A 119 -26.91 -11.78 -21.86
C GLY A 119 -25.96 -12.53 -20.91
N CYS A 120 -24.97 -13.20 -21.49
CA CYS A 120 -23.86 -13.83 -20.77
C CYS A 120 -22.53 -13.61 -21.51
N GLU A 121 -21.46 -13.41 -20.75
CA GLU A 121 -20.08 -13.32 -21.25
C GLU A 121 -19.25 -14.41 -20.56
N ILE A 122 -18.38 -15.11 -21.30
CA ILE A 122 -17.38 -16.01 -20.73
C ILE A 122 -16.00 -15.46 -21.11
N ASP A 123 -15.15 -15.17 -20.11
CA ASP A 123 -13.80 -14.64 -20.32
C ASP A 123 -12.69 -15.43 -19.59
N ASN A 124 -13.09 -16.44 -18.81
CA ASN A 124 -12.24 -17.28 -17.96
C ASN A 124 -11.89 -18.65 -18.57
N ALA A 125 -12.16 -18.85 -19.86
CA ALA A 125 -11.93 -20.12 -20.55
C ALA A 125 -11.26 -19.88 -21.92
N THR A 126 -10.68 -20.91 -22.52
CA THR A 126 -10.19 -20.82 -23.90
C THR A 126 -11.35 -20.64 -24.89
N ARG A 127 -11.07 -20.13 -26.09
CA ARG A 127 -12.11 -19.90 -27.11
C ARG A 127 -12.88 -21.17 -27.47
N SER A 128 -12.20 -22.32 -27.52
CA SER A 128 -12.83 -23.62 -27.81
C SER A 128 -13.79 -24.03 -26.69
N GLU A 129 -13.33 -23.99 -25.44
CA GLU A 129 -14.15 -24.32 -24.27
C GLU A 129 -15.35 -23.38 -24.13
N GLN A 130 -15.19 -22.08 -24.42
CA GLN A 130 -16.31 -21.14 -24.44
C GLN A 130 -17.40 -21.56 -25.44
N LEU A 131 -17.01 -21.89 -26.68
CA LEU A 131 -17.92 -22.35 -27.71
C LEU A 131 -18.57 -23.68 -27.35
N GLU A 132 -17.82 -24.60 -26.73
CA GLU A 132 -18.32 -25.88 -26.24
C GLU A 132 -19.38 -25.70 -25.15
N ARG A 133 -19.14 -24.83 -24.16
CA ARG A 133 -20.14 -24.51 -23.13
C ARG A 133 -21.41 -23.91 -23.72
N TYR A 134 -21.29 -23.02 -24.70
CA TYR A 134 -22.45 -22.44 -25.36
C TYR A 134 -23.22 -23.49 -26.19
N ARG A 135 -22.53 -24.37 -26.92
CA ARG A 135 -23.16 -25.48 -27.68
C ARG A 135 -23.83 -26.48 -26.76
N TRP A 136 -23.18 -26.84 -25.66
CA TRP A 136 -23.74 -27.70 -24.62
C TRP A 136 -25.05 -27.09 -24.08
N PHE A 137 -25.04 -25.80 -23.71
CA PHE A 137 -26.24 -25.15 -23.22
C PHE A 137 -27.35 -25.14 -24.27
N GLU A 138 -27.07 -24.76 -25.52
CA GLU A 138 -28.05 -24.74 -26.61
C GLU A 138 -28.67 -26.14 -26.85
N HIS A 139 -27.85 -27.19 -26.83
CA HIS A 139 -28.29 -28.58 -26.98
C HIS A 139 -29.20 -29.03 -25.83
N ILE A 140 -28.81 -28.74 -24.58
CA ILE A 140 -29.56 -29.18 -23.39
C ILE A 140 -30.83 -28.34 -23.18
N SER A 141 -30.76 -27.03 -23.41
CA SER A 141 -31.87 -26.12 -23.13
C SER A 141 -32.86 -26.01 -24.30
N GLY A 142 -32.45 -26.37 -25.52
CA GLY A 142 -33.21 -26.12 -26.75
C GLY A 142 -33.30 -24.62 -27.11
N LEU A 143 -32.46 -23.78 -26.51
CA LEU A 143 -32.48 -22.32 -26.70
C LEU A 143 -31.31 -21.88 -27.58
N GLU A 144 -31.63 -21.46 -28.79
CA GLU A 144 -30.70 -20.89 -29.74
C GLU A 144 -30.38 -19.42 -29.39
N TYR A 145 -29.11 -19.03 -29.53
CA TYR A 145 -28.70 -17.65 -29.32
C TYR A 145 -29.16 -16.73 -30.46
N GLY A 146 -29.93 -15.70 -30.13
CA GLY A 146 -30.32 -14.67 -31.09
C GLY A 146 -29.13 -13.86 -31.60
N LEU A 147 -28.12 -13.64 -30.74
CA LEU A 147 -26.84 -13.01 -31.12
C LEU A 147 -25.68 -13.63 -30.35
N GLN A 148 -24.63 -14.04 -31.05
CA GLN A 148 -23.37 -14.48 -30.46
C GLN A 148 -22.18 -13.85 -31.19
N LEU A 149 -21.22 -13.32 -30.43
CA LEU A 149 -20.05 -12.65 -31.00
C LEU A 149 -18.77 -12.86 -30.18
N SER A 150 -17.63 -12.77 -30.86
CA SER A 150 -16.33 -12.61 -30.20
C SER A 150 -16.08 -11.14 -29.91
N SER A 151 -15.55 -10.85 -28.72
CA SER A 151 -15.09 -9.52 -28.36
C SER A 151 -13.88 -9.02 -29.17
N GLY A 152 -13.32 -9.85 -30.06
CA GLY A 152 -12.02 -9.62 -30.71
C GLY A 152 -10.82 -9.91 -29.80
N SER A 153 -11.05 -10.46 -28.61
CA SER A 153 -9.97 -10.84 -27.69
C SER A 153 -10.36 -12.13 -26.97
N LYS A 154 -10.33 -12.15 -25.63
CA LYS A 154 -10.51 -13.36 -24.83
C LYS A 154 -11.96 -13.83 -24.72
N SER A 155 -12.95 -12.94 -24.76
CA SER A 155 -14.33 -13.30 -24.42
C SER A 155 -15.28 -13.47 -25.60
N ILE A 156 -16.25 -14.37 -25.44
CA ILE A 156 -17.44 -14.53 -26.28
C ILE A 156 -18.66 -14.05 -25.50
N HIS A 157 -19.53 -13.34 -26.20
CA HIS A 157 -20.77 -12.76 -25.68
C HIS A 157 -21.93 -13.45 -26.40
N SER A 158 -22.91 -13.94 -25.64
CA SER A 158 -24.14 -14.54 -26.17
C SER A 158 -25.37 -13.86 -25.59
N HIS A 159 -26.39 -13.73 -26.42
CA HIS A 159 -27.67 -13.10 -26.09
C HIS A 159 -28.82 -14.04 -26.45
N LEU A 160 -29.71 -14.26 -25.49
CA LEU A 160 -31.05 -14.80 -25.71
C LEU A 160 -32.04 -13.63 -25.78
N PHE A 161 -33.02 -13.75 -26.67
CA PHE A 161 -34.06 -12.75 -26.85
C PHE A 161 -35.42 -13.28 -26.41
N LEU A 162 -36.12 -12.46 -25.63
CA LEU A 162 -37.50 -12.72 -25.28
C LEU A 162 -38.42 -12.28 -26.42
N ASP A 163 -39.57 -12.93 -26.55
CA ASP A 163 -40.63 -12.52 -27.47
C ASP A 163 -41.34 -11.25 -27.00
N GLN A 164 -41.43 -11.06 -25.69
CA GLN A 164 -41.96 -9.91 -24.95
C GLN A 164 -40.95 -9.39 -23.91
N PRO A 165 -40.84 -8.07 -23.69
CA PRO A 165 -40.00 -7.52 -22.62
C PRO A 165 -40.45 -8.01 -21.24
N ALA A 166 -39.51 -8.47 -20.42
CA ALA A 166 -39.76 -8.84 -19.03
C ALA A 166 -39.34 -7.73 -18.07
N THR A 167 -39.84 -7.78 -16.83
CA THR A 167 -39.41 -6.82 -15.80
C THR A 167 -37.92 -6.94 -15.54
N ILE A 168 -37.29 -5.84 -15.14
CA ILE A 168 -35.85 -5.85 -14.91
C ILE A 168 -35.42 -6.84 -13.82
N GLY A 169 -36.28 -7.07 -12.82
CA GLY A 169 -36.05 -8.07 -11.78
C GLY A 169 -35.97 -9.48 -12.35
N GLU A 170 -36.91 -9.84 -13.23
CA GLU A 170 -36.93 -11.15 -13.90
C GLU A 170 -35.72 -11.32 -14.82
N VAL A 171 -35.38 -10.29 -15.61
CA VAL A 171 -34.21 -10.32 -16.49
C VAL A 171 -32.92 -10.50 -15.70
N VAL A 172 -32.76 -9.81 -14.57
CA VAL A 172 -31.60 -9.99 -13.68
C VAL A 172 -31.55 -11.43 -13.16
N ARG A 173 -32.68 -11.98 -12.72
CA ARG A 173 -32.75 -13.37 -12.23
C ARG A 173 -32.36 -14.36 -13.34
N LEU A 174 -32.91 -14.23 -14.54
CA LEU A 174 -32.59 -15.10 -15.66
C LEU A 174 -31.12 -14.98 -16.10
N ARG A 175 -30.55 -13.77 -16.10
CA ARG A 175 -29.11 -13.58 -16.36
C ARG A 175 -28.24 -14.26 -15.30
N ARG A 176 -28.62 -14.21 -14.03
CA ARG A 176 -27.91 -14.92 -12.95
C ARG A 176 -27.91 -16.42 -13.18
N LEU A 177 -29.08 -16.99 -13.44
CA LEU A 177 -29.24 -18.42 -13.75
C LEU A 177 -28.40 -18.82 -14.97
N PHE A 178 -28.47 -18.03 -16.03
CA PHE A 178 -27.73 -18.27 -17.27
C PHE A 178 -26.21 -18.19 -17.08
N VAL A 179 -25.73 -17.22 -16.31
CA VAL A 179 -24.32 -17.09 -15.92
C VAL A 179 -23.85 -18.30 -15.10
N LEU A 180 -24.69 -18.84 -14.20
CA LEU A 180 -24.34 -20.03 -13.42
C LEU A 180 -24.15 -21.27 -14.30
N CYS A 181 -25.07 -21.52 -15.24
CA CYS A 181 -24.96 -22.67 -16.15
C CYS A 181 -23.66 -22.67 -16.95
N LEU A 182 -23.22 -21.48 -17.38
CA LEU A 182 -22.07 -21.29 -18.27
C LEU A 182 -20.76 -20.97 -17.56
N LEU A 183 -20.80 -20.75 -16.24
CA LEU A 183 -19.69 -20.17 -15.47
C LEU A 183 -19.20 -18.82 -16.06
N GLY A 184 -20.16 -17.97 -16.43
CA GLY A 184 -19.90 -16.67 -17.05
C GLY A 184 -19.45 -15.57 -16.07
N ASP A 185 -19.09 -14.40 -16.60
CA ASP A 185 -18.72 -13.22 -15.80
C ASP A 185 -19.94 -12.70 -15.04
N PRO A 186 -19.93 -12.72 -13.69
CA PRO A 186 -21.04 -12.22 -12.89
C PRO A 186 -21.30 -10.71 -13.02
N ALA A 187 -20.45 -9.92 -13.68
CA ALA A 187 -20.68 -8.49 -13.92
C ALA A 187 -21.83 -8.23 -14.91
N VAL A 188 -22.09 -9.15 -15.85
CA VAL A 188 -23.10 -8.98 -16.92
C VAL A 188 -24.55 -9.15 -16.44
N THR A 189 -24.73 -9.62 -15.19
CA THR A 189 -26.06 -9.71 -14.57
C THR A 189 -26.64 -8.35 -14.20
N ARG A 190 -25.86 -7.26 -14.31
CA ARG A 190 -26.35 -5.90 -14.14
C ARG A 190 -26.99 -5.43 -15.46
N PRO A 191 -28.24 -4.94 -15.45
CA PRO A 191 -28.93 -4.65 -16.69
C PRO A 191 -28.31 -3.56 -17.56
N HIS A 192 -27.72 -2.55 -16.92
CA HIS A 192 -27.02 -1.45 -17.58
C HIS A 192 -25.57 -1.81 -17.98
N GLN A 193 -25.08 -3.01 -17.65
CA GLN A 193 -23.73 -3.41 -18.01
C GLN A 193 -23.63 -3.55 -19.53
N PRO A 194 -22.79 -2.74 -20.20
CA PRO A 194 -22.66 -2.80 -21.65
C PRO A 194 -21.99 -4.10 -22.09
N MET A 195 -22.58 -4.80 -23.06
CA MET A 195 -22.02 -6.00 -23.70
C MET A 195 -21.43 -5.65 -25.07
N ARG A 196 -20.60 -6.49 -25.66
CA ARG A 196 -19.96 -6.16 -26.95
C ARG A 196 -20.97 -6.16 -28.10
N PHE A 197 -20.78 -5.29 -29.10
CA PHE A 197 -21.54 -5.30 -30.36
C PHE A 197 -20.64 -5.62 -31.54
N PRO A 198 -21.05 -6.47 -32.49
CA PRO A 198 -20.17 -6.95 -33.56
C PRO A 198 -19.98 -5.93 -34.69
N GLY A 199 -18.99 -6.21 -35.56
CA GLY A 199 -18.68 -5.44 -36.76
C GLY A 199 -17.78 -4.22 -36.55
N PHE A 200 -17.44 -3.90 -35.30
CA PHE A 200 -16.53 -2.80 -34.97
C PHE A 200 -15.08 -3.26 -34.76
N TYR A 201 -14.12 -2.47 -35.25
CA TYR A 201 -12.71 -2.78 -35.08
C TYR A 201 -12.22 -2.36 -33.69
N ARG A 202 -11.35 -3.16 -33.08
CA ARG A 202 -10.69 -2.84 -31.82
C ARG A 202 -9.23 -2.54 -32.08
N ARG A 203 -8.92 -1.25 -32.23
CA ARG A 203 -7.56 -0.77 -32.49
C ARG A 203 -6.53 -1.36 -31.52
N GLU A 204 -6.86 -1.45 -30.22
CA GLU A 204 -5.93 -1.95 -29.21
C GLU A 204 -5.69 -3.47 -29.25
N LYS A 205 -6.52 -4.22 -29.98
CA LYS A 205 -6.42 -5.68 -30.13
C LYS A 205 -6.06 -6.13 -31.54
N GLY A 206 -6.04 -5.21 -32.50
CA GLY A 206 -5.74 -5.53 -33.89
C GLY A 206 -6.83 -6.35 -34.59
N SER A 207 -8.04 -6.44 -34.02
CA SER A 207 -9.06 -7.42 -34.41
C SER A 207 -10.46 -6.83 -34.41
N TYR A 208 -11.38 -7.44 -35.17
CA TYR A 208 -12.79 -7.07 -35.16
C TYR A 208 -13.55 -7.77 -34.04
N GLN A 209 -14.60 -7.10 -33.54
CA GLN A 209 -15.67 -7.74 -32.79
C GLN A 209 -16.46 -8.63 -33.76
N ALA A 210 -16.03 -9.88 -33.92
CA ALA A 210 -16.52 -10.76 -34.97
C ALA A 210 -17.87 -11.35 -34.59
N LEU A 211 -18.84 -11.23 -35.49
CA LEU A 211 -20.10 -11.95 -35.39
C LEU A 211 -19.83 -13.46 -35.56
N LEU A 212 -20.38 -14.29 -34.67
CA LEU A 212 -20.21 -15.74 -34.71
C LEU A 212 -21.50 -16.44 -35.15
N LYS A 213 -22.64 -16.01 -34.61
CA LYS A 213 -23.96 -16.58 -34.90
C LYS A 213 -25.05 -15.52 -34.68
N THR A 214 -26.12 -15.58 -35.47
CA THR A 214 -27.36 -14.82 -35.29
C THR A 214 -28.55 -15.73 -35.56
N SER A 215 -29.64 -15.51 -34.84
CA SER A 215 -30.92 -16.18 -35.09
C SER A 215 -32.08 -15.21 -34.85
N SER A 216 -33.17 -15.39 -35.58
CA SER A 216 -34.44 -14.68 -35.33
C SER A 216 -35.26 -15.31 -34.20
N SER A 217 -34.80 -16.44 -33.64
CA SER A 217 -35.43 -17.14 -32.53
C SER A 217 -35.66 -16.23 -31.32
N ARG A 218 -36.87 -16.30 -30.78
CA ARG A 218 -37.32 -15.57 -29.59
C ARG A 218 -38.14 -16.52 -28.74
N TYR A 219 -38.07 -16.32 -27.43
CA TYR A 219 -38.63 -17.24 -26.46
C TYR A 219 -39.52 -16.50 -25.49
N SER A 220 -40.65 -17.09 -25.14
CA SER A 220 -41.40 -16.68 -23.96
C SER A 220 -40.56 -16.86 -22.70
N LEU A 221 -40.91 -16.12 -21.65
CA LEU A 221 -40.29 -16.26 -20.32
C LEU A 221 -40.31 -17.73 -19.85
N ALA A 222 -41.44 -18.42 -20.09
CA ALA A 222 -41.65 -19.81 -19.70
C ALA A 222 -40.76 -20.79 -20.48
N GLU A 223 -40.49 -20.54 -21.76
CA GLU A 223 -39.56 -21.36 -22.55
C GLU A 223 -38.12 -21.18 -22.08
N VAL A 224 -37.70 -19.94 -21.78
CA VAL A 224 -36.38 -19.69 -21.21
C VAL A 224 -36.21 -20.37 -19.85
N GLU A 225 -37.21 -20.28 -18.97
CA GLU A 225 -37.20 -21.00 -17.70
C GLU A 225 -37.09 -22.50 -17.87
N ARG A 226 -37.86 -23.09 -18.79
CA ARG A 226 -37.82 -24.53 -19.08
C ARG A 226 -36.43 -24.96 -19.54
N GLY A 227 -35.82 -24.19 -20.43
CA GLY A 227 -34.45 -24.45 -20.90
C GLY A 227 -33.39 -24.32 -19.79
N LEU A 228 -33.52 -23.31 -18.92
CA LEU A 228 -32.64 -23.18 -17.76
C LEU A 228 -32.82 -24.33 -16.77
N ARG A 229 -34.05 -24.78 -16.50
CA ARG A 229 -34.32 -25.96 -15.66
C ARG A 229 -33.66 -27.21 -16.23
N ALA A 230 -33.77 -27.44 -17.54
CA ALA A 230 -33.09 -28.56 -18.20
C ALA A 230 -31.57 -28.49 -18.01
N ALA A 231 -30.97 -27.30 -18.14
CA ALA A 231 -29.53 -27.10 -17.90
C ALA A 231 -29.13 -27.35 -16.44
N PHE A 232 -29.91 -26.90 -15.47
CA PHE A 232 -29.65 -27.18 -14.04
C PHE A 232 -29.76 -28.68 -13.73
N THR A 233 -30.78 -29.35 -14.26
CA THR A 233 -30.95 -30.80 -14.13
C THR A 233 -29.76 -31.57 -14.70
N ALA A 234 -29.29 -31.19 -15.90
CA ALA A 234 -28.11 -31.81 -16.52
C ALA A 234 -26.81 -31.58 -15.73
N LEU A 235 -26.75 -30.51 -14.92
CA LEU A 235 -25.64 -30.23 -14.01
C LEU A 235 -25.78 -30.91 -12.64
N GLY A 236 -26.90 -31.60 -12.37
CA GLY A 236 -27.20 -32.18 -11.07
C GLY A 236 -27.47 -31.13 -9.99
N TRP A 237 -27.93 -29.94 -10.37
CA TRP A 237 -28.21 -28.83 -9.46
C TRP A 237 -29.69 -28.66 -9.18
N THR A 238 -30.02 -28.25 -7.96
CA THR A 238 -31.35 -27.77 -7.62
C THR A 238 -31.59 -26.42 -8.30
N TYR A 239 -32.68 -26.32 -9.08
CA TYR A 239 -33.08 -25.07 -9.71
C TYR A 239 -33.66 -24.10 -8.67
N PRO A 240 -33.07 -22.90 -8.48
CA PRO A 240 -33.60 -21.94 -7.52
C PRO A 240 -34.70 -21.10 -8.16
N GLU A 241 -35.90 -21.13 -7.58
CA GLU A 241 -37.02 -20.29 -8.04
C GLU A 241 -36.68 -18.79 -7.91
N ASN A 242 -35.97 -18.44 -6.83
CA ASN A 242 -35.53 -17.09 -6.52
C ASN A 242 -34.02 -17.04 -6.23
N ILE A 243 -33.39 -15.92 -6.60
CA ILE A 243 -31.99 -15.62 -6.25
C ILE A 243 -31.93 -14.18 -5.73
N SER A 244 -32.03 -13.99 -4.42
CA SER A 244 -31.81 -12.69 -3.79
C SER A 244 -30.42 -12.12 -4.09
N GLY A 245 -30.26 -10.81 -3.89
CA GLY A 245 -28.96 -10.15 -4.07
C GLY A 245 -27.87 -10.71 -3.15
N GLU A 246 -28.25 -11.20 -1.97
CA GLU A 246 -27.34 -11.79 -0.97
C GLU A 246 -26.94 -13.21 -1.38
N PHE A 247 -27.90 -14.08 -1.70
CA PHE A 247 -27.60 -15.43 -2.19
C PHE A 247 -26.75 -15.37 -3.47
N TRP A 248 -27.06 -14.41 -4.35
CA TRP A 248 -26.24 -14.14 -5.52
C TRP A 248 -24.80 -13.76 -5.17
N ALA A 249 -24.53 -12.98 -4.13
CA ALA A 249 -23.17 -12.58 -3.76
C ALA A 249 -22.29 -13.79 -3.43
N ASP A 250 -22.87 -14.85 -2.86
CA ASP A 250 -22.15 -16.08 -2.51
C ASP A 250 -21.88 -16.95 -3.73
N LEU A 251 -22.88 -17.07 -4.61
CA LEU A 251 -22.72 -17.69 -5.90
C LEU A 251 -21.68 -16.96 -6.77
N GLN A 252 -21.64 -15.62 -6.71
CA GLN A 252 -20.61 -14.80 -7.35
C GLN A 252 -19.21 -15.08 -6.80
N ARG A 253 -19.08 -15.33 -5.49
CA ARG A 253 -17.78 -15.70 -4.89
C ARG A 253 -17.28 -17.03 -5.46
N ALA A 254 -18.16 -18.02 -5.60
CA ALA A 254 -17.82 -19.30 -6.21
C ALA A 254 -17.41 -19.14 -7.69
N LEU A 255 -18.12 -18.31 -8.45
CA LEU A 255 -17.82 -18.01 -9.87
C LEU A 255 -16.46 -17.30 -10.08
N LYS A 256 -15.98 -16.53 -9.09
CA LYS A 256 -14.72 -15.77 -9.17
C LYS A 256 -13.50 -16.49 -8.62
N THR A 257 -13.64 -17.77 -8.25
CA THR A 257 -12.50 -18.55 -7.77
C THR A 257 -11.58 -18.94 -8.93
N ASP A 258 -10.28 -19.13 -8.64
CA ASP A 258 -9.32 -19.69 -9.61
C ASP A 258 -9.42 -21.23 -9.73
N LEU A 259 -10.52 -21.82 -9.24
CA LEU A 259 -10.73 -23.27 -9.27
C LEU A 259 -10.98 -23.75 -10.71
N PRO A 260 -10.60 -24.99 -11.05
CA PRO A 260 -11.02 -25.62 -12.30
C PRO A 260 -12.54 -25.66 -12.44
N ALA A 261 -13.06 -25.61 -13.67
CA ALA A 261 -14.50 -25.51 -13.96
C ALA A 261 -15.35 -26.59 -13.26
N ALA A 262 -14.87 -27.83 -13.16
CA ALA A 262 -15.55 -28.91 -12.45
C ALA A 262 -15.70 -28.62 -10.94
N ALA A 263 -14.65 -28.10 -10.30
CA ALA A 263 -14.68 -27.75 -8.88
C ALA A 263 -15.55 -26.51 -8.61
N GLN A 264 -15.53 -25.52 -9.51
CA GLN A 264 -16.47 -24.40 -9.46
C GLN A 264 -17.92 -24.89 -9.52
N ARG A 265 -18.21 -25.82 -10.43
CA ARG A 265 -19.54 -26.42 -10.58
C ARG A 265 -19.97 -27.18 -9.32
N ALA A 266 -19.09 -27.97 -8.73
CA ALA A 266 -19.37 -28.67 -7.48
C ALA A 266 -19.70 -27.69 -6.34
N LYS A 267 -18.93 -26.59 -6.23
CA LYS A 267 -19.16 -25.59 -5.17
C LYS A 267 -20.49 -24.84 -5.35
N ILE A 268 -20.83 -24.49 -6.60
CA ILE A 268 -22.11 -23.86 -6.93
C ILE A 268 -23.27 -24.82 -6.61
N GLY A 269 -23.14 -26.10 -6.97
CA GLY A 269 -24.12 -27.13 -6.65
C GLY A 269 -24.37 -27.26 -5.14
N GLU A 270 -23.31 -27.29 -4.33
CA GLU A 270 -23.42 -27.31 -2.86
C GLU A 270 -24.19 -26.09 -2.32
N LEU A 271 -23.91 -24.90 -2.85
CA LEU A 271 -24.60 -23.67 -2.44
C LEU A 271 -26.08 -23.68 -2.84
N LEU A 272 -26.39 -24.18 -4.03
CA LEU A 272 -27.77 -24.32 -4.52
C LEU A 272 -28.55 -25.36 -3.71
N GLN A 273 -27.93 -26.48 -3.35
CA GLN A 273 -28.54 -27.55 -2.55
C GLN A 273 -28.92 -27.07 -1.15
N ARG A 274 -28.12 -26.19 -0.54
CA ARG A 274 -28.46 -25.58 0.77
C ARG A 274 -29.69 -24.67 0.70
N GLY A 275 -29.98 -24.13 -0.47
CA GLY A 275 -31.14 -23.28 -0.73
C GLY A 275 -31.07 -21.89 -0.09
N GLU A 276 -31.93 -20.99 -0.57
CA GLU A 276 -32.03 -19.61 -0.08
C GLU A 276 -32.57 -19.53 1.36
N GLN A 277 -33.42 -20.49 1.75
CA GLN A 277 -34.06 -20.53 3.08
C GLN A 277 -33.06 -20.60 4.24
N PHE A 278 -31.96 -21.35 4.07
CA PHE A 278 -30.88 -21.39 5.06
C PHE A 278 -30.32 -19.99 5.37
N TYR A 279 -30.23 -19.12 4.35
CA TYR A 279 -29.70 -17.77 4.48
C TYR A 279 -30.74 -16.78 5.02
N ILE A 280 -32.01 -16.92 4.62
CA ILE A 280 -33.12 -16.16 5.21
C ILE A 280 -33.20 -16.43 6.71
N GLN A 281 -33.09 -17.69 7.15
CA GLN A 281 -33.08 -18.07 8.56
C GLN A 281 -31.89 -17.48 9.34
N GLN A 282 -30.68 -17.48 8.77
CA GLN A 282 -29.54 -16.79 9.40
C GLN A 282 -29.76 -15.29 9.54
N ARG A 283 -30.40 -14.65 8.55
CA ARG A 283 -30.70 -13.22 8.57
C ARG A 283 -31.77 -12.90 9.60
N ASP A 284 -32.84 -13.68 9.67
CA ASP A 284 -33.89 -13.48 10.65
C ASP A 284 -33.34 -13.69 12.06
N ALA A 285 -32.43 -14.64 12.27
CA ALA A 285 -31.70 -14.80 13.52
C ALA A 285 -30.79 -13.60 13.86
N ARG A 286 -30.23 -12.90 12.86
CA ARG A 286 -29.48 -11.64 13.05
C ARG A 286 -30.39 -10.46 13.32
N ALA A 287 -31.48 -10.32 12.58
CA ALA A 287 -32.47 -9.27 12.76
C ALA A 287 -33.18 -9.42 14.12
N GLN A 288 -33.43 -10.66 14.57
CA GLN A 288 -33.98 -10.97 15.88
C GLN A 288 -32.98 -10.65 16.99
N ARG A 289 -31.68 -10.90 16.79
CA ARG A 289 -30.61 -10.43 17.70
C ARG A 289 -30.50 -8.90 17.72
N GLN A 290 -30.64 -8.22 16.58
CA GLN A 290 -30.70 -6.76 16.52
C GLN A 290 -31.97 -6.20 17.16
N ARG A 291 -33.12 -6.88 17.03
CA ARG A 291 -34.36 -6.52 17.75
C ARG A 291 -34.21 -6.76 19.25
N GLN A 292 -33.51 -7.81 19.68
CA GLN A 292 -33.15 -8.04 21.08
C GLN A 292 -32.18 -6.97 21.60
N TYR A 293 -31.25 -6.50 20.75
CA TYR A 293 -30.36 -5.38 21.05
C TYR A 293 -31.12 -4.04 21.12
N ALA A 294 -32.09 -3.82 20.24
CA ALA A 294 -32.98 -2.67 20.23
C ALA A 294 -34.00 -2.70 21.39
N GLN A 295 -34.47 -3.90 21.80
CA GLN A 295 -35.27 -4.09 23.01
C GLN A 295 -34.45 -3.84 24.27
N LYS A 296 -33.15 -4.18 24.28
CA LYS A 296 -32.22 -3.77 25.34
C LYS A 296 -31.99 -2.25 25.34
N GLN A 297 -31.99 -1.57 24.18
CA GLN A 297 -31.96 -0.10 24.11
C GLN A 297 -33.28 0.55 24.60
N LEU A 298 -34.42 -0.08 24.37
CA LEU A 298 -35.73 0.36 24.89
C LEU A 298 -35.86 0.22 26.43
N SER A 299 -34.88 -0.38 27.12
CA SER A 299 -34.83 -0.48 28.59
C SER A 299 -34.51 0.84 29.30
N GLY A 300 -34.26 1.94 28.56
CA GLY A 300 -34.33 3.30 29.10
C GLY A 300 -33.03 3.90 29.66
N GLU A 301 -31.85 3.33 29.38
CA GLU A 301 -30.59 4.03 29.70
C GLU A 301 -30.26 5.08 28.63
N PHE A 302 -30.36 6.35 29.00
CA PHE A 302 -30.07 7.50 28.15
C PHE A 302 -28.60 7.53 27.71
N ASN A 303 -28.33 7.22 26.44
CA ASN A 303 -27.00 7.24 25.86
C ASN A 303 -26.69 8.61 25.21
N LEU A 304 -25.75 9.35 25.79
CA LEU A 304 -25.31 10.68 25.32
C LEU A 304 -24.78 10.67 23.89
N PHE A 305 -24.15 9.58 23.45
CA PHE A 305 -23.64 9.45 22.09
C PHE A 305 -24.76 9.37 21.06
N GLU A 306 -25.78 8.56 21.36
CA GLU A 306 -26.96 8.44 20.52
C GLU A 306 -27.77 9.74 20.52
N ALA A 307 -27.90 10.41 21.68
CA ALA A 307 -28.57 11.71 21.76
C ALA A 307 -27.89 12.77 20.88
N VAL A 308 -26.55 12.84 20.88
CA VAL A 308 -25.80 13.75 19.99
C VAL A 308 -26.04 13.39 18.52
N GLN A 309 -25.94 12.11 18.14
CA GLN A 309 -26.15 11.70 16.75
C GLN A 309 -27.59 11.94 16.27
N GLN A 310 -28.58 11.68 17.12
CA GLN A 310 -29.99 11.95 16.83
C GLN A 310 -30.24 13.45 16.68
N LEU A 311 -29.63 14.29 17.53
CA LEU A 311 -29.71 15.74 17.37
C LEU A 311 -29.04 16.18 16.06
N GLU A 312 -27.82 15.71 15.75
CA GLU A 312 -27.12 16.04 14.50
C GLU A 312 -27.96 15.68 13.24
N GLY A 313 -28.73 14.60 13.29
CA GLY A 313 -29.64 14.21 12.20
C GLY A 313 -30.93 15.04 12.11
N ARG A 314 -31.27 15.79 13.17
CA ARG A 314 -32.47 16.67 13.22
C ARG A 314 -32.15 18.13 12.92
N LEU A 315 -30.91 18.57 13.13
CA LEU A 315 -30.50 19.95 12.88
C LEU A 315 -30.54 20.27 11.39
N SER A 316 -31.17 21.39 11.04
CA SER A 316 -31.03 21.99 9.72
C SER A 316 -29.59 22.46 9.51
N VAL A 317 -29.23 22.68 8.25
CA VAL A 317 -27.87 23.16 7.91
C VAL A 317 -27.54 24.48 8.60
N ALA A 318 -28.53 25.38 8.71
CA ALA A 318 -28.37 26.69 9.34
C ALA A 318 -28.13 26.58 10.85
N GLU A 319 -28.76 25.61 11.50
CA GLU A 319 -28.57 25.35 12.94
C GLU A 319 -27.27 24.59 13.22
N ALA A 320 -26.93 23.62 12.37
CA ALA A 320 -25.75 22.77 12.52
C ALA A 320 -24.43 23.50 12.27
N PHE A 321 -24.41 24.48 11.34
CA PHE A 321 -23.20 25.13 10.86
C PHE A 321 -23.39 26.65 10.82
N ASN A 322 -23.41 27.24 12.04
CA ASN A 322 -23.41 28.66 12.45
C ASN A 322 -23.66 29.72 11.34
N PRO A 323 -24.59 30.69 11.50
CA PRO A 323 -24.91 31.72 10.50
C PRO A 323 -23.76 32.62 10.01
N ALA A 324 -22.54 32.52 10.56
CA ALA A 324 -21.35 33.25 10.06
C ALA A 324 -20.86 32.81 8.66
N HIS A 325 -21.55 31.86 8.03
CA HIS A 325 -21.22 31.33 6.72
C HIS A 325 -22.24 31.70 5.66
N ASP A 326 -21.76 32.34 4.59
CA ASP A 326 -22.55 32.67 3.40
C ASP A 326 -22.77 31.42 2.53
N TRP A 327 -23.49 30.42 3.05
CA TRP A 327 -23.69 29.13 2.40
C TRP A 327 -24.49 29.28 1.10
N ASN A 328 -23.82 29.09 -0.02
CA ASN A 328 -24.40 29.00 -1.35
C ASN A 328 -24.66 27.52 -1.69
N PHE A 329 -25.93 27.11 -1.63
CA PHE A 329 -26.34 25.73 -1.89
C PHE A 329 -26.30 25.39 -3.38
N SER A 330 -25.45 24.42 -3.75
CA SER A 330 -25.34 23.89 -5.10
C SER A 330 -25.96 22.50 -5.17
N GLY A 331 -27.29 22.43 -5.08
CA GLY A 331 -28.05 21.16 -5.05
C GLY A 331 -28.45 20.74 -3.64
N ASN A 332 -29.12 19.59 -3.49
CA ASN A 332 -29.71 19.16 -2.21
C ASN A 332 -28.67 18.63 -1.21
N ASN A 333 -27.45 18.31 -1.66
CA ASN A 333 -26.44 17.59 -0.87
C ASN A 333 -25.11 18.33 -0.75
N HIS A 334 -25.02 19.56 -1.24
CA HIS A 334 -23.77 20.34 -1.22
C HIS A 334 -24.03 21.85 -1.08
N ALA A 335 -23.26 22.50 -0.21
CA ALA A 335 -23.22 23.96 -0.08
C ALA A 335 -21.77 24.45 -0.04
N ARG A 336 -21.49 25.65 -0.55
CA ARG A 336 -20.16 26.27 -0.44
C ARG A 336 -20.25 27.61 0.26
N GLY A 337 -19.30 27.92 1.12
CA GLY A 337 -19.31 29.17 1.88
C GLY A 337 -17.89 29.59 2.25
N HIS A 338 -17.78 30.77 2.84
CA HIS A 338 -16.52 31.23 3.39
C HIS A 338 -16.13 30.37 4.59
N CYS A 339 -14.83 30.21 4.85
CA CYS A 339 -14.38 29.58 6.08
C CYS A 339 -14.20 30.68 7.13
N GLN A 340 -14.84 30.56 8.30
CA GLN A 340 -14.67 31.53 9.37
C GLN A 340 -13.28 31.48 10.03
N TRP A 341 -12.59 30.33 9.96
CA TRP A 341 -11.28 30.16 10.59
C TRP A 341 -10.10 30.68 9.77
N HIS A 342 -10.30 31.07 8.50
CA HIS A 342 -9.28 31.78 7.73
C HIS A 342 -9.90 32.70 6.67
N SER A 343 -9.28 33.86 6.43
CA SER A 343 -9.73 34.82 5.42
C SER A 343 -9.56 34.26 4.00
N SER A 344 -10.58 33.56 3.50
CA SER A 344 -10.63 33.06 2.13
C SER A 344 -11.64 33.83 1.29
N GLN A 345 -11.17 34.47 0.23
CA GLN A 345 -11.99 35.14 -0.78
C GLN A 345 -12.66 34.17 -1.79
N SER A 346 -12.50 32.85 -1.64
CA SER A 346 -12.87 31.87 -2.67
C SER A 346 -13.82 30.75 -2.23
N ASN A 347 -14.69 30.99 -1.23
CA ASN A 347 -15.62 29.96 -0.71
C ASN A 347 -14.93 28.60 -0.46
N SER A 348 -13.84 28.63 0.32
CA SER A 348 -12.97 27.46 0.54
C SER A 348 -13.59 26.41 1.46
N ALA A 349 -14.68 26.73 2.15
CA ALA A 349 -15.44 25.77 2.94
C ALA A 349 -16.61 25.21 2.13
N TRP A 350 -16.95 23.95 2.35
CA TRP A 350 -18.16 23.37 1.81
C TRP A 350 -18.79 22.39 2.77
N LEU A 351 -20.10 22.23 2.63
CA LEU A 351 -20.89 21.20 3.27
C LEU A 351 -21.19 20.10 2.26
N SER A 352 -21.24 18.86 2.72
CA SER A 352 -21.71 17.71 1.94
C SER A 352 -22.59 16.82 2.82
N GLN A 353 -23.55 16.10 2.25
CA GLN A 353 -24.26 15.06 2.99
C GLN A 353 -23.51 13.72 2.98
N LYS A 354 -23.39 13.09 4.15
CA LYS A 354 -22.88 11.73 4.33
C LYS A 354 -23.82 10.97 5.27
N ASN A 355 -24.40 9.87 4.78
CA ASN A 355 -25.39 9.06 5.51
C ASN A 355 -26.60 9.86 6.02
N GLY A 356 -27.09 10.83 5.25
CA GLY A 356 -28.23 11.67 5.62
C GLY A 356 -27.89 12.89 6.48
N ASN A 357 -26.68 12.94 7.06
CA ASN A 357 -26.23 14.08 7.89
C ASN A 357 -25.31 15.01 7.10
N TRP A 358 -25.41 16.31 7.37
CA TRP A 358 -24.52 17.30 6.80
C TRP A 358 -23.17 17.29 7.52
N VAL A 359 -22.08 17.39 6.76
CA VAL A 359 -20.71 17.50 7.28
C VAL A 359 -19.96 18.64 6.62
N TYR A 360 -19.15 19.34 7.41
CA TYR A 360 -18.33 20.48 7.00
C TYR A 360 -16.93 20.06 6.55
N HIS A 361 -16.40 20.73 5.53
CA HIS A 361 -15.05 20.55 5.01
C HIS A 361 -14.37 21.88 4.80
N CYS A 362 -13.06 21.93 5.08
CA CYS A 362 -12.19 23.01 4.66
C CYS A 362 -10.76 22.50 4.38
N PRO A 363 -10.21 22.66 3.16
CA PRO A 363 -8.86 22.18 2.82
C PRO A 363 -7.76 22.81 3.67
N THR A 364 -7.97 24.06 4.11
CA THR A 364 -6.97 24.81 4.88
C THR A 364 -7.06 24.49 6.38
N CYS A 365 -8.28 24.48 6.93
CA CYS A 365 -8.49 24.43 8.37
C CYS A 365 -8.70 23.02 8.90
N THR A 366 -9.34 22.14 8.12
CA THR A 366 -9.62 20.76 8.53
C THR A 366 -8.78 19.73 7.77
N ASP A 367 -7.86 20.16 6.90
CA ASP A 367 -7.09 19.29 5.99
C ASP A 367 -8.02 18.36 5.18
N ASP A 368 -9.15 18.93 4.75
CA ASP A 368 -10.21 18.24 4.00
C ASP A 368 -10.89 17.08 4.76
N LYS A 369 -10.73 17.03 6.09
CA LYS A 369 -11.44 16.06 6.93
C LYS A 369 -12.87 16.54 7.20
N PRO A 370 -13.88 15.66 7.04
CA PRO A 370 -15.27 15.99 7.34
C PRO A 370 -15.48 16.16 8.83
N LEU A 371 -16.17 17.24 9.23
CA LEU A 371 -16.63 17.48 10.59
C LEU A 371 -18.16 17.41 10.65
N GLY A 372 -18.71 16.57 11.53
CA GLY A 372 -20.15 16.60 11.89
C GLY A 372 -20.52 17.89 12.64
N ALA A 373 -21.80 18.19 12.82
CA ALA A 373 -22.27 19.43 13.44
C ALA A 373 -21.71 19.65 14.86
N PHE A 374 -21.66 18.59 15.68
CA PHE A 374 -21.09 18.64 17.02
C PHE A 374 -19.58 18.88 16.99
N GLN A 375 -18.87 18.23 16.06
CA GLN A 375 -17.43 18.41 15.88
C GLN A 375 -17.10 19.81 15.36
N TYR A 376 -17.96 20.34 14.50
CA TYR A 376 -17.89 21.67 13.96
C TYR A 376 -18.06 22.74 15.04
N TRP A 377 -19.10 22.61 15.88
CA TRP A 377 -19.32 23.49 17.03
C TRP A 377 -18.15 23.45 18.02
N LEU A 378 -17.58 22.27 18.26
CA LEU A 378 -16.38 22.13 19.08
C LEU A 378 -15.17 22.85 18.46
N ALA A 379 -14.98 22.69 17.15
CA ALA A 379 -13.92 23.36 16.40
C ALA A 379 -14.11 24.88 16.36
N ASP A 380 -15.35 25.36 16.37
CA ASP A 380 -15.67 26.80 16.43
C ASP A 380 -15.19 27.40 17.75
N ARG A 381 -15.49 26.73 18.87
CA ARG A 381 -15.14 27.19 20.21
C ARG A 381 -13.67 27.02 20.58
N ARG A 382 -13.00 26.04 19.99
CA ARG A 382 -11.64 25.64 20.40
C ARG A 382 -10.59 25.76 19.30
N GLY A 383 -10.98 26.15 18.09
CA GLY A 383 -10.14 26.16 16.90
C GLY A 383 -10.12 24.81 16.16
N PRO A 384 -10.00 24.82 14.82
CA PRO A 384 -10.12 23.62 13.98
C PRO A 384 -8.95 22.64 14.07
N SER A 385 -7.82 23.05 14.65
CA SER A 385 -6.65 22.19 14.90
C SER A 385 -6.67 21.51 16.27
N THR A 386 -7.68 21.78 17.09
CA THR A 386 -7.75 21.22 18.45
C THR A 386 -8.30 19.80 18.41
N SER A 387 -7.58 18.86 19.03
CA SER A 387 -8.00 17.46 19.11
C SER A 387 -9.37 17.34 19.78
N MET A 388 -10.25 16.48 19.23
CA MET A 388 -11.55 16.19 19.82
C MET A 388 -11.41 15.82 21.30
N PRO A 389 -12.26 16.37 22.20
CA PRO A 389 -12.25 15.96 23.59
C PRO A 389 -12.61 14.47 23.69
N THR A 390 -12.04 13.77 24.67
CA THR A 390 -12.34 12.37 24.98
C THR A 390 -12.84 12.26 26.43
N GLY A 391 -13.49 11.15 26.78
CA GLY A 391 -13.96 10.88 28.14
C GLY A 391 -14.94 11.93 28.67
N ALA A 392 -14.75 12.36 29.92
CA ALA A 392 -15.65 13.31 30.58
C ALA A 392 -15.70 14.68 29.88
N MET A 393 -14.63 15.12 29.21
CA MET A 393 -14.64 16.36 28.44
C MET A 393 -15.57 16.26 27.22
N TRP A 394 -15.64 15.07 26.61
CA TRP A 394 -16.56 14.82 25.52
C TRP A 394 -17.99 14.78 26.05
N ALA A 395 -18.22 14.09 27.18
CA ALA A 395 -19.54 13.99 27.79
C ALA A 395 -20.06 15.36 28.25
N ALA A 396 -19.22 16.22 28.83
CA ALA A 396 -19.57 17.59 29.20
C ALA A 396 -19.89 18.44 27.97
N ALA A 397 -19.05 18.37 26.93
CA ALA A 397 -19.31 19.06 25.67
C ALA A 397 -20.60 18.56 24.98
N ALA A 398 -20.86 17.26 25.03
CA ALA A 398 -22.07 16.64 24.49
C ALA A 398 -23.32 17.09 25.26
N LYS A 399 -23.27 17.09 26.60
CA LYS A 399 -24.35 17.61 27.45
C LYS A 399 -24.61 19.08 27.19
N GLU A 400 -23.55 19.88 27.08
CA GLU A 400 -23.63 21.30 26.75
C GLU A 400 -24.25 21.51 25.36
N TRP A 401 -23.79 20.79 24.34
CA TRP A 401 -24.34 20.85 22.99
C TRP A 401 -25.81 20.45 22.93
N LEU A 402 -26.18 19.35 23.60
CA LEU A 402 -27.56 18.89 23.71
C LEU A 402 -28.44 19.93 24.42
N SER A 403 -27.95 20.50 25.52
CA SER A 403 -28.64 21.55 26.27
C SER A 403 -28.82 22.83 25.44
N LEU A 404 -27.82 23.23 24.65
CA LEU A 404 -27.90 24.40 23.76
C LEU A 404 -28.97 24.26 22.67
N HIS A 405 -29.36 23.02 22.34
CA HIS A 405 -30.40 22.72 21.37
C HIS A 405 -31.68 22.19 22.02
N GLY A 406 -31.88 22.48 23.31
CA GLY A 406 -33.11 22.15 24.04
C GLY A 406 -33.33 20.65 24.29
N VAL A 407 -32.32 19.80 24.09
CA VAL A 407 -32.41 18.38 24.41
C VAL A 407 -32.09 18.18 25.89
N ALA A 408 -33.13 18.00 26.70
CA ALA A 408 -33.00 17.74 28.12
C ALA A 408 -32.30 16.39 28.35
N VAL A 409 -31.06 16.44 28.85
CA VAL A 409 -30.36 15.25 29.31
C VAL A 409 -30.87 14.93 30.73
N PRO A 410 -31.48 13.76 30.97
CA PRO A 410 -31.97 13.41 32.30
C PRO A 410 -30.82 13.43 33.31
N VAL A 411 -30.94 14.30 34.31
CA VAL A 411 -30.01 14.38 35.43
C VAL A 411 -30.27 13.15 36.30
N ARG A 412 -29.35 12.18 36.28
CA ARG A 412 -29.41 11.01 37.17
C ARG A 412 -29.38 11.54 38.61
N THR A 413 -30.51 11.52 39.30
CA THR A 413 -30.60 11.90 40.72
C THR A 413 -29.80 10.87 41.52
N ALA A 414 -28.70 11.32 42.13
CA ALA A 414 -27.93 10.49 43.04
C ALA A 414 -28.79 10.14 44.28
N PRO A 415 -28.66 8.93 44.85
CA PRO A 415 -29.40 8.57 46.05
C PRO A 415 -29.04 9.52 47.20
N THR A 416 -30.08 10.08 47.81
CA THR A 416 -30.01 11.08 48.87
C THR A 416 -29.33 10.51 50.11
N ARG A 417 -28.16 11.04 50.49
CA ARG A 417 -27.55 10.84 51.82
C ARG A 417 -28.13 11.87 52.79
N PRO A 418 -28.48 11.46 54.03
CA PRO A 418 -29.11 12.34 55.01
C PRO A 418 -28.10 13.29 55.67
N GLY A 419 -28.58 14.48 56.03
CA GLY A 419 -27.97 15.35 57.04
C GLY A 419 -27.09 16.47 56.49
N GLN A 420 -27.68 17.66 56.39
CA GLN A 420 -26.95 18.93 56.21
C GLN A 420 -26.09 19.24 57.44
N THR A 421 -24.88 19.72 57.22
CA THR A 421 -24.29 20.77 58.06
C THR A 421 -23.71 21.84 57.15
N THR A 422 -24.21 23.06 57.37
CA THR A 422 -23.81 24.32 56.75
C THR A 422 -22.36 24.65 57.09
N GLY A 423 -21.50 24.77 56.07
CA GLY A 423 -20.13 25.23 56.25
C GLY A 423 -19.43 25.51 54.92
N GLU A 424 -19.14 26.78 54.69
CA GLU A 424 -18.11 27.34 53.80
C GLU A 424 -18.24 27.16 52.27
N LYS A 425 -18.22 28.30 51.57
CA LYS A 425 -18.11 28.41 50.11
C LYS A 425 -16.79 27.78 49.66
N SER A 426 -16.82 26.53 49.22
CA SER A 426 -15.66 25.90 48.57
C SER A 426 -15.33 26.67 47.29
N SER A 427 -14.11 27.17 47.20
CA SER A 427 -13.54 27.82 46.01
C SER A 427 -13.85 27.03 44.74
N GLN A 428 -14.30 27.71 43.68
CA GLN A 428 -14.55 27.09 42.37
C GLN A 428 -13.30 26.36 41.89
N GLN A 429 -13.40 25.03 41.77
CA GLN A 429 -12.33 24.16 41.30
C GLN A 429 -11.88 24.57 39.89
N THR A 430 -10.58 24.77 39.72
CA THR A 430 -10.00 25.18 38.44
C THR A 430 -10.06 24.04 37.41
N LYS A 431 -10.06 24.36 36.11
CA LYS A 431 -10.02 23.34 35.03
C LYS A 431 -8.83 22.37 35.18
N LYS A 432 -7.70 22.84 35.73
CA LYS A 432 -6.52 22.01 35.98
C LYS A 432 -6.80 20.99 37.08
N GLU A 433 -7.39 21.42 38.19
CA GLU A 433 -7.82 20.54 39.29
C GLU A 433 -8.88 19.54 38.84
N TRP A 434 -9.85 19.96 38.01
CA TRP A 434 -10.85 19.05 37.46
C TRP A 434 -10.24 17.99 36.54
N LEU A 435 -9.30 18.36 35.65
CA LEU A 435 -8.59 17.40 34.80
C LEU A 435 -7.74 16.42 35.63
N GLN A 436 -7.11 16.92 36.70
CA GLN A 436 -6.35 16.09 37.62
C GLN A 436 -7.27 15.11 38.36
N GLN A 437 -8.45 15.56 38.81
CA GLN A 437 -9.45 14.71 39.44
C GLN A 437 -9.99 13.64 38.48
N GLN A 438 -10.30 14.02 37.23
CA GLN A 438 -10.73 13.06 36.20
C GLN A 438 -9.64 12.02 35.88
N GLU A 439 -8.37 12.44 35.86
CA GLU A 439 -7.26 11.50 35.72
C GLU A 439 -7.19 10.54 36.91
N ILE A 440 -7.34 11.03 38.14
CA ILE A 440 -7.36 10.21 39.36
C ILE A 440 -8.52 9.22 39.33
N GLU A 441 -9.75 9.66 39.02
CA GLU A 441 -10.95 8.80 38.92
C GLU A 441 -10.80 7.69 37.87
N ARG A 442 -10.24 8.04 36.70
CA ARG A 442 -9.94 7.06 35.65
C ARG A 442 -8.92 6.04 36.13
N ASN A 443 -7.85 6.48 36.77
CA ASN A 443 -6.80 5.59 37.25
C ASN A 443 -7.32 4.69 38.37
N HIS A 444 -8.12 5.23 39.30
CA HIS A 444 -8.81 4.48 40.33
C HIS A 444 -9.71 3.39 39.72
N SER A 445 -10.52 3.74 38.72
CA SER A 445 -11.38 2.78 38.02
C SER A 445 -10.58 1.68 37.32
N ALA A 446 -9.44 2.03 36.71
CA ALA A 446 -8.55 1.06 36.10
C ALA A 446 -7.92 0.11 37.13
N TYR A 447 -7.43 0.64 38.25
CA TYR A 447 -6.86 -0.19 39.31
C TYR A 447 -7.92 -1.07 39.99
N ALA A 448 -9.12 -0.56 40.20
CA ALA A 448 -10.25 -1.34 40.74
C ALA A 448 -10.62 -2.50 39.82
N LYS A 449 -10.63 -2.31 38.50
CA LYS A 449 -10.85 -3.39 37.53
C LYS A 449 -9.79 -4.48 37.63
N VAL A 450 -8.52 -4.11 37.70
CA VAL A 450 -7.42 -5.07 37.82
C VAL A 450 -7.45 -5.75 39.20
N GLY A 451 -7.77 -5.01 40.26
CA GLY A 451 -8.00 -5.55 41.60
C GLY A 451 -9.12 -6.60 41.61
N ALA A 452 -10.23 -6.33 40.91
CA ALA A 452 -11.32 -7.29 40.74
C ALA A 452 -10.89 -8.55 39.97
N LEU A 453 -10.10 -8.42 38.89
CA LEU A 453 -9.54 -9.56 38.15
C LEU A 453 -8.66 -10.47 39.03
N LEU A 454 -7.99 -9.86 40.01
CA LEU A 454 -7.09 -10.53 40.96
C LEU A 454 -7.76 -10.94 42.26
N GLU A 455 -9.02 -10.56 42.48
CA GLU A 455 -9.75 -10.75 43.74
C GLU A 455 -9.02 -10.10 44.94
N ILE A 456 -8.37 -8.94 44.72
CA ILE A 456 -7.71 -8.16 45.78
C ILE A 456 -8.38 -6.79 45.95
N ASN A 457 -8.51 -6.35 47.21
CA ASN A 457 -8.97 -5.01 47.53
C ASN A 457 -7.77 -4.05 47.56
N LEU A 458 -7.65 -3.20 46.54
CA LEU A 458 -6.59 -2.19 46.44
C LEU A 458 -7.02 -0.94 47.21
N ASN A 459 -6.61 -0.82 48.47
CA ASN A 459 -6.73 0.42 49.21
C ASN A 459 -5.58 1.37 48.83
N LEU A 460 -5.75 2.12 47.75
CA LEU A 460 -4.75 3.08 47.26
C LEU A 460 -5.10 4.48 47.70
N ASP A 461 -4.17 5.13 48.41
CA ASP A 461 -4.24 6.57 48.68
C ASP A 461 -3.90 7.33 47.40
N THR A 462 -4.94 7.77 46.67
CA THR A 462 -4.79 8.51 45.42
C THR A 462 -4.35 9.96 45.61
N ASP A 463 -4.38 10.48 46.84
CA ASP A 463 -3.91 11.83 47.16
C ASP A 463 -2.37 11.87 47.26
N HIS A 464 -1.76 10.71 47.48
CA HIS A 464 -0.30 10.56 47.46
C HIS A 464 0.26 10.73 46.04
N LYS A 465 1.26 11.60 45.84
CA LYS A 465 1.86 11.89 44.51
C LYS A 465 2.35 10.65 43.74
N ASP A 466 2.72 9.59 44.47
CA ASP A 466 3.22 8.33 43.91
C ASP A 466 2.18 7.19 43.88
N TYR A 467 0.88 7.46 43.98
CA TYR A 467 -0.14 6.39 44.01
C TYR A 467 -0.06 5.42 42.82
N LYS A 468 0.37 5.89 41.63
CA LYS A 468 0.60 5.03 40.46
C LYS A 468 1.72 4.00 40.71
N LYS A 469 2.79 4.41 41.39
CA LYS A 469 3.90 3.53 41.76
C LYS A 469 3.45 2.51 42.82
N GLN A 470 2.65 2.95 43.79
CA GLN A 470 2.05 2.06 44.80
C GLN A 470 1.13 1.03 44.13
N ALA A 471 0.24 1.45 43.23
CA ALA A 471 -0.66 0.59 42.48
C ALA A 471 0.11 -0.47 41.69
N ARG A 472 1.15 -0.06 40.95
CA ARG A 472 2.01 -0.98 40.19
C ARG A 472 2.71 -1.99 41.11
N ALA A 473 3.25 -1.54 42.24
CA ALA A 473 3.90 -2.43 43.21
C ALA A 473 2.93 -3.46 43.79
N ALA A 474 1.70 -3.04 44.13
CA ALA A 474 0.66 -3.91 44.66
C ALA A 474 0.14 -4.92 43.62
N LEU A 475 0.05 -4.51 42.35
CA LEU A 475 -0.53 -5.33 41.27
C LEU A 475 0.47 -6.26 40.59
N TYR A 476 1.77 -5.94 40.62
CA TYR A 476 2.78 -6.62 39.83
C TYR A 476 2.89 -8.12 40.13
N GLN A 477 3.14 -8.49 41.39
CA GLN A 477 3.32 -9.90 41.79
C GLN A 477 2.03 -10.72 41.63
N PRO A 478 0.85 -10.25 42.08
CA PRO A 478 -0.41 -10.96 41.84
C PRO A 478 -0.70 -11.19 40.35
N LEU A 479 -0.49 -10.19 39.48
CA LEU A 479 -0.65 -10.35 38.03
C LEU A 479 0.34 -11.37 37.46
N LYS A 480 1.62 -11.30 37.87
CA LYS A 480 2.66 -12.24 37.45
C LYS A 480 2.24 -13.69 37.76
N GLN A 481 1.67 -13.91 38.94
CA GLN A 481 1.15 -15.21 39.39
C GLN A 481 -0.11 -15.64 38.63
N LYS A 482 -1.12 -14.76 38.51
CA LYS A 482 -2.40 -15.02 37.81
C LYS A 482 -2.16 -15.38 36.34
N LEU A 483 -1.26 -14.65 35.69
CA LEU A 483 -0.88 -14.87 34.30
C LEU A 483 0.07 -16.05 34.10
N LYS A 484 0.51 -16.72 35.16
CA LYS A 484 1.52 -17.80 35.10
C LYS A 484 2.74 -17.37 34.28
N TYR A 485 3.23 -16.15 34.50
CA TYR A 485 4.29 -15.56 33.67
C TYR A 485 5.59 -16.36 33.72
N GLU A 486 5.86 -17.04 34.85
CA GLU A 486 6.98 -17.96 35.03
C GLU A 486 6.46 -19.34 35.50
N VAL A 487 7.11 -20.42 35.05
CA VAL A 487 6.87 -21.78 35.56
C VAL A 487 7.33 -21.87 37.02
N ARG A 488 6.54 -22.54 37.87
CA ARG A 488 6.89 -22.76 39.28
C ARG A 488 8.03 -23.77 39.40
N GLY A 489 9.02 -23.46 40.25
CA GLY A 489 10.11 -24.37 40.59
C GLY A 489 11.32 -23.62 41.16
N PRO A 490 12.24 -24.30 41.86
CA PRO A 490 13.45 -23.67 42.38
C PRO A 490 14.35 -23.24 41.21
N LEU A 491 14.68 -21.95 41.17
CA LEU A 491 15.65 -21.41 40.23
C LEU A 491 17.06 -21.65 40.79
N VAL A 492 17.83 -22.53 40.15
CA VAL A 492 19.19 -22.88 40.61
C VAL A 492 20.21 -22.08 39.81
N SER A 493 21.19 -21.47 40.47
CA SER A 493 22.30 -20.83 39.79
C SER A 493 23.18 -21.87 39.10
N GLY A 494 23.53 -21.65 37.82
CA GLY A 494 24.40 -22.53 37.06
C GLY A 494 24.03 -22.63 35.59
N PHE A 495 24.77 -23.46 34.86
CA PHE A 495 24.53 -23.69 33.44
C PHE A 495 23.40 -24.72 33.23
N ALA A 496 22.73 -24.60 32.08
CA ALA A 496 21.81 -25.62 31.61
C ALA A 496 22.58 -26.91 31.34
N SER A 497 21.97 -28.04 31.64
CA SER A 497 22.54 -29.37 31.41
C SER A 497 21.48 -30.24 30.76
N GLU A 498 21.93 -31.18 29.93
CA GLU A 498 21.05 -32.18 29.35
C GLU A 498 20.23 -32.92 30.43
N ILE A 499 18.93 -33.08 30.18
CA ILE A 499 18.05 -33.98 30.93
C ILE A 499 17.88 -35.28 30.14
N LYS A 500 18.05 -36.42 30.79
CA LYS A 500 17.77 -37.72 30.16
C LYS A 500 16.25 -37.93 30.08
N PRO A 501 15.70 -38.33 28.92
CA PRO A 501 14.28 -38.67 28.82
C PRO A 501 13.95 -39.86 29.72
N ALA A 502 12.68 -39.99 30.12
CA ALA A 502 12.22 -41.15 30.89
C ALA A 502 12.43 -42.44 30.07
N LYS A 503 12.79 -43.54 30.74
CA LYS A 503 13.17 -44.81 30.06
C LYS A 503 12.01 -45.48 29.31
N GLU A 504 10.76 -45.14 29.62
CA GLU A 504 9.55 -45.69 29.00
C GLU A 504 8.60 -44.55 28.61
N GLY A 505 8.09 -44.56 27.38
CA GLY A 505 7.05 -43.62 26.92
C GLY A 505 7.55 -42.33 26.26
N ARG A 506 6.67 -41.34 26.17
CA ARG A 506 6.96 -40.02 25.59
C ARG A 506 7.49 -39.08 26.67
N SER A 507 8.23 -38.04 26.28
CA SER A 507 8.77 -37.06 27.23
C SER A 507 8.74 -35.65 26.67
N LEU A 508 8.28 -34.69 27.48
CA LEU A 508 8.41 -33.26 27.27
C LEU A 508 9.46 -32.70 28.24
N ILE A 509 10.55 -32.17 27.73
CA ILE A 509 11.63 -31.59 28.52
C ILE A 509 11.63 -30.07 28.33
N ALA A 510 11.55 -29.33 29.43
CA ALA A 510 11.46 -27.88 29.43
C ALA A 510 12.67 -27.25 30.12
N TYR A 511 13.46 -26.50 29.36
CA TYR A 511 14.60 -25.72 29.84
C TYR A 511 14.18 -24.26 30.07
N ASN A 512 13.76 -23.96 31.30
CA ASN A 512 13.48 -22.61 31.79
C ASN A 512 14.79 -21.96 32.28
N CYS A 513 15.66 -21.61 31.36
CA CYS A 513 17.04 -21.26 31.66
C CYS A 513 17.36 -19.85 31.16
N SER A 514 17.75 -18.95 32.08
CA SER A 514 18.03 -17.55 31.76
C SER A 514 19.07 -17.39 30.66
N GLN A 515 19.15 -16.20 30.06
CA GLN A 515 20.17 -15.92 29.06
C GLN A 515 21.58 -16.11 29.63
N GLY A 516 22.48 -16.64 28.80
CA GLY A 516 23.86 -16.93 29.22
C GLY A 516 24.07 -18.25 29.96
N THR A 517 23.04 -19.06 30.22
CA THR A 517 23.16 -20.39 30.85
C THR A 517 23.62 -21.49 29.89
N GLY A 518 23.81 -21.20 28.61
CA GLY A 518 24.25 -22.18 27.61
C GLY A 518 23.14 -23.13 27.11
N LYS A 519 21.85 -22.79 27.26
CA LYS A 519 20.71 -23.63 26.84
C LYS A 519 20.87 -24.30 25.47
N SER A 520 21.22 -23.53 24.43
CA SER A 520 21.38 -24.08 23.08
C SER A 520 22.59 -25.02 22.98
N ASN A 521 23.74 -24.65 23.56
CA ASN A 521 25.00 -25.40 23.44
C ASN A 521 25.11 -26.60 24.37
N ASN A 522 24.55 -26.53 25.57
CA ASN A 522 24.74 -27.51 26.63
C ASN A 522 23.52 -28.43 26.81
N ALA A 523 22.33 -27.98 26.40
CA ALA A 523 21.10 -28.73 26.62
C ALA A 523 20.41 -29.18 25.32
N LEU A 524 20.40 -28.37 24.25
CA LEU A 524 19.74 -28.75 22.98
C LEU A 524 20.67 -29.46 21.98
N ILE A 525 21.85 -28.90 21.69
CA ILE A 525 22.75 -29.47 20.67
C ILE A 525 23.25 -30.90 21.02
N PRO A 526 23.66 -31.22 22.27
CA PRO A 526 24.19 -32.56 22.57
C PRO A 526 23.18 -33.71 22.35
N PRO A 527 21.91 -33.62 22.82
CA PRO A 527 20.88 -34.60 22.49
C PRO A 527 20.63 -34.74 20.99
N ALA A 528 20.60 -33.62 20.26
CA ALA A 528 20.40 -33.63 18.81
C ALA A 528 21.50 -34.42 18.09
N LEU A 529 22.76 -34.19 18.47
CA LEU A 529 23.91 -34.93 17.93
C LEU A 529 23.86 -36.41 18.28
N ARG A 530 23.49 -36.77 19.50
CA ARG A 530 23.38 -38.18 19.91
C ARG A 530 22.31 -38.90 19.11
N VAL A 531 21.09 -38.35 19.04
CA VAL A 531 19.99 -38.94 18.26
C VAL A 531 20.37 -39.10 16.79
N ALA A 532 21.05 -38.11 16.21
CA ALA A 532 21.53 -38.20 14.83
C ALA A 532 22.60 -39.29 14.63
N LYS A 533 23.54 -39.45 15.58
CA LYS A 533 24.56 -40.52 15.56
C LYS A 533 23.95 -41.92 15.68
N ASP A 534 22.85 -42.03 16.42
CA ASP A 534 22.09 -43.29 16.57
C ASP A 534 21.19 -43.59 15.35
N GLY A 535 21.30 -42.81 14.26
CA GLY A 535 20.52 -42.97 13.04
C GLY A 535 19.12 -42.34 13.08
N GLY A 536 18.78 -41.64 14.16
CA GLY A 536 17.52 -40.91 14.31
C GLY A 536 17.52 -39.56 13.60
N ARG A 537 16.33 -38.96 13.47
CA ARG A 537 16.13 -37.63 12.86
C ARG A 537 15.67 -36.60 13.87
N VAL A 538 16.20 -35.39 13.75
CA VAL A 538 15.94 -34.27 14.66
C VAL A 538 15.39 -33.07 13.89
N LEU A 539 14.32 -32.46 14.40
CA LEU A 539 13.81 -31.17 13.92
C LEU A 539 13.96 -30.12 15.02
N ILE A 540 14.71 -29.06 14.74
CA ILE A 540 14.91 -27.92 15.64
C ILE A 540 14.13 -26.73 15.07
N ILE A 541 13.21 -26.19 15.85
CA ILE A 541 12.39 -25.04 15.47
C ILE A 541 12.87 -23.82 16.23
N VAL A 542 13.18 -22.76 15.48
CA VAL A 542 13.70 -21.50 16.00
C VAL A 542 12.92 -20.32 15.45
N PRO A 543 12.84 -19.17 16.14
CA PRO A 543 11.99 -18.06 15.73
C PRO A 543 12.40 -17.42 14.40
N THR A 544 13.68 -17.40 14.01
CA THR A 544 14.13 -16.67 12.80
C THR A 544 15.09 -17.46 11.92
N ARG A 545 15.17 -17.05 10.64
CA ARG A 545 16.10 -17.64 9.67
C ARG A 545 17.57 -17.40 10.02
N GLY A 546 17.88 -16.27 10.65
CA GLY A 546 19.24 -15.96 11.12
C GLY A 546 19.69 -16.97 12.18
N LEU A 547 18.87 -17.14 13.21
CA LEU A 547 19.10 -18.16 14.24
C LEU A 547 19.13 -19.58 13.66
N ALA A 548 18.32 -19.89 12.64
CA ALA A 548 18.36 -21.22 12.00
C ALA A 548 19.72 -21.52 11.34
N LYS A 549 20.32 -20.52 10.68
CA LYS A 549 21.65 -20.65 10.08
C LYS A 549 22.75 -20.76 11.14
N GLU A 550 22.68 -19.96 12.19
CA GLU A 550 23.63 -20.02 13.31
C GLU A 550 23.59 -21.40 14.00
N PHE A 551 22.39 -21.92 14.28
CA PHE A 551 22.22 -23.24 14.89
C PHE A 551 22.79 -24.36 14.01
N LYS A 552 22.50 -24.32 12.68
CA LYS A 552 23.11 -25.24 11.70
C LYS A 552 24.64 -25.17 11.77
N GLY A 553 25.20 -23.96 11.75
CA GLY A 553 26.64 -23.73 11.80
C GLY A 553 27.28 -24.38 13.02
N ARG A 554 26.77 -24.10 14.22
CA ARG A 554 27.24 -24.68 15.49
C ARG A 554 27.13 -26.20 15.53
N ILE A 555 26.06 -26.76 14.99
CA ILE A 555 25.88 -28.23 14.96
C ILE A 555 26.91 -28.88 14.05
N ASN A 556 27.11 -28.35 12.84
CA ASN A 556 28.06 -28.90 11.88
C ASN A 556 29.51 -28.74 12.35
N GLU A 557 29.85 -27.59 12.93
CA GLU A 557 31.16 -27.35 13.56
C GLU A 557 31.46 -28.39 14.64
N ARG A 558 30.51 -28.64 15.53
CA ARG A 558 30.67 -29.61 16.62
C ARG A 558 30.62 -31.07 16.17
N ALA A 559 29.92 -31.34 15.07
CA ALA A 559 29.88 -32.67 14.46
C ALA A 559 31.13 -33.00 13.64
N GLY A 560 31.87 -31.99 13.17
CA GLY A 560 32.97 -32.15 12.22
C GLY A 560 32.53 -32.58 10.82
N ALA A 561 31.22 -32.59 10.53
CA ALA A 561 30.62 -33.01 9.26
C ALA A 561 29.30 -32.27 9.01
N GLU A 562 28.88 -32.14 7.75
CA GLU A 562 27.64 -31.48 7.35
C GLU A 562 26.39 -32.36 7.59
N ILE A 563 26.09 -32.67 8.85
CA ILE A 563 24.93 -33.49 9.24
C ILE A 563 23.64 -32.68 9.41
N ALA A 564 23.75 -31.35 9.53
CA ALA A 564 22.63 -30.43 9.71
C ALA A 564 22.37 -29.56 8.48
N ALA A 565 21.07 -29.36 8.20
CA ALA A 565 20.56 -28.50 7.14
C ALA A 565 19.53 -27.52 7.67
N THR A 566 19.32 -26.41 6.95
CA THR A 566 18.17 -25.53 7.16
C THR A 566 17.02 -25.88 6.22
N HIS A 567 15.78 -25.48 6.55
CA HIS A 567 14.61 -25.59 5.65
C HIS A 567 14.73 -24.88 4.28
N LEU A 568 15.84 -24.19 4.03
CA LEU A 568 16.17 -23.52 2.76
C LEU A 568 17.14 -24.34 1.91
N ASP A 569 17.83 -25.30 2.52
CA ASP A 569 18.80 -26.15 1.83
C ASP A 569 18.08 -27.27 1.07
N SER A 570 18.64 -27.68 -0.08
CA SER A 570 18.06 -28.72 -0.93
C SER A 570 18.01 -30.09 -0.24
N ASN A 571 18.94 -30.37 0.67
CA ASN A 571 19.04 -31.60 1.45
C ASN A 571 18.21 -31.58 2.76
N ALA A 572 17.35 -30.57 3.00
CA ALA A 572 16.57 -30.46 4.23
C ALA A 572 15.69 -31.69 4.51
N TYR A 573 15.27 -32.45 3.49
CA TYR A 573 14.45 -33.65 3.66
C TYR A 573 15.26 -34.91 4.00
N SER A 574 16.56 -34.93 3.71
CA SER A 574 17.44 -36.09 3.95
C SER A 574 18.44 -35.87 5.08
N ALA A 575 18.65 -34.63 5.54
CA ALA A 575 19.54 -34.35 6.66
C ALA A 575 19.08 -35.03 7.96
N ALA A 576 20.05 -35.46 8.77
CA ALA A 576 19.82 -36.06 10.07
C ALA A 576 19.27 -35.02 11.06
N ILE A 577 19.75 -33.79 10.98
CA ILE A 577 19.28 -32.67 11.80
C ILE A 577 18.79 -31.55 10.88
N VAL A 578 17.56 -31.08 11.11
CA VAL A 578 16.97 -29.99 10.32
C VAL A 578 16.62 -28.83 11.24
N VAL A 579 17.09 -27.63 10.88
CA VAL A 579 16.77 -26.39 11.60
C VAL A 579 15.79 -25.54 10.79
N SER A 580 14.61 -25.27 11.34
CA SER A 580 13.51 -24.61 10.64
C SER A 580 12.89 -23.46 11.44
N CYS A 581 12.23 -22.55 10.72
CA CYS A 581 11.35 -21.56 11.31
C CYS A 581 9.91 -22.11 11.41
N PRO A 582 9.06 -21.58 12.32
CA PRO A 582 7.67 -22.04 12.48
C PRO A 582 6.84 -21.92 11.20
N GLU A 583 7.12 -20.91 10.35
CA GLU A 583 6.46 -20.71 9.05
C GLU A 583 6.69 -21.84 8.06
N SER A 584 7.75 -22.63 8.25
CA SER A 584 8.12 -23.72 7.36
C SER A 584 7.77 -25.09 7.93
N ALA A 585 7.10 -25.15 9.08
CA ALA A 585 6.67 -26.42 9.68
C ALA A 585 5.81 -27.26 8.71
N TYR A 586 5.01 -26.61 7.85
CA TYR A 586 4.21 -27.30 6.83
C TYR A 586 5.02 -28.13 5.83
N LYS A 587 6.29 -27.77 5.58
CA LYS A 587 7.18 -28.52 4.67
C LYS A 587 7.44 -29.93 5.18
N PHE A 588 7.43 -30.14 6.50
CA PHE A 588 7.71 -31.42 7.13
C PHE A 588 6.43 -32.23 7.43
N LYS A 589 5.30 -31.86 6.82
CA LYS A 589 4.05 -32.61 6.99
C LYS A 589 4.24 -34.05 6.51
N GLY A 590 3.96 -35.00 7.40
CA GLY A 590 4.07 -36.44 7.12
C GLY A 590 5.47 -37.02 7.33
N GLN A 591 6.46 -36.20 7.70
CA GLN A 591 7.77 -36.67 8.15
C GLN A 591 7.70 -37.12 9.62
N THR A 592 8.57 -38.05 9.99
CA THR A 592 8.75 -38.51 11.38
C THR A 592 10.10 -38.03 11.90
N PHE A 593 10.12 -37.69 13.19
CA PHE A 593 11.33 -37.28 13.92
C PHE A 593 11.38 -38.03 15.24
N ASN A 594 12.59 -38.40 15.66
CA ASN A 594 12.84 -39.03 16.96
C ASN A 594 12.89 -37.98 18.08
N LEU A 595 13.27 -36.75 17.72
CA LEU A 595 13.40 -35.61 18.63
C LEU A 595 12.95 -34.32 17.93
N ILE A 596 12.09 -33.55 18.59
CA ILE A 596 11.78 -32.18 18.19
C ILE A 596 12.24 -31.23 19.29
N GLN A 597 12.97 -30.18 18.90
CA GLN A 597 13.43 -29.15 19.81
C GLN A 597 12.83 -27.81 19.41
N VAL A 598 12.45 -26.98 20.37
CA VAL A 598 11.95 -25.61 20.14
C VAL A 598 12.76 -24.63 20.98
N ASP A 599 13.67 -23.88 20.35
CA ASP A 599 14.39 -22.79 21.01
C ASP A 599 13.60 -21.48 20.92
N GLU A 600 13.73 -20.64 21.95
CA GLU A 600 12.89 -19.46 22.18
C GLU A 600 11.39 -19.76 22.10
N ALA A 601 10.96 -20.78 22.85
CA ALA A 601 9.61 -21.35 22.80
C ALA A 601 8.48 -20.32 22.98
N ASN A 602 8.65 -19.31 23.83
CA ASN A 602 7.67 -18.22 23.99
C ASN A 602 7.42 -17.48 22.67
N GLU A 603 8.48 -17.18 21.91
CA GLU A 603 8.37 -16.50 20.61
C GLU A 603 7.83 -17.42 19.53
N VAL A 604 8.31 -18.67 19.47
CA VAL A 604 7.85 -19.65 18.48
C VAL A 604 6.36 -19.89 18.61
N LEU A 605 5.86 -20.12 19.84
CA LEU A 605 4.43 -20.31 20.08
C LEU A 605 3.61 -19.05 19.77
N HIS A 606 4.08 -17.88 20.20
CA HIS A 606 3.39 -16.64 19.86
C HIS A 606 3.28 -16.48 18.33
N ARG A 607 4.36 -16.70 17.58
CA ARG A 607 4.36 -16.55 16.11
C ARG A 607 3.47 -17.58 15.42
N ILE A 608 3.50 -18.85 15.85
CA ILE A 608 2.71 -19.90 15.21
C ILE A 608 1.21 -19.75 15.50
N GLU A 609 0.85 -19.20 16.67
CA GLU A 609 -0.53 -18.93 17.03
C GLU A 609 -1.06 -17.57 16.54
N SER A 610 -0.23 -16.54 16.31
CA SER A 610 -0.69 -15.17 16.01
C SER A 610 -1.04 -14.86 14.54
N ALA A 611 -1.02 -15.85 13.62
CA ALA A 611 -1.22 -15.66 12.16
C ALA A 611 -0.15 -14.84 11.44
N GLU A 612 0.90 -14.40 12.13
CA GLU A 612 1.95 -13.60 11.51
C GLU A 612 2.82 -14.40 10.52
N LEU A 613 2.64 -15.73 10.45
CA LEU A 613 3.35 -16.66 9.57
C LEU A 613 3.08 -16.49 8.06
N GLY A 614 2.22 -15.54 7.66
CA GLY A 614 1.88 -15.30 6.25
C GLY A 614 0.96 -16.38 5.67
N ASN A 615 0.99 -16.56 4.33
CA ASN A 615 -0.03 -17.33 3.58
C ASN A 615 -0.12 -18.83 3.95
N ALA A 616 0.86 -19.38 4.66
CA ALA A 616 0.88 -20.79 5.09
C ALA A 616 0.61 -20.99 6.59
N GLY A 617 0.13 -19.96 7.31
CA GLY A 617 -0.10 -20.01 8.76
C GLY A 617 -0.94 -21.21 9.25
N PRO A 618 -2.16 -21.43 8.71
CA PRO A 618 -2.99 -22.58 9.12
C PRO A 618 -2.32 -23.93 8.88
N GLN A 619 -1.66 -24.09 7.73
CA GLN A 619 -0.98 -25.32 7.35
C GLN A 619 0.23 -25.61 8.25
N SER A 620 0.98 -24.56 8.59
CA SER A 620 2.15 -24.65 9.46
C SER A 620 1.76 -25.02 10.87
N LEU A 621 0.70 -24.40 11.41
CA LEU A 621 0.16 -24.73 12.73
C LEU A 621 -0.35 -26.17 12.78
N ALA A 622 -1.12 -26.61 11.77
CA ALA A 622 -1.62 -27.99 11.70
C ALA A 622 -0.47 -29.01 11.61
N ALA A 623 0.56 -28.73 10.80
CA ALA A 623 1.74 -29.59 10.69
C ALA A 623 2.53 -29.62 12.00
N PHE A 624 2.75 -28.47 12.63
CA PHE A 624 3.45 -28.36 13.92
C PHE A 624 2.75 -29.19 15.01
N ARG A 625 1.42 -29.09 15.13
CA ARG A 625 0.65 -29.90 16.08
C ARG A 625 0.83 -31.39 15.84
N LYS A 626 0.69 -31.82 14.59
CA LYS A 626 0.86 -33.24 14.23
C LYS A 626 2.27 -33.74 14.54
N LEU A 627 3.29 -32.94 14.19
CA LEU A 627 4.69 -33.26 14.46
C LEU A 627 4.95 -33.43 15.95
N LEU A 628 4.51 -32.48 16.79
CA LEU A 628 4.66 -32.58 18.24
C LEU A 628 3.92 -33.77 18.82
N ALA A 629 2.70 -34.06 18.38
CA ALA A 629 1.87 -35.16 18.87
C ALA A 629 2.44 -36.56 18.55
N THR A 630 3.18 -36.71 17.45
CA THR A 630 3.74 -38.02 17.05
C THR A 630 5.18 -38.24 17.52
N THR A 631 5.85 -37.20 18.02
CA THR A 631 7.27 -37.29 18.38
C THR A 631 7.44 -37.89 19.79
N PRO A 632 8.36 -38.85 19.98
CA PRO A 632 8.62 -39.45 21.29
C PRO A 632 9.16 -38.45 22.32
N VAL A 633 10.16 -37.66 21.93
CA VAL A 633 10.81 -36.66 22.81
C VAL A 633 10.67 -35.27 22.23
N VAL A 634 10.11 -34.35 23.01
CA VAL A 634 10.04 -32.92 22.68
C VAL A 634 10.82 -32.13 23.71
N GLU A 635 11.71 -31.25 23.27
CA GLU A 635 12.44 -30.33 24.14
C GLU A 635 12.06 -28.89 23.81
N ILE A 636 11.85 -28.06 24.83
CA ILE A 636 11.55 -26.64 24.66
C ILE A 636 12.49 -25.81 25.54
N ALA A 637 12.99 -24.69 25.03
CA ALA A 637 13.90 -23.82 25.76
C ALA A 637 13.51 -22.34 25.60
N THR A 638 13.60 -21.58 26.68
CA THR A 638 13.48 -20.11 26.65
C THR A 638 14.03 -19.50 27.95
N ALA A 639 14.27 -18.18 27.94
CA ALA A 639 14.91 -17.46 29.05
C ALA A 639 14.06 -17.43 30.33
N ALA A 640 12.78 -17.10 30.19
CA ALA A 640 11.80 -17.17 31.26
C ALA A 640 10.52 -17.79 30.68
N MET A 641 10.35 -19.08 30.95
CA MET A 641 9.28 -19.89 30.40
C MET A 641 7.97 -19.55 31.07
N SER A 642 6.97 -19.17 30.28
CA SER A 642 5.63 -18.97 30.83
C SER A 642 4.94 -20.31 31.07
N GLY A 643 4.14 -20.38 32.13
CA GLY A 643 3.29 -21.53 32.41
C GLY A 643 2.30 -21.80 31.29
N TRP A 644 1.88 -20.77 30.54
CA TRP A 644 1.03 -20.94 29.36
C TRP A 644 1.77 -21.50 28.15
N THR A 645 3.05 -21.17 27.95
CA THR A 645 3.90 -21.79 26.93
C THR A 645 4.07 -23.28 27.23
N LEU A 646 4.34 -23.64 28.49
CA LEU A 646 4.44 -25.04 28.91
C LEU A 646 3.10 -25.76 28.72
N ALA A 647 2.00 -25.19 29.19
CA ALA A 647 0.66 -25.76 29.06
C ALA A 647 0.24 -25.92 27.59
N ALA A 648 0.59 -24.96 26.73
CA ALA A 648 0.32 -25.05 25.29
C ALA A 648 1.10 -26.21 24.65
N MET A 649 2.37 -26.41 25.01
CA MET A 649 3.15 -27.55 24.51
C MET A 649 2.61 -28.88 25.01
N GLN A 650 2.20 -28.97 26.28
CA GLN A 650 1.54 -30.14 26.84
C GLN A 650 0.25 -30.46 26.08
N THR A 651 -0.61 -29.45 25.88
CA THR A 651 -1.90 -29.61 25.18
C THR A 651 -1.71 -29.99 23.71
N ILE A 652 -0.83 -29.28 22.99
CA ILE A 652 -0.58 -29.51 21.56
C ILE A 652 0.08 -30.87 21.33
N GLY A 653 1.08 -31.21 22.15
CA GLY A 653 1.83 -32.45 22.04
C GLY A 653 1.13 -33.66 22.66
N GLY A 654 0.06 -33.46 23.43
CA GLY A 654 -0.63 -34.52 24.16
C GLY A 654 0.24 -35.13 25.26
N PHE A 655 0.99 -34.30 25.99
CA PHE A 655 1.83 -34.73 27.12
C PHE A 655 1.09 -34.52 28.44
N THR A 656 1.21 -35.50 29.33
CA THR A 656 0.75 -35.42 30.72
C THR A 656 1.78 -34.69 31.60
N PRO A 657 1.38 -34.20 32.79
CA PRO A 657 2.34 -33.64 33.76
C PRO A 657 3.47 -34.62 34.15
N ASP A 658 3.19 -35.92 34.25
CA ASP A 658 4.19 -36.93 34.63
C ASP A 658 5.20 -37.22 33.50
N GLU A 659 4.81 -36.96 32.25
CA GLU A 659 5.71 -36.99 31.09
C GLU A 659 6.54 -35.70 30.94
N THR A 660 6.35 -34.71 31.82
CA THR A 660 6.98 -33.38 31.72
C THR A 660 8.09 -33.20 32.75
N GLN A 661 9.31 -32.91 32.29
CA GLN A 661 10.45 -32.57 33.14
C GLN A 661 10.85 -31.10 32.94
N VAL A 662 11.07 -30.35 34.02
CA VAL A 662 11.46 -28.93 33.95
C VAL A 662 12.79 -28.69 34.65
N GLN A 663 13.76 -28.10 33.94
CA GLN A 663 14.97 -27.56 34.53
C GLN A 663 14.90 -26.03 34.54
N SER A 664 14.98 -25.45 35.74
CA SER A 664 15.11 -24.01 35.92
C SER A 664 16.54 -23.63 36.30
N ARG A 665 17.17 -22.74 35.50
CA ARG A 665 18.52 -22.24 35.75
C ARG A 665 18.62 -20.73 35.60
N SER A 666 19.35 -20.08 36.50
CA SER A 666 19.81 -18.70 36.33
C SER A 666 21.30 -18.70 36.07
N ARG A 667 21.77 -17.77 35.24
CA ARG A 667 23.21 -17.55 35.09
C ARG A 667 23.84 -17.13 36.43
N PRO A 668 25.13 -17.39 36.64
CA PRO A 668 25.88 -16.83 37.77
C PRO A 668 25.81 -15.30 37.78
N ALA A 669 25.97 -14.71 38.97
CA ALA A 669 26.05 -13.26 39.13
C ALA A 669 27.28 -12.69 38.42
N THR A 670 27.16 -11.45 37.94
CA THR A 670 28.22 -10.73 37.23
C THR A 670 28.22 -9.27 37.66
N ASP A 671 29.38 -8.63 37.66
CA ASP A 671 29.49 -7.22 38.03
C ASP A 671 29.07 -6.33 36.86
N MET A 672 27.98 -5.60 37.03
CA MET A 672 27.44 -4.69 36.02
C MET A 672 26.59 -3.62 36.70
N LYS A 673 26.77 -2.37 36.28
CA LYS A 673 25.95 -1.24 36.71
C LYS A 673 25.02 -0.78 35.59
N ILE A 674 23.72 -0.68 35.88
CA ILE A 674 22.69 -0.18 34.98
C ILE A 674 22.29 1.24 35.38
N VAL A 675 22.50 2.21 34.49
CA VAL A 675 22.11 3.61 34.67
C VAL A 675 20.82 3.89 33.89
N LYS A 676 19.72 4.23 34.57
CA LYS A 676 18.41 4.49 33.95
C LYS A 676 18.17 5.96 33.67
N TYR A 677 17.74 6.27 32.45
CA TYR A 677 17.39 7.62 32.01
C TYR A 677 15.89 7.75 31.76
N SER A 678 15.29 8.84 32.26
CA SER A 678 13.92 9.27 31.98
C SER A 678 13.83 10.33 30.88
N ASP A 679 14.94 11.00 30.55
CA ASP A 679 15.04 12.03 29.51
C ASP A 679 15.94 11.54 28.36
N PHE A 680 15.37 11.50 27.15
CA PHE A 680 16.07 11.08 25.94
C PHE A 680 17.30 11.95 25.64
N HIS A 681 17.20 13.26 25.83
CA HIS A 681 18.28 14.19 25.51
C HIS A 681 19.38 14.14 26.56
N HIS A 682 19.06 13.83 27.81
CA HIS A 682 20.08 13.54 28.82
C HIS A 682 20.84 12.26 28.46
N TRP A 683 20.13 11.18 28.10
CA TRP A 683 20.78 9.95 27.64
C TRP A 683 21.66 10.18 26.39
N LEU A 684 21.17 10.95 25.40
CA LEU A 684 21.93 11.29 24.21
C LEU A 684 23.11 12.24 24.51
N TYR A 685 22.99 13.11 25.50
CA TYR A 685 24.09 13.94 25.96
C TYR A 685 25.24 13.10 26.51
N LYS A 686 24.94 12.06 27.30
CA LYS A 686 25.96 11.14 27.82
C LYS A 686 26.65 10.32 26.73
N ILE A 687 25.92 9.96 25.67
CA ILE A 687 26.51 9.39 24.45
C ILE A 687 27.55 10.35 23.83
N ILE A 688 27.21 11.63 23.73
CA ILE A 688 28.09 12.66 23.16
C ILE A 688 29.32 12.87 24.05
N GLU A 689 29.17 12.84 25.38
CA GLU A 689 30.30 12.90 26.30
C GLU A 689 31.24 11.70 26.15
N ALA A 690 30.70 10.48 26.06
CA ALA A 690 31.49 9.27 25.83
C ALA A 690 32.32 9.38 24.53
N LEU A 691 31.70 9.79 23.42
CA LEU A 691 32.40 9.99 22.14
C LEU A 691 33.46 11.10 22.20
N ARG A 692 33.21 12.19 22.95
CA ARG A 692 34.20 13.26 23.17
C ARG A 692 35.41 12.79 23.97
N SER A 693 35.21 11.83 24.88
CA SER A 693 36.29 11.20 25.63
C SER A 693 37.04 10.11 24.84
N GLY A 694 36.68 9.89 23.57
CA GLY A 694 37.32 8.90 22.71
C GLY A 694 36.83 7.46 22.92
N GLN A 695 35.73 7.25 23.65
CA GLN A 695 35.15 5.93 23.84
C GLN A 695 34.38 5.47 22.60
N ARG A 696 34.51 4.18 22.25
CA ARG A 696 33.71 3.51 21.23
C ARG A 696 32.43 2.97 21.85
N ILE A 697 31.30 3.31 21.25
CA ILE A 697 30.00 3.05 21.85
C ILE A 697 29.16 2.08 21.04
N ALA A 698 28.41 1.23 21.73
CA ALA A 698 27.34 0.45 21.13
C ALA A 698 25.96 1.00 21.49
N ILE A 699 25.07 1.06 20.51
CA ILE A 699 23.71 1.57 20.65
C ILE A 699 22.68 0.55 20.15
N PRO A 700 22.34 -0.47 20.97
CA PRO A 700 21.20 -1.33 20.69
C PRO A 700 19.90 -0.51 20.74
N THR A 701 19.04 -0.64 19.73
CA THR A 701 17.77 0.10 19.69
C THR A 701 16.59 -0.75 19.27
N GLY A 702 15.46 -0.60 19.97
CA GLY A 702 14.18 -1.17 19.55
C GLY A 702 13.50 -0.46 18.38
N SER A 703 14.03 0.70 17.94
CA SER A 703 13.40 1.53 16.91
C SER A 703 14.36 1.87 15.78
N ARG A 704 14.04 1.37 14.58
CA ARG A 704 14.74 1.73 13.33
C ARG A 704 14.80 3.24 13.10
N GLY A 705 13.66 3.91 13.30
CA GLY A 705 13.54 5.35 13.08
C GLY A 705 14.42 6.14 14.04
N LYS A 706 14.45 5.74 15.31
CA LYS A 706 15.29 6.40 16.32
C LYS A 706 16.77 6.08 16.15
N GLY A 707 17.15 4.84 15.86
CA GLY A 707 18.54 4.49 15.56
C GLY A 707 19.14 5.36 14.44
N ARG A 708 18.44 5.49 13.31
CA ARG A 708 18.90 6.33 12.19
C ARG A 708 18.87 7.83 12.49
N MET A 709 18.02 8.28 13.39
CA MET A 709 18.01 9.67 13.85
C MET A 709 19.24 9.93 14.72
N ILE A 710 19.56 9.04 15.67
CA ILE A 710 20.75 9.12 16.53
C ILE A 710 22.01 9.16 15.68
N ASP A 711 22.19 8.21 14.75
CA ASP A 711 23.32 8.14 13.82
C ASP A 711 23.58 9.47 13.08
N ARG A 712 22.52 10.16 12.64
CA ARG A 712 22.64 11.45 11.95
C ARG A 712 23.00 12.58 12.89
N VAL A 713 22.46 12.58 14.10
CA VAL A 713 22.83 13.57 15.12
C VAL A 713 24.31 13.40 15.46
N LEU A 714 24.76 12.17 15.72
CA LEU A 714 26.16 11.88 16.02
C LEU A 714 27.07 12.22 14.84
N GLY A 715 26.74 11.78 13.63
CA GLY A 715 27.54 12.11 12.45
C GLY A 715 27.56 13.60 12.10
N ALA A 716 26.62 14.40 12.58
CA ALA A 716 26.65 15.85 12.41
C ALA A 716 27.47 16.56 13.50
N LEU A 717 27.58 15.97 14.69
CA LEU A 717 28.40 16.49 15.79
C LEU A 717 29.86 16.02 15.73
N PHE A 718 30.09 14.85 15.14
CA PHE A 718 31.40 14.20 15.01
C PHE A 718 31.63 13.82 13.54
N PRO A 719 31.92 14.80 12.66
CA PRO A 719 32.12 14.53 11.24
C PRO A 719 33.35 13.67 10.94
N ASP A 720 34.36 13.71 11.82
CA ASP A 720 35.64 13.00 11.68
C ASP A 720 35.63 11.59 12.29
N GLN A 721 34.51 11.20 12.93
CA GLN A 721 34.33 9.89 13.53
C GLN A 721 33.45 8.99 12.64
N ASN A 722 33.66 7.69 12.74
CA ASN A 722 33.04 6.66 11.93
C ASN A 722 31.80 6.06 12.59
N GLY A 723 30.63 6.29 12.01
CA GLY A 723 29.36 5.70 12.42
C GLY A 723 28.94 4.49 11.61
N LEU A 724 28.45 3.44 12.28
CA LEU A 724 27.89 2.25 11.63
C LEU A 724 26.48 1.94 12.12
N VAL A 725 25.55 1.68 11.18
CA VAL A 725 24.17 1.29 11.52
C VAL A 725 23.72 0.07 10.71
N ILE A 726 23.32 -0.99 11.42
CA ILE A 726 22.72 -2.20 10.83
C ILE A 726 21.24 -2.32 11.20
N ASP A 727 20.39 -2.08 10.20
CA ASP A 727 18.94 -2.29 10.23
C ASP A 727 18.41 -3.17 9.09
N GLY A 728 17.15 -3.60 9.17
CA GLY A 728 16.57 -4.52 8.19
C GLY A 728 16.10 -3.94 6.86
N ALA A 729 16.01 -2.62 6.71
CA ALA A 729 15.34 -1.98 5.57
C ALA A 729 16.25 -1.08 4.73
N SER A 730 17.25 -0.46 5.35
CA SER A 730 18.14 0.52 4.74
C SER A 730 19.56 -0.01 4.57
N THR A 731 19.97 -0.99 5.39
CA THR A 731 21.26 -1.66 5.23
C THR A 731 21.27 -2.49 3.97
N LEU A 732 22.37 -2.42 3.23
CA LEU A 732 22.54 -3.25 2.05
C LEU A 732 22.56 -4.73 2.47
N GLN A 733 21.98 -5.60 1.63
CA GLN A 733 21.87 -7.02 1.93
C GLN A 733 23.24 -7.68 2.09
N ASN A 734 24.23 -7.31 1.26
CA ASN A 734 25.60 -7.82 1.37
C ASN A 734 26.24 -7.46 2.72
N GLN A 735 26.16 -6.20 3.13
CA GLN A 735 26.72 -5.74 4.40
C GLN A 735 26.05 -6.43 5.59
N ARG A 736 24.72 -6.57 5.53
CA ARG A 736 23.98 -7.32 6.54
C ARG A 736 24.38 -8.80 6.55
N SER A 737 24.52 -9.42 5.39
CA SER A 737 24.95 -10.83 5.30
C SER A 737 26.37 -11.04 5.82
N GLN A 738 27.30 -10.12 5.52
CA GLN A 738 28.68 -10.16 6.03
C GLN A 738 28.69 -10.05 7.56
N PHE A 739 27.99 -9.05 8.11
CA PHE A 739 27.87 -8.90 9.55
C PHE A 739 27.19 -10.11 10.21
N LEU A 740 26.15 -10.69 9.61
CA LEU A 740 25.48 -11.88 10.15
C LEU A 740 26.32 -13.16 10.05
N ALA A 741 27.29 -13.21 9.13
CA ALA A 741 28.18 -14.36 8.97
C ALA A 741 29.29 -14.36 10.04
N ASP A 742 29.90 -13.20 10.25
CA ASP A 742 30.93 -13.01 11.29
C ASP A 742 30.86 -11.56 11.82
N PRO A 743 30.10 -11.32 12.91
CA PRO A 743 29.96 -9.99 13.50
C PRO A 743 31.28 -9.41 13.98
N ASP A 744 32.17 -10.25 14.52
CA ASP A 744 33.40 -9.81 15.16
C ASP A 744 34.45 -9.43 14.13
N ALA A 745 34.67 -10.24 13.09
CA ALA A 745 35.55 -9.87 11.98
C ALA A 745 35.03 -8.62 11.26
N PHE A 746 33.71 -8.51 11.08
CA PHE A 746 33.11 -7.34 10.46
C PHE A 746 33.36 -6.06 11.27
N LEU A 747 33.15 -6.11 12.59
CA LEU A 747 33.37 -4.96 13.47
C LEU A 747 34.86 -4.64 13.64
N ALA A 748 35.73 -5.64 13.69
CA ALA A 748 37.18 -5.47 13.71
C ALA A 748 37.70 -4.76 12.45
N ALA A 749 37.12 -5.06 11.29
CA ALA A 749 37.45 -4.39 10.03
C ALA A 749 36.85 -2.98 9.93
N ALA A 750 35.61 -2.80 10.39
CA ALA A 750 34.90 -1.53 10.28
C ALA A 750 35.35 -0.49 11.31
N ARG A 751 35.79 -0.93 12.50
CA ARG A 751 36.21 -0.11 13.65
C ARG A 751 35.35 1.16 13.86
N PRO A 752 34.03 1.04 14.07
CA PRO A 752 33.18 2.20 14.25
C PRO A 752 33.36 2.85 15.64
N ASP A 753 33.29 4.18 15.70
CA ASP A 753 33.21 4.95 16.94
C ASP A 753 31.83 4.80 17.60
N TRP A 754 30.77 4.72 16.80
CA TRP A 754 29.45 4.28 17.27
C TRP A 754 28.84 3.21 16.38
N PHE A 755 28.28 2.17 17.01
CA PHE A 755 27.59 1.09 16.34
C PHE A 755 26.12 0.99 16.76
N ILE A 756 25.19 1.16 15.83
CA ILE A 756 23.75 1.08 16.10
C ILE A 756 23.14 -0.15 15.43
N PHE A 757 22.39 -0.95 16.18
CA PHE A 757 21.67 -2.09 15.60
C PHE A 757 20.23 -2.21 16.08
N THR A 758 19.36 -2.65 15.17
CA THR A 758 17.88 -2.69 15.35
C THR A 758 17.35 -4.13 15.50
N PRO A 759 16.05 -4.33 15.79
CA PRO A 759 15.48 -5.65 16.05
C PRO A 759 15.57 -6.69 14.93
N VAL A 760 15.99 -6.28 13.72
CA VAL A 760 16.21 -7.24 12.61
C VAL A 760 17.43 -8.13 12.87
N ILE A 761 18.25 -7.79 13.87
CA ILE A 761 19.38 -8.58 14.38
C ILE A 761 18.97 -9.36 15.66
N ASN A 762 17.69 -9.40 16.04
CA ASN A 762 17.29 -9.82 17.39
C ASN A 762 17.61 -11.26 17.77
N SER A 763 17.61 -12.23 16.85
CA SER A 763 17.95 -13.63 17.17
C SER A 763 18.96 -14.20 16.21
N GLY A 764 20.00 -14.82 16.78
CA GLY A 764 21.02 -15.54 16.03
C GLY A 764 22.37 -14.84 15.86
N VAL A 765 22.63 -13.75 16.59
CA VAL A 765 23.87 -12.98 16.50
C VAL A 765 24.48 -12.82 17.88
N SER A 766 25.79 -13.01 17.99
CA SER A 766 26.59 -12.80 19.19
C SER A 766 27.79 -11.94 18.80
N ILE A 767 28.09 -10.89 19.57
CA ILE A 767 29.30 -10.07 19.41
C ILE A 767 30.17 -10.40 20.61
N GLU A 768 31.22 -11.18 20.39
CA GLU A 768 32.09 -11.70 21.45
C GLU A 768 33.34 -10.84 21.64
N GLY A 769 33.79 -10.12 20.61
CA GLY A 769 35.00 -9.31 20.63
C GLY A 769 34.86 -7.98 21.38
N GLN A 770 36.00 -7.48 21.87
CA GLN A 770 36.14 -6.22 22.61
C GLN A 770 36.15 -4.99 21.67
N HIS A 771 35.01 -4.74 21.03
CA HIS A 771 34.88 -3.65 20.05
C HIS A 771 34.44 -2.32 20.65
N PHE A 772 33.85 -2.33 21.85
CA PHE A 772 33.19 -1.18 22.46
C PHE A 772 33.54 -1.07 23.94
N ASP A 773 33.64 0.17 24.42
CA ASP A 773 34.03 0.49 25.79
C ASP A 773 32.80 0.71 26.68
N ILE A 774 31.67 1.09 26.07
CA ILE A 774 30.43 1.41 26.80
C ILE A 774 29.19 1.18 25.93
N GLN A 775 28.05 0.89 26.57
CA GLN A 775 26.79 0.60 25.88
C GLN A 775 25.66 1.53 26.30
N PHE A 776 24.94 2.04 25.30
CA PHE A 776 23.76 2.88 25.45
C PHE A 776 22.55 2.23 24.77
N GLU A 777 21.55 1.79 25.53
CA GLU A 777 20.37 1.13 24.99
C GLU A 777 19.14 2.04 24.90
N TYR A 778 18.46 1.99 23.74
CA TYR A 778 17.16 2.62 23.53
C TYR A 778 16.05 1.56 23.53
N ALA A 779 15.25 1.51 24.60
CA ALA A 779 14.07 0.66 24.69
C ALA A 779 12.86 1.35 24.05
N SER A 780 12.26 0.71 23.05
CA SER A 780 11.13 1.29 22.32
C SER A 780 9.79 1.11 23.05
N PRO A 781 8.77 1.96 22.77
CA PRO A 781 7.53 1.99 23.56
C PRO A 781 6.74 0.67 23.59
N ASN A 782 6.81 -0.13 22.54
CA ASN A 782 6.02 -1.36 22.38
C ASN A 782 6.84 -2.63 22.61
N GLU A 783 8.01 -2.48 23.20
CA GLU A 783 8.93 -3.58 23.41
C GLU A 783 8.79 -4.17 24.83
N GLY A 784 8.74 -5.50 24.90
CA GLY A 784 8.72 -6.24 26.16
C GLY A 784 10.11 -6.39 26.80
N ALA A 785 10.13 -6.63 28.11
CA ALA A 785 11.35 -6.83 28.90
C ALA A 785 12.32 -7.87 28.33
N GLN A 786 11.84 -9.02 27.87
CA GLN A 786 12.70 -10.08 27.36
C GLN A 786 13.41 -9.63 26.08
N SER A 787 12.72 -8.92 25.19
CA SER A 787 13.32 -8.42 23.95
C SER A 787 14.40 -7.36 24.22
N ILE A 788 14.17 -6.49 25.22
CA ILE A 788 15.14 -5.49 25.67
C ILE A 788 16.38 -6.18 26.23
N SER A 789 16.21 -7.09 27.19
CA SER A 789 17.33 -7.87 27.75
C SER A 789 18.09 -8.62 26.66
N GLN A 790 17.39 -9.38 25.79
CA GLN A 790 18.03 -10.14 24.71
C GLN A 790 18.84 -9.29 23.76
N ARG A 791 18.32 -8.13 23.35
CA ARG A 791 19.03 -7.25 22.42
C ARG A 791 20.23 -6.61 23.09
N GLY A 792 20.06 -6.09 24.30
CA GLY A 792 21.12 -5.42 25.03
C GLY A 792 22.25 -6.35 25.48
N GLU A 793 22.00 -7.66 25.57
CA GLU A 793 22.98 -8.67 25.98
C GLU A 793 23.66 -9.38 24.79
N ARG A 794 23.46 -8.88 23.56
CA ARG A 794 24.12 -9.40 22.34
C ARG A 794 25.62 -9.13 22.33
N ILE A 795 26.04 -8.05 22.98
CA ILE A 795 27.44 -7.73 23.21
C ILE A 795 27.83 -8.49 24.46
N ARG A 796 28.62 -9.56 24.32
CA ARG A 796 28.93 -10.43 25.46
C ARG A 796 29.86 -9.77 26.48
N ALA A 797 30.64 -8.80 26.04
CA ALA A 797 31.32 -7.90 26.95
C ALA A 797 30.37 -7.17 27.92
N ALA A 798 29.15 -6.86 27.47
CA ALA A 798 28.13 -6.14 28.23
C ALA A 798 27.29 -7.03 29.18
N ILE A 799 27.67 -8.29 29.38
CA ILE A 799 27.14 -9.16 30.44
C ILE A 799 28.20 -9.51 31.48
N GLY A 800 29.32 -8.78 31.53
CA GLY A 800 30.35 -8.94 32.56
C GLY A 800 31.12 -10.28 32.49
N ARG A 801 31.03 -11.03 31.39
CA ARG A 801 31.74 -12.32 31.23
C ARG A 801 33.24 -12.17 31.11
N ASP A 802 33.70 -11.07 30.50
CA ASP A 802 35.11 -10.75 30.28
C ASP A 802 35.54 -9.47 31.05
N GLY A 803 34.59 -8.80 31.72
CA GLY A 803 34.82 -7.57 32.49
C GLY A 803 35.00 -6.29 31.66
N THR A 804 34.87 -6.33 30.33
CA THR A 804 35.23 -5.18 29.47
C THR A 804 34.23 -4.02 29.59
N ILE A 805 32.93 -4.31 29.66
CA ILE A 805 31.88 -3.31 29.86
C ILE A 805 31.31 -3.52 31.26
N VAL A 806 31.55 -2.56 32.15
CA VAL A 806 31.08 -2.59 33.55
C VAL A 806 29.86 -1.70 33.80
N GLU A 807 29.51 -0.84 32.84
CA GLU A 807 28.39 0.10 32.95
C GLU A 807 27.53 0.10 31.66
N ARG A 808 26.21 0.03 31.82
CA ARG A 808 25.21 0.13 30.74
C ARG A 808 24.21 1.24 31.01
N HIS A 809 23.96 2.06 30.01
CA HIS A 809 23.01 3.17 30.09
C HIS A 809 21.74 2.85 29.31
N ILE A 810 20.57 2.92 29.94
CA ILE A 810 19.31 2.60 29.27
C ILE A 810 18.31 3.74 29.36
N TYR A 811 17.74 4.11 28.21
CA TYR A 811 16.60 5.01 28.11
C TYR A 811 15.33 4.25 27.75
N PHE A 812 14.28 4.45 28.55
CA PHE A 812 12.94 3.91 28.29
C PHE A 812 12.08 4.99 27.63
N SER A 813 11.69 4.75 26.38
CA SER A 813 10.78 5.66 25.70
C SER A 813 9.35 5.45 26.22
N ASP A 814 8.85 6.40 27.01
CA ASP A 814 7.50 6.34 27.56
C ASP A 814 6.44 6.85 26.55
N CYS A 815 6.85 7.59 25.51
CA CYS A 815 5.95 8.14 24.50
C CYS A 815 5.27 7.05 23.66
N GLY A 816 3.96 6.86 23.84
CA GLY A 816 3.17 5.84 23.16
C GLY A 816 3.26 4.45 23.79
N THR A 817 3.84 4.32 24.99
CA THR A 817 3.89 3.04 25.73
C THR A 817 2.49 2.71 26.27
N PRO A 818 2.00 1.48 26.10
CA PRO A 818 0.80 1.02 26.79
C PRO A 818 0.95 1.14 28.31
N THR A 819 -0.02 1.76 28.98
CA THR A 819 -0.03 1.87 30.45
C THR A 819 -1.13 1.03 31.07
N LEU A 820 -0.94 0.71 32.35
CA LEU A 820 -1.91 -0.02 33.17
C LEU A 820 -3.28 0.67 33.18
N GLU A 821 -3.29 2.00 33.26
CA GLU A 821 -4.49 2.82 33.34
C GLU A 821 -5.24 2.91 32.01
N ALA A 822 -4.51 2.83 30.89
CA ALA A 822 -5.08 2.86 29.55
C ALA A 822 -5.63 1.49 29.12
N TYR A 823 -5.11 0.40 29.69
CA TYR A 823 -5.40 -0.97 29.26
C TYR A 823 -5.58 -1.96 30.44
N PRO A 824 -6.49 -1.68 31.39
CA PRO A 824 -6.70 -2.58 32.54
C PRO A 824 -7.24 -3.95 32.14
N ASP A 825 -8.04 -4.02 31.07
CA ASP A 825 -8.67 -5.26 30.62
C ASP A 825 -7.69 -6.16 29.82
N ALA A 826 -6.53 -5.62 29.40
CA ALA A 826 -5.55 -6.37 28.59
C ALA A 826 -4.85 -7.51 29.34
N PHE A 827 -4.97 -7.58 30.67
CA PHE A 827 -4.48 -8.69 31.47
C PHE A 827 -5.48 -9.84 31.58
N ASP A 828 -6.72 -9.65 31.14
CA ASP A 828 -7.70 -10.72 31.09
C ASP A 828 -7.57 -11.46 29.75
N TRP A 829 -7.42 -12.78 29.81
CA TRP A 829 -7.40 -13.59 28.60
C TRP A 829 -8.80 -13.65 27.95
N GLN A 830 -9.87 -13.52 28.75
CA GLN A 830 -11.24 -13.52 28.24
C GLN A 830 -11.51 -12.25 27.42
N TYR A 831 -10.92 -11.12 27.81
CA TYR A 831 -10.91 -9.91 27.00
C TYR A 831 -10.35 -10.19 25.59
N TRP A 832 -9.17 -10.79 25.50
CA TRP A 832 -8.57 -11.14 24.20
C TRP A 832 -9.36 -12.21 23.44
N ALA A 833 -9.95 -13.19 24.14
CA ALA A 833 -10.80 -14.20 23.52
C ALA A 833 -12.04 -13.55 22.87
N ASN A 834 -12.66 -12.59 23.55
CA ASN A 834 -13.80 -11.85 23.05
C ASN A 834 -13.41 -10.97 21.83
N GLU A 835 -12.29 -10.25 21.92
CA GLU A 835 -11.76 -9.41 20.82
C GLU A 835 -11.38 -10.24 19.58
N LEU A 836 -10.95 -11.49 19.77
CA LEU A 836 -10.63 -12.42 18.67
C LEU A 836 -11.86 -13.16 18.12
N ALA A 837 -12.98 -13.20 18.85
CA ALA A 837 -14.17 -13.95 18.48
C ALA A 837 -15.18 -13.14 17.65
N ASP A 838 -15.21 -11.81 17.79
CA ASP A 838 -16.22 -10.96 17.15
C ASP A 838 -15.68 -10.24 15.90
N GLU A 839 -16.05 -10.77 14.72
CA GLU A 839 -15.71 -10.18 13.41
C GLU A 839 -16.33 -8.80 13.16
N SER A 840 -17.40 -8.44 13.89
CA SER A 840 -18.06 -7.14 13.80
C SER A 840 -17.41 -6.08 14.71
N SER A 841 -16.58 -6.53 15.65
CA SER A 841 -15.80 -5.72 16.57
C SER A 841 -14.30 -5.79 16.30
N ALA A 842 -13.85 -5.91 15.04
CA ALA A 842 -12.44 -5.74 14.71
C ALA A 842 -11.93 -4.50 15.47
N PRO A 843 -10.98 -4.65 16.41
CA PRO A 843 -10.79 -3.64 17.44
C PRO A 843 -10.50 -2.29 16.80
N VAL A 844 -11.30 -1.30 17.15
CA VAL A 844 -11.13 0.07 16.64
C VAL A 844 -10.46 0.89 17.74
N GLY A 845 -9.46 1.69 17.39
CA GLY A 845 -8.79 2.57 18.35
C GLY A 845 -7.77 1.85 19.23
N ALA A 846 -7.94 1.89 20.55
CA ALA A 846 -6.91 1.54 21.52
C ALA A 846 -6.53 0.06 21.52
N ALA A 847 -7.50 -0.85 21.36
CA ALA A 847 -7.29 -2.29 21.32
C ALA A 847 -6.50 -2.74 20.07
N ALA A 848 -6.76 -2.15 18.90
CA ALA A 848 -5.97 -2.42 17.68
C ALA A 848 -4.56 -1.82 17.79
N ALA A 849 -4.42 -0.65 18.42
CA ALA A 849 -3.11 -0.07 18.69
C ALA A 849 -2.28 -0.97 19.62
N LEU A 850 -2.91 -1.53 20.67
CA LEU A 850 -2.26 -2.47 21.58
C LEU A 850 -1.94 -3.79 20.87
N ALA A 851 -2.87 -4.38 20.15
CA ALA A 851 -2.60 -5.64 19.46
C ALA A 851 -1.56 -5.51 18.34
N LYS A 852 -1.47 -4.33 17.71
CA LYS A 852 -0.37 -3.97 16.84
C LYS A 852 0.96 -3.88 17.59
N ALA A 853 0.97 -3.28 18.79
CA ALA A 853 2.13 -3.27 19.67
C ALA A 853 2.54 -4.69 20.11
N LEU A 854 1.57 -5.59 20.29
CA LEU A 854 1.78 -7.00 20.62
C LEU A 854 2.20 -7.87 19.42
N GLY A 855 2.20 -7.34 18.19
CA GLY A 855 2.54 -8.10 16.99
C GLY A 855 1.48 -9.16 16.61
N ALA A 856 0.20 -8.86 16.86
CA ALA A 856 -0.95 -9.70 16.56
C ALA A 856 -2.00 -8.99 15.68
N GLU A 857 -1.61 -7.92 14.97
CA GLU A 857 -2.50 -7.11 14.11
C GLU A 857 -3.23 -7.97 13.08
N LYS A 858 -2.57 -9.00 12.52
CA LYS A 858 -3.21 -9.92 11.57
C LYS A 858 -4.18 -10.91 12.21
N ALA A 859 -3.97 -11.29 13.48
CA ALA A 859 -4.88 -12.19 14.18
C ALA A 859 -6.28 -11.59 14.35
N LEU A 860 -6.35 -10.26 14.40
CA LEU A 860 -7.59 -9.50 14.57
C LEU A 860 -8.29 -9.12 13.26
N ASN A 861 -7.72 -9.51 12.11
CA ASN A 861 -8.30 -9.19 10.80
C ASN A 861 -8.46 -10.46 9.93
N PRO A 862 -9.16 -11.49 10.40
CA PRO A 862 -9.37 -12.69 9.61
C PRO A 862 -10.34 -12.44 8.45
N LEU A 863 -10.07 -13.07 7.31
CA LEU A 863 -11.01 -13.11 6.19
C LEU A 863 -12.22 -13.99 6.58
N LYS A 864 -13.44 -13.46 6.41
CA LYS A 864 -14.79 -13.96 6.77
C LYS A 864 -15.15 -15.46 6.65
N GLN A 865 -14.28 -16.34 6.15
CA GLN A 865 -14.55 -17.77 5.98
C GLN A 865 -13.61 -18.68 6.79
N GLU A 866 -12.53 -18.14 7.37
CA GLU A 866 -11.55 -18.93 8.13
C GLU A 866 -11.63 -18.70 9.65
N THR A 867 -12.25 -17.62 10.13
CA THR A 867 -12.22 -17.18 11.53
C THR A 867 -12.66 -18.23 12.54
N GLU A 868 -13.82 -18.87 12.39
CA GLU A 868 -14.29 -19.88 13.36
C GLU A 868 -13.37 -21.11 13.42
N LYS A 869 -12.91 -21.60 12.26
CA LYS A 869 -11.95 -22.71 12.18
C LYS A 869 -10.59 -22.31 12.77
N PHE A 870 -10.20 -21.06 12.59
CA PHE A 870 -8.88 -20.56 12.96
C PHE A 870 -8.80 -20.14 14.44
N THR A 871 -9.87 -19.60 15.01
CA THR A 871 -10.01 -19.32 16.44
C THR A 871 -10.05 -20.62 17.24
N ALA A 872 -10.80 -21.63 16.78
CA ALA A 872 -10.76 -22.98 17.37
C ALA A 872 -9.34 -23.60 17.28
N MET A 873 -8.56 -23.22 16.28
CA MET A 873 -7.17 -23.62 16.15
C MET A 873 -6.20 -22.85 17.06
N ARG A 874 -6.61 -21.87 17.88
CA ARG A 874 -5.69 -21.02 18.68
C ARG A 874 -6.15 -20.81 20.12
N PRO A 875 -6.37 -21.90 20.88
CA PRO A 875 -6.91 -21.79 22.23
C PRO A 875 -5.97 -21.04 23.20
N HIS A 876 -4.67 -20.92 22.90
CA HIS A 876 -3.70 -20.31 23.82
C HIS A 876 -3.32 -18.87 23.45
N LEU A 877 -3.61 -18.42 22.23
CA LEU A 877 -3.33 -17.05 21.78
C LEU A 877 -3.85 -15.96 22.75
N PRO A 878 -5.08 -16.01 23.28
CA PRO A 878 -5.55 -15.00 24.23
C PRO A 878 -4.69 -14.88 25.49
N HIS A 879 -4.20 -16.02 26.02
CA HIS A 879 -3.30 -16.04 27.16
C HIS A 879 -1.92 -15.47 26.82
N LEU A 880 -1.38 -15.81 25.65
CA LEU A 880 -0.11 -15.28 25.17
C LEU A 880 -0.18 -13.76 24.96
N MET A 881 -1.32 -13.24 24.49
CA MET A 881 -1.56 -11.80 24.35
C MET A 881 -1.60 -11.09 25.72
N ALA A 882 -2.27 -11.67 26.71
CA ALA A 882 -2.28 -11.14 28.08
C ALA A 882 -0.87 -11.11 28.71
N ILE A 883 -0.08 -12.18 28.51
CA ILE A 883 1.33 -12.25 28.93
C ILE A 883 2.16 -11.15 28.25
N LYS A 884 2.00 -10.96 26.94
CA LYS A 884 2.75 -9.93 26.21
C LYS A 884 2.35 -8.51 26.61
N ALA A 885 1.07 -8.28 26.91
CA ALA A 885 0.60 -7.01 27.46
C ALA A 885 1.23 -6.74 28.84
N PHE A 886 1.29 -7.75 29.71
CA PHE A 886 2.01 -7.68 30.98
C PHE A 886 3.50 -7.38 30.80
N GLU A 887 4.16 -8.06 29.86
CA GLU A 887 5.57 -7.86 29.58
C GLU A 887 5.90 -6.43 29.12
N ILE A 888 5.03 -5.80 28.33
CA ILE A 888 5.21 -4.42 27.86
C ILE A 888 4.89 -3.41 28.97
N ILE A 889 3.77 -3.59 29.67
CA ILE A 889 3.29 -2.63 30.68
C ILE A 889 4.18 -2.65 31.93
N PHE A 890 4.67 -3.82 32.35
CA PHE A 890 5.54 -4.02 33.52
C PHE A 890 7.00 -4.28 33.16
N ARG A 891 7.46 -3.82 31.99
CA ARG A 891 8.83 -4.09 31.52
C ARG A 891 9.92 -3.58 32.46
N LYS A 892 9.70 -2.45 33.15
CA LYS A 892 10.70 -1.82 34.03
C LYS A 892 10.89 -2.67 35.29
N GLU A 893 9.80 -3.21 35.82
CA GLU A 893 9.77 -4.11 36.98
C GLU A 893 10.38 -5.47 36.64
N LEU A 894 9.98 -6.06 35.49
CA LEU A 894 10.55 -7.32 35.01
C LEU A 894 12.06 -7.25 34.79
N LEU A 895 12.54 -6.19 34.12
CA LEU A 895 13.97 -5.98 33.92
C LEU A 895 14.71 -5.76 35.24
N ALA A 896 14.13 -5.00 36.17
CA ALA A 896 14.75 -4.79 37.48
C ALA A 896 14.87 -6.09 38.28
N GLU A 897 13.84 -6.95 38.23
CA GLU A 897 13.88 -8.28 38.83
C GLU A 897 14.97 -9.15 38.19
N ASP A 898 15.05 -9.18 36.86
CA ASP A 898 16.09 -9.93 36.15
C ASP A 898 17.50 -9.42 36.46
N TRP A 899 17.70 -8.10 36.44
CA TRP A 899 18.99 -7.49 36.80
C TRP A 899 19.40 -7.81 38.23
N ALA A 900 18.46 -7.75 39.18
CA ALA A 900 18.71 -8.14 40.56
C ALA A 900 19.09 -9.63 40.68
N ARG A 901 18.41 -10.53 39.94
CA ARG A 901 18.76 -11.96 39.86
C ARG A 901 20.18 -12.20 39.32
N TYR A 902 20.70 -11.29 38.50
CA TYR A 902 22.06 -11.35 37.95
C TYR A 902 23.11 -10.66 38.81
N GLY A 903 22.73 -10.09 39.96
CA GLY A 903 23.63 -9.33 40.82
C GLY A 903 23.99 -7.95 40.27
N TRP A 904 23.23 -7.42 39.31
CA TRP A 904 23.53 -6.13 38.69
C TRP A 904 23.04 -4.97 39.56
N GLU A 905 23.90 -3.97 39.75
CA GLU A 905 23.55 -2.73 40.43
C GLU A 905 22.71 -1.86 39.49
N VAL A 906 21.66 -1.22 40.02
CA VAL A 906 20.73 -0.43 39.22
C VAL A 906 20.57 0.96 39.84
N ALA A 907 21.05 1.98 39.14
CA ALA A 907 21.03 3.37 39.59
C ALA A 907 20.22 4.27 38.64
N PRO A 908 19.57 5.34 39.14
CA PRO A 908 19.07 6.41 38.29
C PRO A 908 20.23 7.21 37.68
N ALA A 909 20.01 7.84 36.53
CA ALA A 909 20.98 8.77 35.97
C ALA A 909 21.22 9.97 36.91
N PRO A 910 22.47 10.42 37.08
CA PRO A 910 22.79 11.57 37.93
C PRO A 910 22.13 12.85 37.39
N GLU A 911 21.73 13.77 38.26
CA GLU A 911 21.19 15.05 37.81
C GLU A 911 22.25 15.86 37.04
N LEU A 912 21.82 16.58 35.99
CA LEU A 912 22.69 17.43 35.21
C LEU A 912 22.91 18.76 35.94
N ASP A 913 24.15 19.23 35.97
CA ASP A 913 24.43 20.59 36.45
C ASP A 913 23.80 21.65 35.53
N LEU A 914 23.88 22.93 35.92
CA LEU A 914 23.28 24.03 35.16
C LEU A 914 23.86 24.18 33.74
N ALA A 915 25.16 23.95 33.57
CA ALA A 915 25.84 24.06 32.29
C ALA A 915 25.45 22.90 31.35
N GLN A 916 25.45 21.68 31.89
CA GLN A 916 24.99 20.47 31.22
C GLN A 916 23.51 20.57 30.84
N SER A 917 22.67 21.13 31.71
CA SER A 917 21.24 21.39 31.44
C SER A 917 21.03 22.33 30.26
N LYS A 918 21.86 23.39 30.13
CA LYS A 918 21.85 24.30 28.96
C LYS A 918 22.27 23.58 27.68
N GLN A 919 23.35 22.77 27.74
CA GLN A 919 23.80 21.98 26.59
C GLN A 919 22.74 20.97 26.15
N ARG A 920 22.05 20.33 27.10
CA ARG A 920 20.91 19.43 26.83
C ARG A 920 19.77 20.16 26.09
N GLN A 921 19.42 21.39 26.48
CA GLN A 921 18.41 22.19 25.78
C GLN A 921 18.82 22.53 24.34
N GLN A 922 20.08 22.89 24.12
CA GLN A 922 20.62 23.13 22.78
C GLN A 922 20.57 21.87 21.91
N LEU A 923 20.92 20.71 22.50
CA LEU A 923 20.85 19.41 21.84
C LEU A 923 19.41 19.04 21.44
N GLN A 924 18.42 19.36 22.27
CA GLN A 924 17.01 19.16 21.93
C GLN A 924 16.63 19.93 20.66
N VAL A 925 16.93 21.23 20.60
CA VAL A 925 16.66 22.07 19.41
C VAL A 925 17.39 21.53 18.18
N PHE A 926 18.62 21.05 18.35
CA PHE A 926 19.38 20.43 17.27
C PHE A 926 18.73 19.13 16.76
N CYS A 927 18.31 18.23 17.66
CA CYS A 927 17.63 16.99 17.30
C CYS A 927 16.33 17.25 16.53
N GLU A 928 15.56 18.26 16.93
CA GLU A 928 14.33 18.67 16.23
C GLU A 928 14.63 19.14 14.80
N LYS A 929 15.68 19.94 14.59
CA LYS A 929 16.15 20.35 13.25
C LYS A 929 16.52 19.15 12.37
N VAL A 930 17.27 18.19 12.92
CA VAL A 930 17.66 16.96 12.20
C VAL A 930 16.44 16.09 11.87
N GLN A 931 15.49 15.94 12.80
CA GLN A 931 14.28 15.15 12.61
C GLN A 931 13.37 15.74 11.52
N ILE A 932 13.28 17.06 11.39
CA ILE A 932 12.49 17.71 10.34
C ILE A 932 13.12 17.48 8.95
N GLY A 933 14.44 17.59 8.83
CA GLY A 933 15.15 17.20 7.61
C GLY A 933 14.89 15.74 7.22
N LEU A 934 14.68 14.87 8.22
CA LEU A 934 14.35 13.46 8.07
C LEU A 934 12.94 13.23 7.50
N ILE A 935 11.94 13.94 8.01
CA ILE A 935 10.54 13.85 7.54
C ILE A 935 10.43 14.29 6.08
N GLU A 936 11.13 15.37 5.71
CA GLU A 936 11.15 15.88 4.32
C GLU A 936 11.88 14.93 3.34
N GLN A 937 12.97 14.26 3.78
CA GLN A 937 13.65 13.21 3.01
C GLN A 937 12.83 11.91 2.92
N GLN A 938 12.18 11.50 4.01
CA GLN A 938 11.40 10.26 4.07
C GLN A 938 10.15 10.32 3.20
N GLY A 939 9.46 11.46 3.10
CA GLY A 939 8.34 11.64 2.16
C GLY A 939 8.71 11.34 0.70
N ARG A 940 9.98 11.52 0.31
CA ARG A 940 10.50 11.20 -1.03
C ARG A 940 11.05 9.78 -1.14
N THR A 941 11.66 9.27 -0.08
CA THR A 941 12.33 7.95 -0.07
C THR A 941 11.35 6.81 0.17
N LEU A 942 10.37 6.96 1.08
CA LEU A 942 9.28 5.97 1.29
C LEU A 942 8.46 5.74 0.03
N LYS A 943 8.24 6.79 -0.76
CA LYS A 943 7.53 6.70 -2.05
C LYS A 943 8.28 5.84 -3.08
N LYS A 944 9.62 5.80 -2.99
CA LYS A 944 10.50 4.96 -3.83
C LYS A 944 10.76 3.56 -3.25
N THR A 945 10.62 3.39 -1.93
CA THR A 945 10.89 2.10 -1.26
C THR A 945 9.68 1.17 -1.34
N ARG A 946 8.44 1.71 -1.31
CA ARG A 946 7.21 0.93 -1.54
C ARG A 946 7.13 0.29 -2.93
N THR A 947 7.82 0.86 -3.92
CA THR A 947 7.88 0.34 -5.29
C THR A 947 8.87 -0.81 -5.45
N ARG A 948 9.75 -1.05 -4.46
CA ARG A 948 10.84 -2.05 -4.52
C ARG A 948 10.54 -3.38 -3.83
N ALA A 949 9.40 -3.51 -3.13
CA ALA A 949 9.07 -4.75 -2.43
C ALA A 949 8.69 -5.92 -3.38
N SER A 950 8.70 -5.71 -4.69
CA SER A 950 8.23 -6.66 -5.72
C SER A 950 9.29 -7.12 -6.72
N GLU A 951 10.58 -6.81 -6.54
CA GLU A 951 11.65 -7.12 -7.51
C GLU A 951 12.54 -8.26 -6.97
N SER A 952 12.77 -9.30 -7.79
CA SER A 952 13.45 -10.57 -7.42
C SER A 952 14.95 -10.62 -7.77
N GLU A 953 15.66 -11.58 -7.14
CA GLU A 953 17.12 -11.84 -7.15
C GLU A 953 17.87 -11.92 -8.49
N ARG A 954 17.24 -11.77 -9.66
CA ARG A 954 17.94 -11.79 -10.96
C ARG A 954 18.49 -10.42 -11.41
N ASP A 955 18.29 -9.37 -10.63
CA ASP A 955 18.90 -8.06 -10.88
C ASP A 955 20.27 -7.95 -10.18
N GLU A 956 21.23 -8.79 -10.60
CA GLU A 956 22.65 -8.61 -10.27
C GLU A 956 23.14 -7.27 -10.84
N ILE A 957 23.51 -6.33 -9.95
CA ILE A 957 24.31 -5.12 -10.19
C ILE A 957 24.00 -4.36 -11.50
N SER A 958 22.75 -4.39 -11.95
CA SER A 958 22.28 -3.59 -13.08
C SER A 958 21.54 -2.34 -12.58
N ASN A 959 21.37 -2.20 -11.26
CA ASN A 959 20.63 -1.12 -10.64
C ASN A 959 21.52 0.15 -10.49
N PRO A 960 21.25 1.23 -11.24
CA PRO A 960 22.04 2.47 -11.25
C PRO A 960 22.05 3.20 -9.91
N PHE A 961 21.09 2.92 -9.02
CA PHE A 961 21.08 3.44 -7.66
C PHE A 961 22.07 2.71 -6.74
N GLN A 962 22.43 1.46 -7.03
CA GLN A 962 23.51 0.77 -6.33
C GLN A 962 24.87 1.30 -6.80
N ALA A 963 25.05 1.56 -8.10
CA ALA A 963 26.24 2.22 -8.64
C ALA A 963 26.39 3.66 -8.13
N THR A 964 25.32 4.48 -8.15
CA THR A 964 25.34 5.85 -7.61
C THR A 964 25.53 5.86 -6.10
N ARG A 965 24.95 4.91 -5.36
CA ARG A 965 25.23 4.78 -3.91
C ARG A 965 26.64 4.31 -3.64
N ALA A 966 27.19 3.39 -4.45
CA ALA A 966 28.57 2.96 -4.34
C ALA A 966 29.53 4.11 -4.67
N SER A 967 29.32 4.87 -5.75
CA SER A 967 30.13 6.04 -6.09
C SER A 967 29.98 7.16 -5.07
N LYS A 968 28.77 7.40 -4.56
CA LYS A 968 28.54 8.36 -3.46
C LYS A 968 29.28 7.91 -2.20
N LEU A 969 29.18 6.64 -1.83
CA LEU A 969 29.85 6.06 -0.66
C LEU A 969 31.38 6.07 -0.84
N ASN A 970 31.87 5.89 -2.07
CA ASN A 970 33.30 5.92 -2.40
C ASN A 970 33.84 7.36 -2.36
N LEU A 971 33.09 8.34 -2.87
CA LEU A 971 33.41 9.77 -2.74
C LEU A 971 33.33 10.26 -1.30
N GLU A 972 32.31 9.82 -0.55
CA GLU A 972 32.13 10.11 0.88
C GLU A 972 33.24 9.47 1.73
N ARG A 973 33.83 8.34 1.27
CA ARG A 973 35.06 7.74 1.83
C ARG A 973 36.34 8.48 1.46
N LEU A 974 36.47 8.95 0.22
CA LEU A 974 37.69 9.60 -0.30
C LEU A 974 37.83 11.06 0.14
N LEU A 975 36.72 11.78 0.28
CA LEU A 975 36.69 13.24 0.46
C LEU A 975 35.99 13.67 1.77
N GLY A 976 35.53 12.73 2.59
CA GLY A 976 34.69 13.03 3.76
C GLY A 976 33.37 13.71 3.39
N LYS A 977 32.72 14.39 4.36
CA LYS A 977 31.46 15.14 4.13
C LYS A 977 31.65 16.48 3.42
N ASP A 978 32.90 16.90 3.22
CA ASP A 978 33.25 18.12 2.48
C ASP A 978 32.90 18.03 0.99
N TYR A 979 32.64 16.83 0.47
CA TYR A 979 32.12 16.64 -0.88
C TYR A 979 30.77 17.37 -1.10
N LEU A 980 29.97 17.61 -0.04
CA LEU A 980 28.75 18.43 -0.13
C LEU A 980 29.03 19.89 -0.46
N PHE A 981 30.22 20.38 -0.10
CA PHE A 981 30.72 21.72 -0.41
C PHE A 981 31.51 21.74 -1.73
N GLN A 982 32.10 20.61 -2.14
CA GLN A 982 32.80 20.44 -3.43
C GLN A 982 31.86 19.97 -4.56
N GLN A 983 30.69 20.60 -4.67
CA GLN A 983 29.75 20.42 -5.77
C GLN A 983 30.28 21.11 -7.05
N ASP A 984 31.43 20.67 -7.53
CA ASP A 984 32.04 21.20 -8.74
C ASP A 984 31.34 20.68 -10.02
N SER A 985 31.77 21.19 -11.17
CA SER A 985 31.20 20.82 -12.46
C SER A 985 31.38 19.33 -12.79
N GLN A 986 32.40 18.65 -12.25
CA GLN A 986 32.63 17.23 -12.49
C GLN A 986 31.60 16.35 -11.77
N PHE A 987 31.27 16.68 -10.51
CA PHE A 987 30.22 15.98 -9.74
C PHE A 987 28.86 15.99 -10.46
N PHE A 988 28.45 17.15 -10.97
CA PHE A 988 27.18 17.28 -11.68
C PHE A 988 27.20 16.69 -13.08
N THR A 989 28.39 16.59 -13.70
CA THR A 989 28.56 15.88 -14.98
C THR A 989 28.34 14.38 -14.78
N ALA A 990 28.86 13.80 -13.69
CA ALA A 990 28.59 12.41 -13.32
C ALA A 990 27.11 12.16 -12.97
N TRP A 991 26.44 13.13 -12.33
CA TRP A 991 25.02 13.01 -11.97
C TRP A 991 24.06 13.19 -13.15
N SER A 992 24.44 13.97 -14.17
CA SER A 992 23.64 14.24 -15.38
C SER A 992 23.89 13.22 -16.51
N ALA A 993 25.01 12.50 -16.48
CA ALA A 993 25.37 11.50 -17.49
C ALA A 993 24.62 10.14 -17.38
N ASP A 994 23.86 9.88 -16.31
CA ASP A 994 23.20 8.59 -16.10
C ASP A 994 21.88 8.46 -16.91
N LYS A 995 21.90 7.59 -17.93
CA LYS A 995 20.82 7.35 -18.92
C LYS A 995 19.62 6.57 -18.39
N SER A 996 19.63 6.15 -17.13
CA SER A 996 18.68 5.16 -16.59
C SER A 996 17.66 5.71 -15.59
N ALA A 997 17.80 6.96 -15.12
CA ALA A 997 17.03 7.44 -13.99
C ALA A 997 15.63 7.96 -14.40
N ASN A 998 14.59 7.18 -14.10
CA ASN A 998 13.17 7.61 -14.05
C ASN A 998 12.90 8.69 -12.96
N ASN A 999 13.86 9.59 -12.69
CA ASN A 999 13.75 10.68 -11.73
C ASN A 999 13.19 11.93 -12.41
N PRO A 1000 11.97 12.39 -12.04
CA PRO A 1000 11.34 13.55 -12.68
C PRO A 1000 12.17 14.83 -12.63
N GLY A 1001 13.03 15.00 -11.61
CA GLY A 1001 13.87 16.18 -11.44
C GLY A 1001 15.07 16.24 -12.38
N ILE A 1002 15.61 15.10 -12.80
CA ILE A 1002 16.73 15.03 -13.75
C ILE A 1002 16.21 15.23 -15.17
N HIS A 1003 15.10 14.57 -15.53
CA HIS A 1003 14.44 14.81 -16.82
C HIS A 1003 14.06 16.28 -17.01
N SER A 1004 13.67 17.00 -15.95
CA SER A 1004 13.37 18.43 -16.07
C SER A 1004 14.60 19.30 -16.30
N VAL A 1005 15.78 18.93 -15.77
CA VAL A 1005 17.08 19.56 -16.10
C VAL A 1005 17.45 19.26 -17.54
N VAL A 1006 17.42 17.99 -17.94
CA VAL A 1006 17.80 17.58 -19.31
C VAL A 1006 16.92 18.29 -20.34
N ARG A 1007 15.60 18.34 -20.12
CA ARG A 1007 14.67 19.06 -21.01
C ARG A 1007 14.89 20.56 -21.03
N SER A 1008 15.23 21.19 -19.89
CA SER A 1008 15.52 22.63 -19.88
C SER A 1008 16.76 22.94 -20.71
N GLN A 1009 17.78 22.10 -20.63
CA GLN A 1009 19.02 22.26 -21.41
C GLN A 1009 18.81 21.93 -22.90
N LEU A 1010 18.09 20.85 -23.23
CA LEU A 1010 17.70 20.56 -24.61
C LEU A 1010 16.89 21.72 -25.22
N LEU A 1011 15.96 22.30 -24.46
CA LEU A 1011 15.19 23.46 -24.93
C LEU A 1011 16.09 24.68 -25.11
N SER A 1012 17.03 24.93 -24.19
CA SER A 1012 18.01 26.00 -24.35
C SER A 1012 18.84 25.81 -25.62
N ILE A 1013 19.30 24.59 -25.93
CA ILE A 1013 20.04 24.27 -27.15
C ILE A 1013 19.14 24.51 -28.37
N ALA A 1014 17.92 23.97 -28.38
CA ALA A 1014 16.95 24.17 -29.47
C ALA A 1014 16.69 25.65 -29.80
N LEU A 1015 16.74 26.53 -28.78
CA LEU A 1015 16.48 27.96 -28.95
C LEU A 1015 17.74 28.80 -29.23
N SER A 1016 18.93 28.37 -28.82
CA SER A 1016 20.16 29.17 -28.92
C SER A 1016 21.20 28.62 -29.90
N ASP A 1017 21.11 27.35 -30.27
CA ASP A 1017 22.02 26.65 -31.18
C ASP A 1017 21.21 25.69 -32.09
N PRO A 1018 20.56 26.23 -33.14
CA PRO A 1018 19.70 25.45 -34.03
C PRO A 1018 20.45 24.35 -34.78
N GLU A 1019 21.73 24.56 -35.08
CA GLU A 1019 22.57 23.59 -35.79
C GLU A 1019 22.84 22.36 -34.92
N CYS A 1020 23.28 22.56 -33.67
CA CYS A 1020 23.44 21.47 -32.71
C CYS A 1020 22.10 20.75 -32.47
N TRP A 1021 20.99 21.49 -32.38
CA TRP A 1021 19.67 20.88 -32.23
C TRP A 1021 19.24 20.01 -33.42
N GLN A 1022 19.40 20.50 -34.65
CA GLN A 1022 19.12 19.72 -35.87
C GLN A 1022 19.96 18.43 -35.89
N GLN A 1023 21.21 18.52 -35.46
CA GLN A 1023 22.10 17.38 -35.35
C GLN A 1023 21.58 16.36 -34.32
N ILE A 1024 21.12 16.80 -33.14
CA ILE A 1024 20.47 15.93 -32.13
C ILE A 1024 19.20 15.26 -32.69
N GLU A 1025 18.36 15.99 -33.43
CA GLU A 1025 17.15 15.41 -34.05
C GLU A 1025 17.49 14.38 -35.12
N ARG A 1026 18.53 14.64 -35.92
CA ARG A 1026 19.06 13.72 -36.93
C ARG A 1026 19.58 12.43 -36.28
N MET A 1027 20.33 12.52 -35.17
CA MET A 1027 20.81 11.35 -34.43
C MET A 1027 19.66 10.47 -33.93
N LYS A 1028 18.62 11.10 -33.36
CA LYS A 1028 17.42 10.41 -32.88
C LYS A 1028 16.73 9.68 -34.03
N ALA A 1029 16.55 10.33 -35.18
CA ALA A 1029 15.93 9.73 -36.35
C ALA A 1029 16.74 8.53 -36.88
N LEU A 1030 18.07 8.66 -36.99
CA LEU A 1030 18.95 7.58 -37.42
C LEU A 1030 18.89 6.37 -36.49
N LYS A 1031 18.90 6.58 -35.17
CA LYS A 1031 18.81 5.50 -34.20
C LYS A 1031 17.43 4.83 -34.18
N PHE A 1032 16.37 5.56 -34.51
CA PHE A 1032 15.04 5.00 -34.68
C PHE A 1032 14.94 4.14 -35.96
N LEU A 1033 15.47 4.65 -37.08
CA LEU A 1033 15.50 3.95 -38.37
C LEU A 1033 16.39 2.70 -38.35
N ALA A 1034 17.45 2.69 -37.54
CA ALA A 1034 18.29 1.52 -37.33
C ALA A 1034 17.54 0.28 -36.78
N GLY A 1035 16.44 0.49 -36.04
CA GLY A 1035 15.70 -0.57 -35.38
C GLY A 1035 16.53 -1.35 -34.34
N LYS A 1036 15.96 -2.40 -33.75
CA LYS A 1036 16.78 -3.47 -33.14
C LYS A 1036 17.19 -4.40 -34.28
N PRO A 1037 18.49 -4.65 -34.53
CA PRO A 1037 18.87 -5.66 -35.50
C PRO A 1037 18.26 -7.01 -35.11
N GLU A 1038 17.82 -7.80 -36.10
CA GLU A 1038 17.47 -9.19 -35.88
C GLU A 1038 18.76 -9.94 -35.53
N ALA A 1039 18.71 -10.81 -34.50
CA ALA A 1039 19.88 -11.45 -33.88
C ALA A 1039 20.76 -12.30 -34.82
N ASN A 1040 20.39 -12.45 -36.09
CA ASN A 1040 21.06 -13.30 -37.07
C ASN A 1040 21.63 -12.51 -38.28
N ALA A 1041 21.51 -11.18 -38.31
CA ALA A 1041 22.10 -10.38 -39.38
C ALA A 1041 23.54 -9.99 -39.01
N GLY A 1042 24.52 -10.29 -39.87
CA GLY A 1042 25.93 -9.88 -39.71
C GLY A 1042 26.17 -8.36 -39.63
N ASP A 1043 25.11 -7.57 -39.59
CA ASP A 1043 25.08 -6.11 -39.37
C ASP A 1043 25.11 -5.72 -37.88
N GLU A 1044 25.04 -6.66 -36.92
CA GLU A 1044 24.96 -6.33 -35.49
C GLU A 1044 26.09 -5.39 -35.03
N GLU A 1045 27.34 -5.67 -35.39
CA GLU A 1045 28.48 -4.83 -35.01
C GLU A 1045 28.32 -3.37 -35.46
N LEU A 1046 27.76 -3.16 -36.66
CA LEU A 1046 27.71 -1.84 -37.30
C LEU A 1046 26.75 -0.86 -36.59
N PHE A 1047 25.66 -1.38 -35.99
CA PHE A 1047 24.67 -0.57 -35.26
C PHE A 1047 24.98 -0.40 -33.78
N TRP A 1048 25.72 -1.33 -33.17
CA TRP A 1048 26.20 -1.21 -31.78
C TRP A 1048 27.32 -0.16 -31.62
N HIS A 1049 28.03 0.18 -32.71
CA HIS A 1049 29.08 1.20 -32.71
C HIS A 1049 28.61 2.64 -32.92
N LEU A 1050 27.31 2.90 -33.15
CA LEU A 1050 26.80 4.27 -33.18
C LEU A 1050 26.86 4.89 -31.78
N PRO A 1051 27.36 6.14 -31.62
CA PRO A 1051 27.44 6.75 -30.31
C PRO A 1051 26.04 6.84 -29.65
N ALA A 1052 26.01 6.93 -28.33
CA ALA A 1052 24.73 6.96 -27.63
C ALA A 1052 24.03 8.32 -27.84
N LEU A 1053 22.69 8.35 -27.81
CA LEU A 1053 21.96 9.63 -27.93
C LEU A 1053 22.33 10.54 -26.74
N PRO A 1054 22.39 11.87 -26.96
CA PRO A 1054 22.76 12.85 -25.94
C PRO A 1054 21.71 12.97 -24.82
N ALA A 1055 20.48 12.51 -25.07
CA ALA A 1055 19.41 12.38 -24.10
C ALA A 1055 18.45 11.24 -24.50
N ALA A 1056 17.51 10.89 -23.62
CA ALA A 1056 16.49 9.90 -23.96
C ALA A 1056 15.63 10.39 -25.14
N ALA A 1057 15.36 9.51 -26.12
CA ALA A 1057 14.61 9.87 -27.33
C ALA A 1057 13.26 10.56 -27.04
N ARG A 1058 12.57 10.14 -25.96
CA ARG A 1058 11.32 10.76 -25.48
C ARG A 1058 11.48 12.22 -25.03
N ASP A 1059 12.61 12.56 -24.43
CA ASP A 1059 12.89 13.91 -23.97
C ASP A 1059 13.26 14.82 -25.13
N ILE A 1060 14.03 14.29 -26.11
CA ILE A 1060 14.32 14.98 -27.38
C ILE A 1060 13.02 15.26 -28.15
N GLU A 1061 12.15 14.27 -28.29
CA GLU A 1061 10.85 14.44 -28.95
C GLU A 1061 9.96 15.46 -28.25
N LEU A 1062 9.86 15.37 -26.92
CA LEU A 1062 9.06 16.31 -26.14
C LEU A 1062 9.62 17.74 -26.27
N THR A 1063 10.94 17.91 -26.20
CA THR A 1063 11.56 19.23 -26.39
C THR A 1063 11.32 19.76 -27.80
N SER A 1064 11.38 18.93 -28.85
CA SER A 1064 11.09 19.33 -30.23
C SER A 1064 9.70 19.95 -30.37
N ILE A 1065 8.69 19.30 -29.78
CA ILE A 1065 7.31 19.80 -29.76
C ILE A 1065 7.23 21.14 -29.02
N ILE A 1066 7.81 21.23 -27.81
CA ILE A 1066 7.69 22.44 -26.99
C ILE A 1066 8.50 23.62 -27.57
N ALA A 1067 9.65 23.37 -28.20
CA ALA A 1067 10.48 24.41 -28.83
C ALA A 1067 9.75 25.12 -29.98
N ARG A 1068 8.82 24.44 -30.66
CA ARG A 1068 8.00 25.00 -31.75
C ARG A 1068 6.73 25.70 -31.26
N CYS A 1069 6.45 25.69 -29.95
CA CYS A 1069 5.28 26.35 -29.39
C CYS A 1069 5.44 27.88 -29.40
N PRO A 1070 4.48 28.65 -29.95
CA PRO A 1070 4.49 30.11 -29.88
C PRO A 1070 4.64 30.64 -28.45
N GLY A 1071 5.46 31.69 -28.26
CA GLY A 1071 5.67 32.35 -26.97
C GLY A 1071 6.75 31.71 -26.07
N ILE A 1072 7.12 30.44 -26.29
CA ILE A 1072 8.10 29.75 -25.44
C ILE A 1072 9.50 30.37 -25.58
N ALA A 1073 9.91 30.68 -26.82
CA ALA A 1073 11.22 31.27 -27.08
C ALA A 1073 11.38 32.63 -26.39
N GLU A 1074 10.35 33.48 -26.47
CA GLU A 1074 10.31 34.82 -25.89
C GLU A 1074 10.35 34.78 -24.37
N VAL A 1075 9.61 33.86 -23.74
CA VAL A 1075 9.59 33.71 -22.27
C VAL A 1075 10.90 33.14 -21.75
N VAL A 1076 11.44 32.09 -22.39
CA VAL A 1076 12.68 31.43 -21.95
C VAL A 1076 13.90 32.33 -22.14
N SER A 1077 13.95 33.08 -23.26
CA SER A 1077 15.02 34.07 -23.52
C SER A 1077 14.85 35.39 -22.75
N ARG A 1078 13.78 35.52 -21.95
CA ARG A 1078 13.40 36.73 -21.21
C ARG A 1078 13.08 37.96 -22.07
N LYS A 1079 12.84 37.80 -23.37
CA LYS A 1079 12.26 38.86 -24.22
C LYS A 1079 10.83 39.21 -23.79
N LEU A 1080 10.12 38.26 -23.19
CA LEU A 1080 8.84 38.45 -22.52
C LEU A 1080 8.96 38.10 -21.03
N GLU A 1081 9.34 39.07 -20.20
CA GLU A 1081 9.54 38.86 -18.76
C GLU A 1081 8.25 38.58 -17.99
N HIS A 1082 7.18 39.27 -18.38
CA HIS A 1082 5.85 39.16 -17.79
C HIS A 1082 4.84 38.79 -18.88
N TRP A 1083 3.95 37.86 -18.57
CA TRP A 1083 2.89 37.47 -19.51
C TRP A 1083 1.54 37.27 -18.83
N THR A 1084 0.48 37.44 -19.62
CA THR A 1084 -0.90 37.41 -19.15
C THR A 1084 -1.72 36.33 -19.83
N ASN A 1085 -2.99 36.20 -19.43
CA ASN A 1085 -3.97 35.39 -20.13
C ASN A 1085 -4.62 36.04 -21.35
N ALA A 1086 -4.24 37.27 -21.68
CA ALA A 1086 -4.70 37.97 -22.89
C ALA A 1086 -3.61 38.05 -23.97
N ASP A 1087 -2.35 37.76 -23.66
CA ASP A 1087 -1.25 37.91 -24.61
C ASP A 1087 -1.43 36.96 -25.82
N PRO A 1088 -1.48 37.48 -27.07
CA PRO A 1088 -1.79 36.68 -28.25
C PRO A 1088 -0.87 35.47 -28.43
N GLN A 1089 0.43 35.63 -28.16
CA GLN A 1089 1.43 34.57 -28.25
C GLN A 1089 1.24 33.46 -27.21
N ILE A 1090 0.74 33.79 -26.01
CA ILE A 1090 0.45 32.81 -24.95
C ILE A 1090 -0.84 32.05 -25.27
N VAL A 1091 -1.83 32.75 -25.83
CA VAL A 1091 -3.08 32.13 -26.32
C VAL A 1091 -2.78 31.18 -27.47
N ALA A 1092 -2.02 31.64 -28.46
CA ALA A 1092 -1.55 30.81 -29.58
C ALA A 1092 -0.73 29.61 -29.10
N GLY A 1093 0.15 29.81 -28.12
CA GLY A 1093 0.91 28.73 -27.48
C GLY A 1093 0.01 27.69 -26.80
N GLY A 1094 -1.00 28.13 -26.04
CA GLY A 1094 -1.98 27.22 -25.45
C GLY A 1094 -2.78 26.41 -26.47
N LEU A 1095 -3.15 27.02 -27.61
CA LEU A 1095 -3.82 26.33 -28.72
C LEU A 1095 -2.88 25.32 -29.39
N TYR A 1096 -1.63 25.69 -29.64
CA TYR A 1096 -0.60 24.79 -30.16
C TYR A 1096 -0.42 23.55 -29.29
N LEU A 1097 -0.30 23.74 -27.96
CA LEU A 1097 -0.13 22.66 -26.99
C LEU A 1097 -1.35 21.74 -26.91
N THR A 1098 -2.53 22.28 -27.18
CA THR A 1098 -3.77 21.50 -27.29
C THR A 1098 -3.72 20.59 -28.51
N ALA A 1099 -3.33 21.13 -29.67
CA ALA A 1099 -3.18 20.35 -30.91
C ALA A 1099 -2.13 19.24 -30.81
N HIS A 1100 -1.10 19.41 -29.96
CA HIS A 1100 -0.02 18.43 -29.76
C HIS A 1100 -0.17 17.59 -28.48
N ALA A 1101 -1.32 17.64 -27.80
CA ALA A 1101 -1.52 17.02 -26.49
C ALA A 1101 -1.28 15.49 -26.50
N GLU A 1102 -1.67 14.79 -27.57
CA GLU A 1102 -1.46 13.34 -27.70
C GLU A 1102 0.02 12.96 -27.78
N GLN A 1103 0.79 13.73 -28.56
CA GLN A 1103 2.24 13.54 -28.71
C GLN A 1103 2.97 13.84 -27.39
N ILE A 1104 2.58 14.90 -26.69
CA ILE A 1104 3.09 15.23 -25.35
C ILE A 1104 2.77 14.10 -24.34
N ALA A 1105 1.56 13.54 -24.39
CA ALA A 1105 1.15 12.44 -23.50
C ALA A 1105 1.89 11.12 -23.80
N ALA A 1106 2.19 10.83 -25.07
CA ALA A 1106 2.98 9.66 -25.46
C ALA A 1106 4.41 9.72 -24.87
N ASN A 1107 5.01 10.90 -24.84
CA ASN A 1107 6.41 11.10 -24.44
C ASN A 1107 6.65 11.30 -22.93
N THR A 1108 5.59 11.34 -22.11
CA THR A 1108 5.70 11.62 -20.65
C THR A 1108 5.44 10.43 -19.72
N GLN A 1109 5.04 9.25 -20.24
CA GLN A 1109 4.77 7.99 -19.50
C GLN A 1109 3.86 8.07 -18.25
N ARG A 1110 3.21 9.21 -17.95
CA ARG A 1110 2.25 9.30 -16.83
C ARG A 1110 0.85 8.91 -17.31
N THR A 1111 0.35 7.76 -16.86
CA THR A 1111 -1.05 7.34 -17.02
C THR A 1111 -2.05 8.40 -16.55
N GLY A 1112 -1.70 9.22 -15.56
CA GLY A 1112 -2.49 10.38 -15.13
C GLY A 1112 -2.62 11.49 -16.18
N LEU A 1113 -1.61 11.69 -17.06
CA LEU A 1113 -1.70 12.63 -18.19
C LEU A 1113 -2.63 12.10 -19.30
N LYS A 1114 -2.81 10.78 -19.41
CA LYS A 1114 -3.75 10.15 -20.35
C LYS A 1114 -5.19 10.03 -19.82
N LYS A 1115 -5.42 10.08 -18.50
CA LYS A 1115 -6.74 9.80 -17.89
C LYS A 1115 -7.31 10.87 -16.95
N GLY A 1116 -6.61 11.97 -16.67
CA GLY A 1116 -7.17 13.06 -15.86
C GLY A 1116 -6.35 14.35 -15.91
N ALA A 1117 -6.84 15.31 -16.70
CA ALA A 1117 -6.51 16.75 -16.73
C ALA A 1117 -5.02 17.12 -16.59
N LYS A 1118 -4.36 17.49 -17.71
CA LYS A 1118 -3.17 18.38 -17.68
C LYS A 1118 -2.68 18.96 -19.02
N PHE A 1119 -3.12 18.46 -20.17
CA PHE A 1119 -3.06 19.19 -21.46
C PHE A 1119 -4.37 18.94 -22.20
N SER A 1120 -5.46 19.54 -21.73
CA SER A 1120 -6.80 19.34 -22.28
C SER A 1120 -7.38 20.67 -22.74
N GLU A 1121 -8.28 20.64 -23.73
CA GLU A 1121 -9.08 21.77 -24.20
C GLU A 1121 -9.82 22.52 -23.08
N GLN A 1122 -10.12 21.84 -21.95
CA GLN A 1122 -10.76 22.44 -20.78
C GLN A 1122 -9.86 23.37 -19.96
N MET A 1123 -8.55 23.39 -20.20
CA MET A 1123 -7.63 24.28 -19.51
C MET A 1123 -7.51 25.60 -20.26
N ALA A 1124 -7.47 26.71 -19.52
CA ALA A 1124 -7.19 28.00 -20.12
C ALA A 1124 -5.82 27.97 -20.85
N PRO A 1125 -5.68 28.64 -22.01
CA PRO A 1125 -4.44 28.65 -22.79
C PRO A 1125 -3.18 28.96 -21.96
N THR A 1126 -3.25 29.93 -21.05
CA THR A 1126 -2.14 30.28 -20.15
C THR A 1126 -1.78 29.19 -19.16
N ALA A 1127 -2.76 28.39 -18.73
CA ALA A 1127 -2.50 27.25 -17.85
C ALA A 1127 -1.79 26.13 -18.60
N LEU A 1128 -2.13 25.89 -19.87
CA LEU A 1128 -1.43 24.96 -20.75
C LEU A 1128 0.00 25.43 -21.01
N PHE A 1129 0.16 26.72 -21.32
CA PHE A 1129 1.46 27.35 -21.54
C PHE A 1129 2.37 27.24 -20.31
N ASN A 1130 1.87 27.62 -19.13
CA ASN A 1130 2.60 27.48 -17.87
C ASN A 1130 2.95 26.01 -17.57
N LYS A 1131 2.09 25.07 -17.95
CA LYS A 1131 2.36 23.64 -17.81
C LYS A 1131 3.50 23.16 -18.72
N ALA A 1132 3.57 23.67 -19.95
CA ALA A 1132 4.66 23.38 -20.87
C ALA A 1132 6.00 23.88 -20.32
N LEU A 1133 6.04 25.09 -19.78
CA LEU A 1133 7.22 25.62 -19.09
C LEU A 1133 7.65 24.72 -17.92
N GLU A 1134 6.71 24.28 -17.09
CA GLU A 1134 7.00 23.33 -16.00
C GLU A 1134 7.53 21.98 -16.48
N LEU A 1135 7.01 21.44 -17.60
CA LEU A 1135 7.51 20.20 -18.19
C LEU A 1135 8.97 20.33 -18.65
N MET A 1136 9.34 21.53 -19.10
CA MET A 1136 10.68 21.90 -19.53
C MET A 1136 11.56 22.40 -18.38
N GLY A 1137 11.14 22.25 -17.12
CA GLY A 1137 11.96 22.58 -15.94
C GLY A 1137 11.90 24.04 -15.49
N TYR A 1138 11.14 24.89 -16.17
CA TYR A 1138 10.93 26.30 -15.81
C TYR A 1138 9.77 26.44 -14.81
N ARG A 1139 9.81 27.44 -13.92
CA ARG A 1139 8.78 27.62 -12.89
C ARG A 1139 8.04 28.95 -13.04
N PRO A 1140 6.86 28.95 -13.67
CA PRO A 1140 5.96 30.10 -13.67
C PRO A 1140 5.54 30.47 -12.24
N LYS A 1141 5.56 31.76 -11.93
CA LYS A 1141 5.10 32.35 -10.67
C LYS A 1141 4.06 33.40 -11.01
N LYS A 1142 2.87 33.27 -10.43
CA LYS A 1142 1.85 34.32 -10.50
C LYS A 1142 2.23 35.44 -9.53
N GLU A 1143 2.39 36.66 -10.04
CA GLU A 1143 2.77 37.80 -9.20
C GLU A 1143 1.57 38.54 -8.64
N LYS A 1144 0.70 38.99 -9.55
CA LYS A 1144 -0.43 39.86 -9.23
C LYS A 1144 -1.63 39.52 -10.10
N ARG A 1145 -2.76 40.08 -9.70
CA ARG A 1145 -4.06 39.94 -10.39
C ARG A 1145 -4.63 41.34 -10.54
N GLU A 1146 -4.98 41.72 -11.76
CA GLU A 1146 -5.49 43.06 -12.08
C GLU A 1146 -6.87 43.00 -12.74
N GLY A 1147 -7.73 43.98 -12.44
CA GLY A 1147 -9.07 44.17 -13.01
C GLY A 1147 -10.24 43.49 -12.27
N SER A 1148 -11.43 44.10 -12.34
CA SER A 1148 -12.69 43.60 -11.75
C SER A 1148 -13.54 42.74 -12.70
N GLY A 1149 -13.16 42.62 -13.99
CA GLY A 1149 -13.86 41.88 -15.06
C GLY A 1149 -13.18 40.58 -15.50
N ALA A 1150 -12.89 40.41 -16.80
CA ALA A 1150 -12.07 39.30 -17.32
C ALA A 1150 -10.65 39.37 -16.75
N ARG A 1151 -10.48 38.83 -15.54
CA ARG A 1151 -9.34 39.08 -14.64
C ARG A 1151 -8.01 38.74 -15.32
N LEU A 1152 -7.09 39.70 -15.36
CA LEU A 1152 -5.73 39.52 -15.90
C LEU A 1152 -4.84 38.93 -14.80
N ASN A 1153 -4.28 37.76 -15.07
CA ASN A 1153 -3.29 37.12 -14.20
C ASN A 1153 -1.91 37.36 -14.79
N ILE A 1154 -1.05 38.08 -14.06
CA ILE A 1154 0.30 38.40 -14.51
C ILE A 1154 1.25 37.34 -13.95
N TYR A 1155 1.97 36.68 -14.84
CA TYR A 1155 2.95 35.64 -14.55
C TYR A 1155 4.35 36.11 -14.94
N ARG A 1156 5.36 35.58 -14.25
CA ARG A 1156 6.77 35.61 -14.68
C ARG A 1156 7.49 34.32 -14.31
N LEU A 1157 8.72 34.12 -14.77
CA LEU A 1157 9.55 33.02 -14.30
C LEU A 1157 10.13 33.31 -12.90
N LYS A 1158 10.15 32.29 -12.02
CA LYS A 1158 10.86 32.36 -10.73
C LYS A 1158 12.36 32.43 -10.97
N VAL A 1159 13.04 33.36 -10.33
CA VAL A 1159 14.49 33.57 -10.42
C VAL A 1159 15.18 33.31 -9.08
N THR A 1160 16.49 33.06 -9.08
CA THR A 1160 17.30 32.84 -7.86
C THR A 1160 17.16 34.00 -6.86
N ALA A 1161 17.07 35.24 -7.36
CA ALA A 1161 16.86 36.43 -6.54
C ALA A 1161 15.57 36.36 -5.69
N ASP A 1162 14.54 35.62 -6.11
CA ASP A 1162 13.32 35.43 -5.29
C ASP A 1162 13.61 34.68 -3.99
N ALA A 1163 14.48 33.67 -4.02
CA ALA A 1163 14.83 32.89 -2.84
C ALA A 1163 15.67 33.74 -1.87
N VAL A 1164 16.61 34.51 -2.39
CA VAL A 1164 17.45 35.44 -1.62
C VAL A 1164 16.60 36.52 -0.95
N ALA A 1165 15.66 37.13 -1.68
CA ALA A 1165 14.77 38.15 -1.14
C ALA A 1165 13.78 37.62 -0.07
N VAL A 1166 13.45 36.33 -0.09
CA VAL A 1166 12.67 35.70 0.98
C VAL A 1166 13.52 35.50 2.23
N LEU A 1167 14.76 35.04 2.07
CA LEU A 1167 15.71 34.87 3.18
C LEU A 1167 16.02 36.21 3.87
N GLN A 1168 16.36 37.25 3.09
CA GLN A 1168 16.64 38.59 3.62
C GLN A 1168 15.46 39.18 4.40
N ARG A 1169 14.22 39.03 3.88
CA ARG A 1169 13.01 39.48 4.59
C ARG A 1169 12.74 38.71 5.89
N LEU A 1170 13.13 37.44 5.96
CA LEU A 1170 12.97 36.63 7.18
C LEU A 1170 14.05 36.96 8.22
N GLN A 1171 15.30 37.20 7.78
CA GLN A 1171 16.40 37.68 8.62
C GLN A 1171 16.05 39.02 9.28
N GLN A 1172 15.52 39.98 8.50
CA GLN A 1172 15.12 41.30 9.01
C GLN A 1172 13.96 41.27 10.01
N ARG A 1173 13.11 40.23 9.99
CA ARG A 1173 11.90 40.16 10.82
C ARG A 1173 12.10 39.42 12.15
N GLY A 1174 13.29 38.86 12.42
CA GLY A 1174 13.60 38.17 13.68
C GLY A 1174 12.68 36.97 13.99
N LYS A 1175 12.08 36.33 12.99
CA LYS A 1175 11.09 35.26 13.19
C LYS A 1175 11.70 33.87 13.16
N ASP A 1176 11.15 32.99 14.01
CA ASP A 1176 11.12 31.52 13.94
C ASP A 1176 12.26 30.87 13.12
N GLY A 1177 13.25 30.31 13.82
CA GLY A 1177 14.40 29.65 13.22
C GLY A 1177 14.05 28.59 12.16
N MET A 1178 12.84 27.99 12.22
CA MET A 1178 12.37 27.06 11.20
C MET A 1178 12.06 27.70 9.85
N LYS A 1179 11.53 28.93 9.85
CA LYS A 1179 11.24 29.66 8.60
C LYS A 1179 12.53 30.14 7.94
N LEU A 1180 13.50 30.55 8.75
CA LEU A 1180 14.81 31.03 8.32
C LEU A 1180 15.61 29.89 7.66
N PHE A 1181 15.72 28.73 8.32
CA PHE A 1181 16.37 27.54 7.75
C PHE A 1181 15.74 27.08 6.42
N ARG A 1182 14.40 27.08 6.33
CA ARG A 1182 13.70 26.73 5.07
C ARG A 1182 14.05 27.68 3.93
N ALA A 1183 14.23 28.96 4.23
CA ALA A 1183 14.61 29.96 3.23
C ALA A 1183 16.07 29.82 2.81
N GLU A 1184 17.00 29.57 3.74
CA GLU A 1184 18.41 29.28 3.44
C GLU A 1184 18.53 28.07 2.52
N LEU A 1185 17.81 27.00 2.82
CA LEU A 1185 17.82 25.79 2.03
C LEU A 1185 17.26 26.00 0.60
N GLU A 1186 16.28 26.90 0.43
CA GLU A 1186 15.79 27.29 -0.90
C GLU A 1186 16.83 28.09 -1.70
N VAL A 1187 17.67 28.91 -1.05
CA VAL A 1187 18.78 29.62 -1.70
C VAL A 1187 19.85 28.63 -2.16
N VAL A 1188 20.30 27.73 -1.28
CA VAL A 1188 21.28 26.69 -1.63
C VAL A 1188 20.78 25.84 -2.80
N ARG A 1189 19.51 25.43 -2.78
CA ARG A 1189 18.89 24.67 -3.88
C ARG A 1189 18.90 25.45 -5.19
N ALA A 1190 18.66 26.76 -5.16
CA ALA A 1190 18.67 27.59 -6.35
C ALA A 1190 20.09 27.74 -6.93
N GLN A 1191 21.12 27.83 -6.07
CA GLN A 1191 22.52 27.86 -6.46
C GLN A 1191 22.97 26.52 -7.05
N SER A 1192 22.74 25.39 -6.37
CA SER A 1192 23.09 24.06 -6.89
C SER A 1192 22.42 23.77 -8.23
N ARG A 1193 21.18 24.24 -8.45
CA ARG A 1193 20.46 24.08 -9.73
C ARG A 1193 21.25 24.67 -10.90
N HIS A 1194 21.91 25.80 -10.71
CA HIS A 1194 22.70 26.43 -11.76
C HIS A 1194 23.90 25.57 -12.17
N SER A 1195 24.65 25.03 -11.20
CA SER A 1195 25.77 24.13 -11.46
C SER A 1195 25.32 22.82 -12.12
N ILE A 1196 24.16 22.28 -11.72
CA ILE A 1196 23.53 21.11 -12.34
C ILE A 1196 23.18 21.39 -13.81
N ASP A 1197 22.56 22.54 -14.07
CA ASP A 1197 22.13 22.95 -15.41
C ASP A 1197 23.35 23.12 -16.34
N ALA A 1198 24.44 23.74 -15.86
CA ALA A 1198 25.68 23.90 -16.61
C ALA A 1198 26.35 22.57 -16.97
N ALA A 1199 26.47 21.66 -16.00
CA ALA A 1199 27.07 20.34 -16.22
C ALA A 1199 26.22 19.46 -17.16
N ALA A 1200 24.89 19.49 -17.00
CA ALA A 1200 23.98 18.79 -17.91
C ALA A 1200 24.11 19.32 -19.34
N ARG A 1201 24.20 20.63 -19.52
CA ARG A 1201 24.42 21.25 -20.83
C ARG A 1201 25.75 20.81 -21.45
N HIS A 1202 26.84 20.84 -20.68
CA HIS A 1202 28.14 20.38 -21.13
C HIS A 1202 28.12 18.90 -21.56
N SER A 1203 27.49 18.02 -20.77
CA SER A 1203 27.35 16.60 -21.11
C SER A 1203 26.52 16.37 -22.39
N ILE A 1204 25.40 17.09 -22.56
CA ILE A 1204 24.56 16.98 -23.76
C ILE A 1204 25.34 17.42 -25.01
N ILE A 1205 26.04 18.56 -24.93
CA ILE A 1205 26.84 19.08 -26.05
C ILE A 1205 27.99 18.12 -26.36
N LYS A 1206 28.73 17.64 -25.35
CA LYS A 1206 29.81 16.66 -25.54
C LYS A 1206 29.32 15.42 -26.27
N GLN A 1207 28.21 14.83 -25.82
CA GLN A 1207 27.63 13.66 -26.46
C GLN A 1207 27.10 13.95 -27.87
N ALA A 1208 26.63 15.18 -28.14
CA ALA A 1208 26.25 15.59 -29.49
C ALA A 1208 27.48 15.71 -30.40
N LEU A 1209 28.60 16.25 -29.91
CA LEU A 1209 29.85 16.37 -30.66
C LEU A 1209 30.48 15.02 -30.97
N ASP A 1210 30.34 14.01 -30.10
CA ASP A 1210 30.83 12.63 -30.35
C ASP A 1210 30.27 12.02 -31.65
N TRP A 1211 29.07 12.44 -32.06
CA TRP A 1211 28.43 12.01 -33.32
C TRP A 1211 28.92 12.74 -34.57
N VAL A 1212 29.66 13.85 -34.42
CA VAL A 1212 30.15 14.69 -35.52
C VAL A 1212 31.63 14.42 -35.82
N THR A 1213 32.25 13.43 -35.18
CA THR A 1213 33.62 13.02 -35.51
C THR A 1213 33.67 12.33 -36.87
N ASP A 1214 34.78 12.46 -37.60
CA ASP A 1214 34.98 11.80 -38.91
C ASP A 1214 34.72 10.29 -38.86
N LYS A 1215 35.09 9.65 -37.74
CA LYS A 1215 34.83 8.23 -37.46
C LYS A 1215 33.34 7.93 -37.33
N SER A 1216 32.61 8.76 -36.59
CA SER A 1216 31.16 8.65 -36.45
C SER A 1216 30.44 8.94 -37.76
N GLU A 1217 30.90 9.89 -38.56
CA GLU A 1217 30.32 10.19 -39.87
C GLU A 1217 30.44 9.00 -40.83
N LEU A 1218 31.60 8.33 -40.86
CA LEU A 1218 31.80 7.11 -41.64
C LEU A 1218 30.85 5.98 -41.16
N ASN A 1219 30.72 5.79 -39.86
CA ASN A 1219 29.81 4.80 -39.27
C ASN A 1219 28.35 5.12 -39.59
N VAL A 1220 27.95 6.39 -39.55
CA VAL A 1220 26.61 6.84 -39.92
C VAL A 1220 26.35 6.62 -41.41
N LYS A 1221 27.30 6.93 -42.30
CA LYS A 1221 27.18 6.66 -43.74
C LYS A 1221 27.01 5.16 -44.02
N LYS A 1222 27.82 4.32 -43.35
CA LYS A 1222 27.69 2.85 -43.43
C LYS A 1222 26.33 2.37 -42.91
N ALA A 1223 25.87 2.88 -41.77
CA ALA A 1223 24.56 2.55 -41.22
C ALA A 1223 23.40 2.97 -42.14
N ILE A 1224 23.47 4.15 -42.75
CA ILE A 1224 22.48 4.61 -43.75
C ILE A 1224 22.50 3.70 -44.98
N ALA A 1225 23.68 3.33 -45.48
CA ALA A 1225 23.81 2.41 -46.60
C ALA A 1225 23.22 1.02 -46.26
N ALA A 1226 23.50 0.50 -45.06
CA ALA A 1226 22.93 -0.77 -44.58
C ALA A 1226 21.40 -0.70 -44.42
N ILE A 1227 20.85 0.39 -43.88
CA ILE A 1227 19.40 0.61 -43.80
C ILE A 1227 18.78 0.63 -45.21
N ARG A 1228 19.39 1.34 -46.16
CA ARG A 1228 18.93 1.39 -47.56
C ARG A 1228 18.97 0.01 -48.20
N GLN A 1229 20.05 -0.75 -47.99
CA GLN A 1229 20.19 -2.11 -48.51
C GLN A 1229 19.16 -3.05 -47.89
N ARG A 1230 18.92 -2.98 -46.58
CA ARG A 1230 17.90 -3.78 -45.90
C ARG A 1230 16.50 -3.46 -46.43
N HIS A 1231 16.22 -2.18 -46.65
CA HIS A 1231 14.95 -1.75 -47.25
C HIS A 1231 14.83 -2.24 -48.69
N ALA A 1232 15.89 -2.16 -49.49
CA ALA A 1232 15.93 -2.71 -50.84
C ALA A 1232 15.72 -4.23 -50.85
N ASN A 1233 16.42 -4.99 -50.00
CA ASN A 1233 16.27 -6.44 -49.85
C ASN A 1233 14.87 -6.82 -49.36
N SER A 1234 14.26 -6.03 -48.46
CA SER A 1234 12.89 -6.27 -48.00
C SER A 1234 11.88 -6.04 -49.13
N ILE A 1235 12.08 -5.01 -49.95
CA ILE A 1235 11.27 -4.78 -51.16
C ILE A 1235 11.48 -5.93 -52.14
N ASP A 1236 12.73 -6.37 -52.34
CA ASP A 1236 13.07 -7.44 -53.29
C ASP A 1236 12.51 -8.80 -52.85
N GLN A 1237 12.57 -9.13 -51.56
CA GLN A 1237 11.92 -10.31 -50.97
C GLN A 1237 10.39 -10.25 -51.03
N GLU A 1238 9.79 -9.08 -50.86
CA GLU A 1238 8.35 -8.91 -51.10
C GLU A 1238 8.00 -9.11 -52.58
N LEU A 1239 8.89 -8.69 -53.50
CA LEU A 1239 8.74 -8.91 -54.94
C LEU A 1239 9.00 -10.37 -55.37
N THR A 1240 9.95 -11.09 -54.76
CA THR A 1240 10.18 -12.52 -55.04
C THR A 1240 9.04 -13.39 -54.51
N LYS A 1241 8.47 -13.06 -53.35
CA LYS A 1241 7.23 -13.69 -52.84
C LYS A 1241 6.02 -13.45 -53.75
N LEU A 1242 6.08 -12.45 -54.63
CA LEU A 1242 5.09 -12.22 -55.68
C LEU A 1242 5.43 -12.96 -56.99
N GLY A 1243 6.66 -13.47 -57.16
CA GLY A 1243 7.17 -14.15 -58.36
C GLY A 1243 7.01 -15.67 -58.40
N ASP A 1244 6.84 -16.35 -57.26
CA ASP A 1244 6.61 -17.81 -57.19
C ASP A 1244 5.16 -18.24 -57.50
N ALA A 1245 4.30 -17.29 -57.88
CA ALA A 1245 2.94 -17.56 -58.35
C ALA A 1245 2.84 -17.82 -59.87
N SER A 1246 3.96 -18.07 -60.54
CA SER A 1246 4.06 -18.20 -62.01
C SER A 1246 3.75 -19.60 -62.58
N ILE A 1247 3.25 -20.56 -61.79
CA ILE A 1247 2.68 -21.82 -62.29
C ILE A 1247 1.20 -21.92 -61.91
N LEU A 1248 0.36 -21.06 -62.50
CA LEU A 1248 -1.08 -21.26 -62.53
C LEU A 1248 -1.64 -20.84 -63.90
N ASP A 1249 -1.60 -21.81 -64.82
CA ASP A 1249 -2.53 -22.08 -65.93
C ASP A 1249 -3.37 -20.89 -66.46
N ALA A 1250 -2.82 -20.20 -67.47
CA ALA A 1250 -3.39 -18.99 -68.06
C ALA A 1250 -4.74 -19.20 -68.78
N GLU A 1251 -5.11 -20.43 -69.15
CA GLU A 1251 -6.41 -20.70 -69.79
C GLU A 1251 -7.59 -20.68 -68.81
N LYS A 1252 -7.37 -20.86 -67.51
CA LYS A 1252 -8.43 -20.80 -66.50
C LYS A 1252 -8.81 -19.39 -66.05
N LEU A 1253 -7.99 -18.38 -66.34
CA LEU A 1253 -8.20 -16.99 -65.89
C LEU A 1253 -8.98 -16.11 -66.88
N LEU A 1254 -9.26 -16.57 -68.10
CA LEU A 1254 -9.87 -15.75 -69.15
C LEU A 1254 -11.41 -15.71 -69.16
N LYS A 1255 -12.11 -16.26 -68.16
CA LYS A 1255 -13.60 -16.34 -68.17
C LYS A 1255 -14.34 -15.43 -67.20
N SER A 1256 -13.71 -14.43 -66.57
CA SER A 1256 -14.45 -13.49 -65.71
C SER A 1256 -14.06 -12.01 -65.94
N PRO A 1257 -14.97 -11.19 -66.51
CA PRO A 1257 -14.77 -9.74 -66.70
C PRO A 1257 -14.50 -8.97 -65.39
N ASN A 1258 -14.85 -9.55 -64.23
CA ASN A 1258 -14.74 -8.91 -62.92
C ASN A 1258 -13.31 -8.88 -62.36
N GLN A 1259 -12.34 -9.57 -62.96
CA GLN A 1259 -10.95 -9.57 -62.47
C GLN A 1259 -10.06 -8.49 -63.11
N MET A 1260 -10.41 -7.94 -64.27
CA MET A 1260 -9.66 -6.86 -64.93
C MET A 1260 -9.81 -5.49 -64.22
N ALA A 1261 -10.95 -5.22 -63.58
CA ALA A 1261 -11.19 -3.97 -62.86
C ALA A 1261 -10.41 -3.83 -61.53
N LEU A 1262 -9.79 -4.92 -61.06
CA LEU A 1262 -9.14 -4.99 -59.75
C LEU A 1262 -7.63 -4.78 -59.78
N LEU A 1263 -7.01 -4.86 -60.96
CA LEU A 1263 -5.57 -4.60 -61.14
C LEU A 1263 -5.28 -3.12 -61.48
N SER A 1264 -6.22 -2.41 -62.11
CA SER A 1264 -6.07 -1.00 -62.48
C SER A 1264 -6.08 -0.02 -61.30
N THR A 1265 -6.63 -0.41 -60.14
CA THR A 1265 -6.75 0.47 -58.96
C THR A 1265 -5.55 0.43 -58.00
N LYS A 1266 -4.61 -0.50 -58.17
CA LYS A 1266 -3.43 -0.60 -57.28
C LYS A 1266 -2.17 0.10 -57.79
N LEU A 1267 -2.06 0.37 -59.09
CA LEU A 1267 -0.89 1.05 -59.68
C LEU A 1267 -0.93 2.58 -59.57
N ALA A 1268 -2.09 3.18 -59.27
CA ALA A 1268 -2.27 4.64 -59.22
C ALA A 1268 -1.84 5.33 -57.90
N SER A 1269 -1.19 4.62 -56.95
CA SER A 1269 -0.89 5.15 -55.61
C SER A 1269 0.60 5.21 -55.23
N LEU A 1270 1.51 4.98 -56.18
CA LEU A 1270 2.93 5.24 -55.99
C LEU A 1270 3.25 6.69 -56.40
N PRO A 1271 3.98 7.48 -55.58
CA PRO A 1271 4.49 8.77 -56.00
C PRO A 1271 5.60 8.57 -57.05
N PRO A 1272 5.76 9.49 -58.03
CA PRO A 1272 6.85 9.38 -58.99
C PRO A 1272 8.21 9.58 -58.28
N PRO A 1273 9.29 8.94 -58.76
CA PRO A 1273 10.61 9.13 -58.20
C PRO A 1273 11.10 10.56 -58.47
N LEU A 1274 11.57 11.23 -57.42
CA LEU A 1274 12.30 12.49 -57.53
C LEU A 1274 13.59 12.22 -58.34
N ARG A 1275 13.68 12.83 -59.53
CA ARG A 1275 14.92 12.95 -60.29
C ARG A 1275 15.78 14.06 -59.66
N ASN A 1276 17.09 13.83 -59.71
CA ASN A 1276 18.18 14.63 -59.13
C ASN A 1276 18.07 16.16 -59.31
N GLY A 1277 18.51 16.84 -58.25
CA GLY A 1277 18.99 18.22 -58.16
C GLY A 1277 19.77 18.35 -56.87
#